data_AF-K0F144-F1
#
_entry.id   AF-K0F144-F1
#
_cell.length_a   1.000
_cell.length_b   1.000
_cell.length_c   1.000
_cell.angle_alpha   90.00
_cell.angle_beta   90.00
_cell.angle_gamma   90.00
#
_symmetry.space_group_name_H-M   'P 1'
#
loop_
_entity.id
_entity.type
_entity.pdbx_description
1 polymer ?
#
loop_
_entity_poly.entity_id
_entity_poly.type
_entity_poly.pdbx_seq_one_letter_code
_entity_poly.pdbx_strand_id
1 'polypeptide(L)'
;MYRAREDLVRLFTGRFGYKLVETVGMNPTAAQLLDALDRFCHDDDRRPDDMLAVYFTGHGERLDELDRHVLFTADTDPDRPHLAARTSDIADAILYKTPVRRLLLMLDTCYSGSGGAEFAAKALDSYLRRWGTKVGDGIVVLSSAQPRQLAEAGRFPRLLTEAAGSLAAAGYSPPIIAIPALVSELRKHGADPAVQDIVYHLLALTEDIPEFLPNPRHHPSMTGVDLALQQAQEWEDHAERREVEFRTRLLVRAMGNRDGKGWWFCGRRAALTDITTWLTRPDPNRPLLAVTGNPGSGKTAVLGLIAALAHSEYRDTVPVHSLNLPPEAVPNPGIVDVAIYAQNLTIDQVRDGIAAAAQLSVSTIGELAEALHEREAALTVLIDGLDEATEPRQLARKLLRPLLDHACDGIRLLVGTRPYLLDEFGLTRESALDLDAPRHADLDALRTYAIRGLVAAAPDSIYTDQRPPVIRAVASAIAEQAYPSFLVTRIVAATLSADPKLPNTYDPAWRASLPALPGDAMRRDLQSRLGEDAQRARNLLRPLALAQGQGLPWEDLWASIASQMAGITYTDEDLMWLRHTAGSYVVEATENGRSAYRLYHQALAEHLIRDHDSTAAHTAFVHVLKQRVPLDGDGYPDWELAHPYTLRYLATHAAHAGLIDELITDTDYLVHAEPAPLLAAMLRVESEDGLLTRAIYRCHHHHLPPIRRRQVLAIEAARFGAARQQHQLSRRTRWKIRWATGTLTHPAHRSTLTGHTSWVEAVECSTLAGHAVAVTTGDDGTVRVWDLTTGSLTTGTERAVLASGHGAASAVACTMLDGDLVAVTGSHDHTVRVWDLATGIERAEFTGHRSAVRAVACTAIDGHPVAVTGSRDRTVRVWDLITGAERAVLHGHTGSVSAVACTVLDGHAVAVTGGDDDTVRVWDLNTGVERAVLTGHAGWVGAVVCTAIDGQPIAVTGSSDRTVRVWDLTTGTERAILTGHTGWVQAVACTMLDGHLIAVTGSDDNTVRVWDLATPHPQMLESGPGESGQAPAMQLTRKKTGAFEQHAAHAGWGWAVASTTLGKDAVAVICSHDEILRVWDLRTGLERARLAGQTAAVLSVACTMLDGCPVAVTSDVNTVRVWDLATGTEHAVLPAHIDISGALACTIVDEHPVAVIGTEDGTVRVWDLTTRTQRTEFIGHRDLVLAVDCTAIDGHPVAVTGSDDGTVRVWDLAAESERAVFVTDDGSVNSVACTAIDGRPVAVTGSRDGTVRIWDLTTETEHGVLTGHTDKVMGAACTQLHKHPVAITGSYDRTVRMWDLVTMSTVAVLDCPERVRFVHVGPGSEIIVGLDGDIAVLDYLPPA
;
A
#
# COMPACT_ATOMS: atom_id res chain seq x y z
N MET A 1 38.28 26.01 -19.35
CA MET A 1 37.30 27.12 -19.28
C MET A 1 36.73 27.47 -20.65
N TYR A 2 37.31 28.34 -21.51
CA TYR A 2 36.64 28.78 -22.75
C TYR A 2 36.08 27.64 -23.64
N ARG A 3 36.89 26.63 -24.01
CA ARG A 3 36.41 25.45 -24.77
C ARG A 3 35.32 24.66 -24.01
N ALA A 4 35.48 24.49 -22.70
CA ALA A 4 34.54 23.77 -21.86
C ALA A 4 33.14 24.46 -21.82
N ARG A 5 33.12 25.81 -21.84
CA ARG A 5 31.90 26.59 -22.04
C ARG A 5 31.32 26.35 -23.44
N GLU A 6 32.13 26.42 -24.49
CA GLU A 6 31.64 26.17 -25.87
C GLU A 6 31.04 24.77 -26.04
N ASP A 7 31.67 23.73 -25.47
CA ASP A 7 31.20 22.35 -25.55
C ASP A 7 29.86 22.17 -24.81
N LEU A 8 29.73 22.73 -23.60
CA LEU A 8 28.47 22.69 -22.84
C LEU A 8 27.37 23.52 -23.50
N VAL A 9 27.69 24.71 -24.02
CA VAL A 9 26.74 25.54 -24.78
C VAL A 9 26.25 24.78 -26.02
N ARG A 10 27.13 24.09 -26.77
CA ARG A 10 26.73 23.24 -27.91
C ARG A 10 25.84 22.08 -27.49
N LEU A 11 26.11 21.45 -26.35
CA LEU A 11 25.28 20.36 -25.83
C LEU A 11 23.86 20.85 -25.51
N PHE A 12 23.74 21.92 -24.71
CA PHE A 12 22.45 22.45 -24.27
C PHE A 12 21.65 23.11 -25.40
N THR A 13 22.28 23.96 -26.22
CA THR A 13 21.60 24.64 -27.33
C THR A 13 21.34 23.74 -28.55
N GLY A 14 22.17 22.70 -28.75
CA GLY A 14 22.09 21.81 -29.89
C GLY A 14 21.27 20.54 -29.64
N ARG A 15 21.60 19.76 -28.61
CA ARG A 15 20.94 18.47 -28.34
C ARG A 15 19.72 18.59 -27.42
N PHE A 16 19.76 19.50 -26.46
CA PHE A 16 18.69 19.67 -25.47
C PHE A 16 17.73 20.83 -25.77
N GLY A 17 17.96 21.61 -26.83
CA GLY A 17 17.05 22.67 -27.30
C GLY A 17 16.98 23.93 -26.43
N TYR A 18 17.85 24.10 -25.44
CA TYR A 18 17.85 25.29 -24.57
C TYR A 18 18.25 26.56 -25.33
N LYS A 19 17.64 27.69 -24.98
CA LYS A 19 18.05 29.02 -25.48
C LYS A 19 19.15 29.59 -24.58
N LEU A 20 20.34 29.84 -25.13
CA LEU A 20 21.39 30.57 -24.41
C LEU A 20 20.95 32.02 -24.15
N VAL A 21 21.08 32.48 -22.91
CA VAL A 21 20.92 33.88 -22.51
C VAL A 21 22.24 34.35 -21.89
N GLU A 22 22.93 35.27 -22.55
CA GLU A 22 24.17 35.86 -22.02
C GLU A 22 23.82 37.07 -21.13
N THR A 23 23.47 36.79 -19.87
CA THR A 23 23.18 37.82 -18.84
C THR A 23 24.45 38.49 -18.30
N VAL A 24 25.59 37.78 -18.39
CA VAL A 24 26.86 38.12 -17.74
C VAL A 24 28.05 37.81 -18.65
N GLY A 25 29.07 38.67 -18.64
CA GLY A 25 30.33 38.47 -19.39
C GLY A 25 31.24 37.39 -18.80
N MET A 26 32.33 37.06 -19.50
CA MET A 26 33.24 35.94 -19.16
C MET A 26 33.96 36.02 -17.80
N ASN A 27 33.99 37.19 -17.13
CA ASN A 27 34.69 37.38 -15.85
C ASN A 27 33.97 38.45 -15.02
N PRO A 28 32.84 38.12 -14.37
CA PRO A 28 32.05 39.07 -13.60
C PRO A 28 32.55 39.26 -12.18
N THR A 29 32.21 40.39 -11.58
CA THR A 29 32.27 40.57 -10.12
C THR A 29 31.14 39.84 -9.41
N ALA A 30 31.26 39.60 -8.10
CA ALA A 30 30.22 38.97 -7.29
C ALA A 30 28.89 39.72 -7.40
N ALA A 31 28.94 41.05 -7.30
CA ALA A 31 27.77 41.91 -7.47
C ALA A 31 27.15 41.78 -8.87
N GLN A 32 27.95 41.76 -9.94
CA GLN A 32 27.45 41.62 -11.32
C GLN A 32 26.80 40.25 -11.57
N LEU A 33 27.35 39.18 -10.98
CA LEU A 33 26.79 37.84 -11.11
C LEU A 33 25.42 37.75 -10.39
N LEU A 34 25.36 38.19 -9.14
CA LEU A 34 24.13 38.13 -8.34
C LEU A 34 23.03 39.04 -8.90
N ASP A 35 23.34 40.30 -9.22
CA ASP A 35 22.40 41.24 -9.85
C ASP A 35 21.85 40.76 -11.20
N ALA A 36 22.67 40.09 -12.01
CA ALA A 36 22.22 39.57 -13.29
C ALA A 36 21.39 38.29 -13.18
N LEU A 37 21.66 37.43 -12.19
CA LEU A 37 20.80 36.28 -11.88
C LEU A 37 19.46 36.74 -11.29
N ASP A 38 19.49 37.68 -10.35
CA ASP A 38 18.32 38.28 -9.72
C ASP A 38 17.42 38.98 -10.75
N ARG A 39 17.98 39.87 -11.58
CA ARG A 39 17.24 40.54 -12.66
C ARG A 39 16.70 39.56 -13.70
N PHE A 40 17.43 38.48 -14.01
CA PHE A 40 16.94 37.47 -14.95
C PHE A 40 15.78 36.65 -14.36
N CYS A 41 15.84 36.30 -13.07
CA CYS A 41 14.79 35.49 -12.43
C CYS A 41 13.57 36.33 -12.01
N HIS A 42 13.70 37.65 -11.90
CA HIS A 42 12.61 38.62 -11.68
C HIS A 42 12.04 39.24 -12.96
N ASP A 43 12.51 38.85 -14.15
CA ASP A 43 11.97 39.36 -15.42
C ASP A 43 10.50 38.95 -15.61
N ASP A 44 9.64 39.86 -16.05
CA ASP A 44 8.19 39.63 -16.25
C ASP A 44 7.90 38.49 -17.24
N ASP A 45 8.84 38.16 -18.14
CA ASP A 45 8.74 37.02 -19.06
C ASP A 45 8.96 35.65 -18.37
N ARG A 46 9.37 35.59 -17.09
CA ARG A 46 9.62 34.32 -16.36
C ARG A 46 8.31 33.69 -15.87
N ARG A 47 8.14 32.39 -16.11
CA ARG A 47 6.97 31.62 -15.67
C ARG A 47 7.36 30.36 -14.87
N PRO A 48 6.45 29.80 -14.04
CA PRO A 48 6.75 28.62 -13.22
C PRO A 48 7.14 27.35 -14.00
N ASP A 49 6.62 27.21 -15.23
CA ASP A 49 6.89 26.12 -16.15
C ASP A 49 8.25 26.25 -16.88
N ASP A 50 8.87 27.43 -16.87
CA ASP A 50 10.16 27.67 -17.53
C ASP A 50 11.28 26.85 -16.87
N MET A 51 12.07 26.16 -17.70
CA MET A 51 13.19 25.33 -17.28
C MET A 51 14.50 26.12 -17.37
N LEU A 52 15.13 26.37 -16.22
CA LEU A 52 16.37 27.13 -16.12
C LEU A 52 17.56 26.19 -15.92
N ALA A 53 18.54 26.25 -16.81
CA ALA A 53 19.83 25.58 -16.65
C ALA A 53 20.94 26.61 -16.41
N VAL A 54 21.59 26.58 -15.24
CA VAL A 54 22.70 27.47 -14.86
C VAL A 54 23.99 26.67 -14.80
N TYR A 55 24.98 27.02 -15.61
CA TYR A 55 26.33 26.46 -15.54
C TYR A 55 27.30 27.49 -14.97
N PHE A 56 27.86 27.22 -13.79
CA PHE A 56 28.94 27.99 -13.21
C PHE A 56 30.25 27.21 -13.32
N THR A 57 31.31 27.83 -13.83
CA THR A 57 32.66 27.27 -13.87
C THR A 57 33.68 28.32 -13.48
N GLY A 58 34.63 27.94 -12.62
CA GLY A 58 35.58 28.86 -12.02
C GLY A 58 36.38 28.20 -10.90
N HIS A 59 37.01 29.02 -10.06
CA HIS A 59 37.55 28.54 -8.79
C HIS A 59 36.46 28.59 -7.71
N GLY A 60 36.47 27.60 -6.84
CA GLY A 60 35.64 27.52 -5.64
C GLY A 60 36.50 27.05 -4.48
N GLU A 61 36.20 27.52 -3.28
CA GLU A 61 36.95 27.20 -2.07
C GLU A 61 35.98 26.91 -0.92
N ARG A 62 36.36 25.96 -0.06
CA ARG A 62 35.63 25.65 1.17
C ARG A 62 36.31 26.36 2.33
N LEU A 63 35.57 27.22 3.00
CA LEU A 63 36.04 27.97 4.17
C LEU A 63 35.71 27.15 5.42
N ASP A 64 36.61 26.24 5.78
CA ASP A 64 36.44 25.28 6.88
C ASP A 64 36.08 25.93 8.23
N GLU A 65 36.60 27.12 8.52
CA GLU A 65 36.28 27.88 9.76
C GLU A 65 34.86 28.46 9.79
N LEU A 66 34.21 28.60 8.62
CA LEU A 66 32.86 29.15 8.47
C LEU A 66 31.84 28.11 8.00
N ASP A 67 32.29 26.88 7.72
CA ASP A 67 31.59 25.77 7.06
C ASP A 67 30.75 26.20 5.84
N ARG A 68 31.39 26.91 4.90
CA ARG A 68 30.75 27.50 3.71
C ARG A 68 31.57 27.28 2.45
N HIS A 69 30.90 27.17 1.31
CA HIS A 69 31.51 27.14 -0.01
C HIS A 69 31.35 28.47 -0.74
N VAL A 70 32.47 29.07 -1.13
CA VAL A 70 32.55 30.33 -1.86
C VAL A 70 33.04 30.14 -3.29
N LEU A 71 32.60 31.04 -4.16
CA LEU A 71 32.88 31.05 -5.59
C LEU A 71 33.70 32.29 -5.94
N PHE A 72 34.83 32.09 -6.60
CA PHE A 72 35.74 33.18 -6.93
C PHE A 72 35.27 33.91 -8.19
N THR A 73 35.13 35.22 -8.05
CA THR A 73 34.71 36.18 -9.09
C THR A 73 35.85 37.17 -9.39
N ALA A 74 35.67 38.04 -10.39
CA ALA A 74 36.71 38.96 -10.86
C ALA A 74 37.21 39.98 -9.81
N ASP A 75 36.40 40.22 -8.78
CA ASP A 75 36.66 41.07 -7.61
C ASP A 75 37.07 40.29 -6.36
N THR A 76 37.10 38.95 -6.41
CA THR A 76 37.59 38.14 -5.29
C THR A 76 39.08 38.35 -5.09
N ASP A 77 39.44 38.83 -3.91
CA ASP A 77 40.80 38.88 -3.42
C ASP A 77 41.17 37.51 -2.81
N PRO A 78 42.13 36.76 -3.39
CA PRO A 78 42.52 35.45 -2.87
C PRO A 78 43.10 35.48 -1.45
N ASP A 79 43.60 36.64 -0.99
CA ASP A 79 44.06 36.81 0.40
C ASP A 79 42.89 37.02 1.39
N ARG A 80 41.65 37.21 0.88
CA ARG A 80 40.42 37.44 1.66
C ARG A 80 39.22 36.68 1.08
N PRO A 81 39.27 35.34 0.96
CA PRO A 81 38.24 34.54 0.29
C PRO A 81 36.87 34.55 1.01
N HIS A 82 36.84 34.91 2.31
CA HIS A 82 35.60 35.13 3.06
C HIS A 82 34.73 36.31 2.55
N LEU A 83 35.26 37.14 1.63
CA LEU A 83 34.51 38.20 0.95
C LEU A 83 34.02 37.81 -0.45
N ALA A 84 34.31 36.58 -0.91
CA ALA A 84 33.86 36.06 -2.19
C ALA A 84 32.35 35.71 -2.19
N ALA A 85 31.77 35.50 -3.37
CA ALA A 85 30.36 35.17 -3.50
C ALA A 85 30.05 33.81 -2.85
N ARG A 86 29.04 33.73 -1.97
CA ARG A 86 28.63 32.44 -1.37
C ARG A 86 27.74 31.66 -2.33
N THR A 87 27.83 30.33 -2.30
CA THR A 87 26.92 29.50 -3.09
C THR A 87 25.47 29.66 -2.63
N SER A 88 25.26 29.90 -1.33
CA SER A 88 23.96 30.27 -0.75
C SER A 88 23.42 31.65 -1.20
N ASP A 89 24.24 32.57 -1.72
CA ASP A 89 23.75 33.85 -2.27
C ASP A 89 23.18 33.67 -3.68
N ILE A 90 23.71 32.71 -4.44
CA ILE A 90 23.13 32.31 -5.74
C ILE A 90 21.75 31.67 -5.55
N ALA A 91 21.54 30.92 -4.47
CA ALA A 91 20.22 30.37 -4.13
C ALA A 91 19.20 31.50 -3.88
N ASP A 92 19.58 32.55 -3.13
CA ASP A 92 18.71 33.71 -2.90
C ASP A 92 18.40 34.43 -4.21
N ALA A 93 19.42 34.77 -5.01
CA ALA A 93 19.24 35.49 -6.27
C ALA A 93 18.35 34.76 -7.29
N ILE A 94 18.28 33.42 -7.26
CA ILE A 94 17.46 32.62 -8.18
C ILE A 94 16.06 32.33 -7.62
N LEU A 95 15.88 32.19 -6.30
CA LEU A 95 14.65 31.66 -5.69
C LEU A 95 13.89 32.68 -4.81
N TYR A 96 14.52 33.78 -4.40
CA TYR A 96 13.86 34.77 -3.54
C TYR A 96 12.91 35.66 -4.34
N LYS A 97 11.60 35.44 -4.20
CA LYS A 97 10.49 36.19 -4.84
C LYS A 97 10.35 36.02 -6.35
N THR A 98 11.05 35.05 -6.93
CA THR A 98 10.98 34.69 -8.35
C THR A 98 9.84 33.68 -8.63
N PRO A 99 9.38 33.54 -9.87
CA PRO A 99 8.43 32.50 -10.26
C PRO A 99 9.12 31.16 -10.60
N VAL A 100 10.45 31.09 -10.63
CA VAL A 100 11.24 29.94 -11.11
C VAL A 100 11.10 28.72 -10.20
N ARG A 101 10.65 27.58 -10.76
CA ARG A 101 10.47 26.32 -10.00
C ARG A 101 11.25 25.13 -10.53
N ARG A 102 11.76 25.21 -11.75
CA ARG A 102 12.48 24.14 -12.47
C ARG A 102 13.91 24.60 -12.74
N LEU A 103 14.84 24.27 -11.83
CA LEU A 103 16.24 24.68 -11.91
C LEU A 103 17.20 23.48 -11.99
N LEU A 104 18.02 23.45 -13.04
CA LEU A 104 19.23 22.62 -13.13
C LEU A 104 20.45 23.50 -12.89
N LEU A 105 21.06 23.41 -11.70
CA LEU A 105 22.33 24.06 -11.38
C LEU A 105 23.49 23.08 -11.63
N MET A 106 24.48 23.49 -12.40
CA MET A 106 25.72 22.75 -12.64
C MET A 106 26.90 23.53 -12.07
N LEU A 107 27.47 23.03 -10.97
CA LEU A 107 28.63 23.61 -10.29
C LEU A 107 29.92 22.89 -10.71
N ASP A 108 30.69 23.53 -11.59
CA ASP A 108 31.99 23.03 -12.07
C ASP A 108 33.15 23.81 -11.45
N THR A 109 33.33 23.59 -10.14
CA THR A 109 34.38 24.16 -9.30
C THR A 109 35.01 23.08 -8.40
N CYS A 110 36.21 23.35 -7.88
CA CYS A 110 36.74 22.61 -6.73
C CYS A 110 35.73 22.65 -5.57
N TYR A 111 35.67 21.58 -4.77
CA TYR A 111 34.79 21.43 -3.61
C TYR A 111 33.28 21.62 -3.89
N SER A 112 32.87 21.53 -5.17
CA SER A 112 31.50 21.80 -5.63
C SER A 112 30.42 20.94 -4.97
N GLY A 113 30.74 19.73 -4.47
CA GLY A 113 29.80 18.93 -3.68
C GLY A 113 29.40 19.60 -2.37
N SER A 114 30.30 20.37 -1.74
CA SER A 114 30.00 21.15 -0.53
C SER A 114 29.06 22.31 -0.85
N GLY A 115 29.35 23.06 -1.93
CA GLY A 115 28.48 24.14 -2.40
C GLY A 115 27.14 23.66 -2.92
N GLY A 116 27.11 22.48 -3.54
CA GLY A 116 25.88 21.87 -4.04
C GLY A 116 24.94 21.46 -2.91
N ALA A 117 25.48 20.90 -1.83
CA ALA A 117 24.72 20.63 -0.61
C ALA A 117 24.24 21.91 0.09
N GLU A 118 25.09 22.94 0.20
CA GLU A 118 24.73 24.26 0.78
C GLU A 118 23.59 24.92 -0.02
N PHE A 119 23.68 24.90 -1.36
CA PHE A 119 22.63 25.37 -2.24
C PHE A 119 21.34 24.56 -2.05
N ALA A 120 21.43 23.23 -2.05
CA ALA A 120 20.28 22.35 -1.98
C ALA A 120 19.51 22.51 -0.65
N ALA A 121 20.20 22.60 0.48
CA ALA A 121 19.59 22.82 1.78
C ALA A 121 18.79 24.14 1.84
N LYS A 122 19.34 25.21 1.26
CA LYS A 122 18.70 26.54 1.25
C LYS A 122 17.55 26.63 0.23
N ALA A 123 17.68 25.93 -0.89
CA ALA A 123 16.60 25.78 -1.88
C ALA A 123 15.40 25.00 -1.30
N LEU A 124 15.65 23.97 -0.48
CA LEU A 124 14.60 23.19 0.19
C LEU A 124 13.81 24.03 1.20
N ASP A 125 14.48 24.85 2.03
CA ASP A 125 13.84 25.79 2.95
C ASP A 125 12.96 26.81 2.20
N SER A 126 13.42 27.30 1.04
CA SER A 126 12.65 28.18 0.17
C SER A 126 11.41 27.50 -0.42
N TYR A 127 11.51 26.21 -0.79
CA TYR A 127 10.40 25.41 -1.31
C TYR A 127 9.30 25.22 -0.26
N LEU A 128 9.67 24.67 0.90
CA LEU A 128 8.73 24.29 1.97
C LEU A 128 7.92 25.47 2.51
N ARG A 129 8.50 26.68 2.55
CA ARG A 129 7.82 27.89 3.03
C ARG A 129 6.83 28.50 2.03
N ARG A 130 6.87 28.14 0.75
CA ARG A 130 6.30 28.99 -0.32
C ARG A 130 5.48 28.27 -1.38
N TRP A 131 5.84 27.04 -1.72
CA TRP A 131 5.23 26.30 -2.82
C TRP A 131 4.74 24.95 -2.34
N GLY A 132 3.42 24.75 -2.38
CA GLY A 132 2.80 23.46 -2.11
C GLY A 132 3.14 22.42 -3.18
N THR A 133 2.81 21.15 -2.89
CA THR A 133 3.11 20.00 -3.75
C THR A 133 2.36 20.08 -5.09
N LYS A 134 3.06 20.52 -6.15
CA LYS A 134 2.62 20.37 -7.54
C LYS A 134 3.56 19.43 -8.28
N VAL A 135 2.99 18.63 -9.18
CA VAL A 135 3.72 17.68 -10.03
C VAL A 135 4.61 18.44 -11.02
N GLY A 136 5.85 17.98 -11.19
CA GLY A 136 6.81 18.56 -12.14
C GLY A 136 7.47 19.88 -11.69
N ASP A 137 7.40 20.20 -10.40
CA ASP A 137 8.17 21.28 -9.74
C ASP A 137 9.42 20.65 -9.07
N GLY A 138 10.63 21.16 -9.31
CA GLY A 138 11.84 20.60 -8.69
C GLY A 138 13.19 21.22 -9.09
N ILE A 139 14.20 20.97 -8.27
CA ILE A 139 15.56 21.51 -8.43
C ILE A 139 16.57 20.36 -8.45
N VAL A 140 17.49 20.39 -9.42
CA VAL A 140 18.62 19.46 -9.54
C VAL A 140 19.91 20.25 -9.44
N VAL A 141 20.79 19.84 -8.53
CA VAL A 141 22.17 20.34 -8.45
C VAL A 141 23.11 19.25 -8.89
N LEU A 142 23.89 19.46 -9.95
CA LEU A 142 25.00 18.62 -10.39
C LEU A 142 26.31 19.28 -9.95
N SER A 143 27.09 18.58 -9.13
CA SER A 143 28.41 19.04 -8.70
C SER A 143 29.51 18.19 -9.35
N SER A 144 30.51 18.84 -9.91
CA SER A 144 31.58 18.14 -10.65
C SER A 144 32.56 17.38 -9.78
N ALA A 145 32.58 17.59 -8.47
CA ALA A 145 33.45 16.94 -7.50
C ALA A 145 32.74 16.72 -6.15
N GLN A 146 33.15 15.73 -5.36
CA GLN A 146 32.67 15.54 -3.98
C GLN A 146 33.11 16.71 -3.04
N PRO A 147 32.51 16.88 -1.84
CA PRO A 147 32.80 17.99 -0.92
C PRO A 147 34.27 18.20 -0.51
N ARG A 148 35.14 17.21 -0.71
CA ARG A 148 36.58 17.26 -0.38
C ARG A 148 37.51 17.10 -1.61
N GLN A 149 36.96 17.13 -2.82
CA GLN A 149 37.72 16.90 -4.06
C GLN A 149 37.94 18.18 -4.88
N LEU A 150 39.00 18.18 -5.68
CA LEU A 150 39.31 19.22 -6.66
C LEU A 150 38.70 18.86 -8.02
N ALA A 151 38.20 19.85 -8.77
CA ALA A 151 37.67 19.62 -10.11
C ALA A 151 38.73 19.88 -11.18
N GLU A 152 38.85 18.97 -12.15
CA GLU A 152 39.76 19.12 -13.29
C GLU A 152 39.12 20.00 -14.38
N ALA A 153 39.81 21.09 -14.76
CA ALA A 153 39.24 22.15 -15.57
C ALA A 153 38.77 21.68 -16.97
N GLY A 154 37.45 21.60 -17.16
CA GLY A 154 36.83 21.20 -18.43
C GLY A 154 36.61 19.70 -18.61
N ARG A 155 36.89 18.88 -17.59
CA ARG A 155 36.59 17.44 -17.59
C ARG A 155 35.08 17.18 -17.52
N PHE A 156 34.36 17.90 -16.66
CA PHE A 156 32.92 17.70 -16.46
C PHE A 156 32.08 17.92 -17.74
N PRO A 157 32.23 19.02 -18.51
CA PRO A 157 31.47 19.19 -19.77
C PRO A 157 31.76 18.12 -20.83
N ARG A 158 32.98 17.58 -20.86
CA ARG A 158 33.34 16.49 -21.76
C ARG A 158 32.62 15.21 -21.37
N LEU A 159 32.73 14.80 -20.11
CA LEU A 159 32.04 13.61 -19.58
C LEU A 159 30.53 13.73 -19.79
N LEU A 160 29.93 14.90 -19.54
CA LEU A 160 28.51 15.16 -19.74
C LEU A 160 28.07 15.00 -21.20
N THR A 161 28.92 15.43 -22.14
CA THR A 161 28.67 15.27 -23.59
C THR A 161 28.77 13.82 -24.05
N GLU A 162 29.70 13.04 -23.48
CA GLU A 162 29.89 11.61 -23.73
C GLU A 162 28.71 10.81 -23.13
N ALA A 163 28.39 10.99 -21.84
CA ALA A 163 27.32 10.30 -21.12
C ALA A 163 25.92 10.59 -21.70
N ALA A 164 25.60 11.85 -22.05
CA ALA A 164 24.35 12.19 -22.74
C ALA A 164 24.24 11.53 -24.14
N GLY A 165 25.37 11.17 -24.74
CA GLY A 165 25.44 10.40 -25.99
C GLY A 165 25.20 8.90 -25.83
N SER A 166 25.32 8.34 -24.63
CA SER A 166 25.32 6.90 -24.39
C SER A 166 23.93 6.27 -24.42
N LEU A 167 23.85 5.07 -25.01
CA LEU A 167 22.66 4.21 -24.98
C LEU A 167 22.39 3.60 -23.60
N ALA A 168 23.40 3.53 -22.72
CA ALA A 168 23.23 3.05 -21.35
C ALA A 168 22.54 4.08 -20.46
N ALA A 169 22.65 5.39 -20.77
CA ALA A 169 21.97 6.46 -20.04
C ALA A 169 20.50 6.65 -20.47
N ALA A 170 20.18 6.42 -21.76
CA ALA A 170 18.80 6.38 -22.28
C ALA A 170 18.75 5.73 -23.68
N GLY A 171 17.78 4.83 -23.89
CA GLY A 171 17.51 4.22 -25.20
C GLY A 171 16.80 5.15 -26.19
N TYR A 172 15.89 4.59 -27.00
CA TYR A 172 15.09 5.34 -27.99
C TYR A 172 13.65 5.61 -27.51
N SER A 173 13.14 4.77 -26.61
CA SER A 173 11.76 4.88 -26.10
C SER A 173 11.53 6.03 -25.10
N PRO A 174 12.42 6.33 -24.12
CA PRO A 174 12.15 7.41 -23.16
C PRO A 174 12.34 8.79 -23.79
N PRO A 175 11.43 9.76 -23.54
CA PRO A 175 11.54 11.13 -24.06
C PRO A 175 12.64 11.97 -23.39
N ILE A 176 13.15 11.53 -22.23
CA ILE A 176 14.05 12.28 -21.35
C ILE A 176 15.21 11.37 -20.93
N ILE A 177 16.39 11.93 -20.70
CA ILE A 177 17.50 11.25 -20.00
C ILE A 177 17.32 11.46 -18.50
N ALA A 178 17.04 10.39 -17.76
CA ALA A 178 16.92 10.45 -16.30
C ALA A 178 18.24 10.88 -15.65
N ILE A 179 18.22 11.87 -14.77
CA ILE A 179 19.42 12.38 -14.07
C ILE A 179 20.24 11.25 -13.39
N PRO A 180 19.64 10.28 -12.68
CA PRO A 180 20.42 9.19 -12.07
C PRO A 180 21.12 8.29 -13.09
N ALA A 181 20.49 8.03 -14.25
CA ALA A 181 21.10 7.22 -15.32
C ALA A 181 22.26 7.98 -16.00
N LEU A 182 22.09 9.28 -16.22
CA LEU A 182 23.17 10.16 -16.66
C LEU A 182 24.35 10.17 -15.67
N VAL A 183 24.08 10.30 -14.36
CA VAL A 183 25.13 10.31 -13.32
C VAL A 183 25.83 8.96 -13.21
N SER A 184 25.09 7.84 -13.33
CA SER A 184 25.69 6.50 -13.40
C SER A 184 26.69 6.38 -14.54
N GLU A 185 26.31 6.84 -15.74
CA GLU A 185 27.18 6.82 -16.92
C GLU A 185 28.37 7.80 -16.80
N LEU A 186 28.14 9.01 -16.25
CA LEU A 186 29.18 10.00 -15.94
C LEU A 186 30.29 9.42 -15.05
N ARG A 187 29.92 8.62 -14.04
CA ARG A 187 30.86 7.96 -13.13
C ARG A 187 31.71 6.90 -13.83
N LYS A 188 31.14 6.13 -14.75
CA LYS A 188 31.89 5.11 -15.54
C LYS A 188 33.02 5.71 -16.38
N HIS A 189 32.78 6.88 -16.99
CA HIS A 189 33.78 7.56 -17.82
C HIS A 189 34.87 8.29 -17.00
N GLY A 190 34.72 8.39 -15.68
CA GLY A 190 35.70 9.02 -14.79
C GLY A 190 36.94 8.17 -14.55
N ALA A 191 38.12 8.71 -14.89
CA ALA A 191 39.39 8.11 -14.49
C ALA A 191 39.65 8.37 -12.98
N ASP A 192 39.63 7.30 -12.19
CA ASP A 192 39.84 7.23 -10.74
C ASP A 192 38.83 8.06 -9.88
N PRO A 193 37.87 7.40 -9.20
CA PRO A 193 36.95 8.06 -8.26
C PRO A 193 37.65 8.80 -7.11
N ALA A 194 38.91 8.46 -6.78
CA ALA A 194 39.66 9.17 -5.75
C ALA A 194 40.00 10.62 -6.14
N VAL A 195 40.10 10.91 -7.44
CA VAL A 195 40.48 12.24 -7.95
C VAL A 195 39.27 13.16 -8.07
N GLN A 196 38.23 12.71 -8.78
CA GLN A 196 37.03 13.51 -9.07
C GLN A 196 35.83 12.59 -9.36
N ASP A 197 34.88 12.55 -8.43
CA ASP A 197 33.59 11.86 -8.56
C ASP A 197 32.43 12.86 -8.60
N ILE A 198 31.42 12.55 -9.42
CA ILE A 198 30.28 13.42 -9.71
C ILE A 198 29.12 13.06 -8.79
N VAL A 199 28.56 14.07 -8.14
CA VAL A 199 27.41 13.94 -7.23
C VAL A 199 26.26 14.81 -7.68
N TYR A 200 25.04 14.42 -7.30
CA TYR A 200 23.85 15.19 -7.56
C TYR A 200 22.97 15.28 -6.32
N HIS A 201 22.26 16.39 -6.18
CA HIS A 201 21.17 16.56 -5.23
C HIS A 201 19.89 16.79 -6.02
N LEU A 202 18.88 15.97 -5.76
CA LEU A 202 17.53 16.11 -6.30
C LEU A 202 16.62 16.64 -5.20
N LEU A 203 15.90 17.72 -5.50
CA LEU A 203 14.89 18.32 -4.64
C LEU A 203 13.57 18.33 -5.42
N ALA A 204 12.74 17.32 -5.17
CA ALA A 204 11.37 17.26 -5.65
C ALA A 204 10.47 16.88 -4.48
N LEU A 205 9.29 17.51 -4.38
CA LEU A 205 8.27 17.14 -3.39
C LEU A 205 7.32 16.04 -3.90
N THR A 206 7.44 15.68 -5.18
CA THR A 206 6.71 14.61 -5.88
C THR A 206 7.71 13.64 -6.51
N GLU A 207 7.29 12.40 -6.80
CA GLU A 207 8.17 11.41 -7.45
C GLU A 207 8.58 11.82 -8.88
N ASP A 208 7.75 12.63 -9.56
CA ASP A 208 8.05 13.14 -10.90
C ASP A 208 9.06 14.30 -10.86
N ILE A 209 10.24 14.03 -11.41
CA ILE A 209 11.35 14.97 -11.60
C ILE A 209 11.10 15.83 -12.86
N PRO A 210 11.35 17.15 -12.85
CA PRO A 210 11.25 17.96 -14.07
C PRO A 210 12.16 17.46 -15.19
N GLU A 211 11.71 17.60 -16.44
CA GLU A 211 12.26 16.94 -17.64
C GLU A 211 13.60 17.52 -18.16
N PHE A 212 14.53 17.89 -17.28
CA PHE A 212 15.68 18.77 -17.57
C PHE A 212 16.50 18.43 -18.81
N LEU A 213 16.60 17.17 -19.21
CA LEU A 213 17.46 16.70 -20.30
C LEU A 213 16.65 15.89 -21.32
N PRO A 214 16.02 16.54 -22.33
CA PRO A 214 15.35 15.85 -23.42
C PRO A 214 16.28 14.81 -24.06
N ASN A 215 15.76 13.61 -24.36
CA ASN A 215 16.54 12.56 -25.00
C ASN A 215 16.69 12.87 -26.51
N PRO A 216 17.89 13.22 -27.03
CA PRO A 216 18.07 13.55 -28.44
C PRO A 216 17.93 12.32 -29.36
N ARG A 217 17.74 11.12 -28.81
CA ARG A 217 17.45 9.86 -29.53
C ARG A 217 15.97 9.48 -29.52
N HIS A 218 15.11 10.23 -28.81
CA HIS A 218 13.67 9.92 -28.76
C HIS A 218 13.06 9.92 -30.16
N HIS A 219 12.23 8.93 -30.46
CA HIS A 219 11.53 8.84 -31.74
C HIS A 219 10.00 8.76 -31.51
N PRO A 220 9.24 9.84 -31.75
CA PRO A 220 7.82 9.94 -31.39
C PRO A 220 6.89 8.88 -32.01
N SER A 221 7.29 8.19 -33.08
CA SER A 221 6.52 7.08 -33.65
C SER A 221 6.44 5.82 -32.76
N MET A 222 6.76 5.95 -31.46
CA MET A 222 6.79 4.88 -30.46
C MET A 222 6.09 5.24 -29.13
N THR A 223 5.67 6.50 -28.87
CA THR A 223 5.11 6.96 -27.55
C THR A 223 4.27 8.26 -27.61
N GLY A 224 3.46 8.56 -26.56
CA GLY A 224 2.76 9.85 -26.27
C GLY A 224 1.22 9.83 -26.41
N VAL A 225 0.39 10.85 -26.09
CA VAL A 225 0.27 12.01 -25.11
C VAL A 225 -1.12 12.68 -25.36
N ASP A 226 -1.89 13.34 -24.46
CA ASP A 226 -1.61 14.07 -23.18
C ASP A 226 -2.88 14.32 -22.27
N LEU A 227 -2.68 14.92 -21.09
CA LEU A 227 -3.52 15.14 -19.88
C LEU A 227 -4.55 16.33 -19.89
N ALA A 228 -5.77 16.12 -19.35
CA ALA A 228 -6.64 17.06 -18.55
C ALA A 228 -8.13 17.34 -18.95
N LEU A 229 -9.02 16.34 -18.87
CA LEU A 229 -10.48 16.52 -18.66
C LEU A 229 -11.10 15.45 -17.72
N GLN A 230 -10.31 15.15 -16.68
CA GLN A 230 -10.39 14.30 -15.47
C GLN A 230 -11.59 13.41 -15.05
N GLN A 231 -12.74 13.38 -15.73
CA GLN A 231 -13.80 12.38 -15.49
C GLN A 231 -14.28 11.74 -16.79
N ALA A 232 -14.55 12.54 -17.83
CA ALA A 232 -14.52 12.02 -19.20
C ALA A 232 -13.17 11.36 -19.49
N GLN A 233 -12.09 11.99 -18.97
CA GLN A 233 -10.75 11.47 -19.07
C GLN A 233 -10.50 10.15 -18.31
N GLU A 234 -11.24 9.71 -17.29
CA GLU A 234 -10.95 8.36 -16.77
C GLU A 234 -11.33 7.28 -17.78
N TRP A 235 -12.44 7.46 -18.49
CA TRP A 235 -12.82 6.59 -19.60
C TRP A 235 -11.99 6.86 -20.86
N GLU A 236 -11.68 8.11 -21.20
CA GLU A 236 -10.84 8.45 -22.36
C GLU A 236 -9.36 8.08 -22.14
N ASP A 237 -8.80 8.14 -20.92
CA ASP A 237 -7.46 7.62 -20.59
C ASP A 237 -7.44 6.10 -20.73
N HIS A 238 -8.49 5.40 -20.28
CA HIS A 238 -8.58 3.96 -20.48
C HIS A 238 -8.69 3.64 -21.97
N ALA A 239 -9.56 4.34 -22.70
CA ALA A 239 -9.70 4.19 -24.15
C ALA A 239 -8.40 4.52 -24.89
N GLU A 240 -7.70 5.61 -24.54
CA GLU A 240 -6.44 6.04 -25.14
C GLU A 240 -5.30 5.10 -24.76
N ARG A 241 -5.20 4.63 -23.52
CA ARG A 241 -4.24 3.58 -23.14
C ARG A 241 -4.49 2.30 -23.92
N ARG A 242 -5.75 1.89 -24.12
CA ARG A 242 -6.10 0.73 -24.97
C ARG A 242 -5.82 0.99 -26.44
N GLU A 243 -6.04 2.20 -26.93
CA GLU A 243 -5.73 2.61 -28.31
C GLU A 243 -4.20 2.67 -28.56
N VAL A 244 -3.42 3.17 -27.60
CA VAL A 244 -1.96 3.14 -27.63
C VAL A 244 -1.45 1.70 -27.55
N GLU A 245 -1.99 0.85 -26.68
CA GLU A 245 -1.65 -0.58 -26.64
C GLU A 245 -2.05 -1.31 -27.92
N PHE A 246 -3.22 -0.99 -28.46
CA PHE A 246 -3.70 -1.50 -29.73
C PHE A 246 -2.73 -1.13 -30.87
N ARG A 247 -2.40 0.15 -31.01
CA ARG A 247 -1.49 0.68 -32.03
C ARG A 247 -0.05 0.17 -31.87
N THR A 248 0.52 0.25 -30.67
CA THR A 248 1.95 -0.02 -30.44
C THR A 248 2.28 -1.48 -30.19
N ARG A 249 1.32 -2.29 -29.70
CA ARG A 249 1.54 -3.71 -29.36
C ARG A 249 0.71 -4.64 -30.24
N LEU A 250 -0.62 -4.51 -30.24
CA LEU A 250 -1.50 -5.49 -30.91
C LEU A 250 -1.37 -5.41 -32.44
N LEU A 251 -1.46 -4.22 -33.04
CA LEU A 251 -1.29 -4.02 -34.49
C LEU A 251 0.11 -4.40 -34.96
N VAL A 252 1.17 -4.02 -34.24
CA VAL A 252 2.55 -4.39 -34.59
C VAL A 252 2.73 -5.91 -34.60
N ARG A 253 2.23 -6.62 -33.56
CA ARG A 253 2.21 -8.09 -33.54
C ARG A 253 1.33 -8.67 -34.64
N ALA A 254 0.22 -8.03 -34.99
CA ALA A 254 -0.73 -8.51 -35.99
C ALA A 254 -0.23 -8.38 -37.43
N MET A 255 0.56 -7.36 -37.73
CA MET A 255 1.29 -7.26 -38.99
C MET A 255 2.32 -8.40 -39.16
N GLY A 256 2.86 -8.94 -38.06
CA GLY A 256 3.76 -10.11 -38.04
C GLY A 256 5.24 -9.83 -38.36
N ASN A 257 5.56 -8.60 -38.81
CA ASN A 257 6.93 -8.15 -39.09
C ASN A 257 7.64 -7.59 -37.83
N ARG A 258 8.97 -7.46 -37.89
CA ARG A 258 9.83 -6.85 -36.85
C ARG A 258 9.53 -5.35 -36.67
N ASP A 259 9.44 -4.61 -37.77
CA ASP A 259 9.50 -3.13 -37.74
C ASP A 259 8.13 -2.45 -37.60
N GLY A 260 7.04 -3.22 -37.46
CA GLY A 260 5.67 -2.71 -37.63
C GLY A 260 5.36 -2.16 -39.04
N LYS A 261 6.25 -2.39 -40.02
CA LYS A 261 6.10 -1.91 -41.40
C LYS A 261 5.51 -2.98 -42.29
N GLY A 262 4.21 -2.86 -42.55
CA GLY A 262 3.45 -3.63 -43.55
C GLY A 262 2.96 -5.00 -43.07
N TRP A 263 1.81 -5.40 -43.58
CA TRP A 263 1.09 -6.63 -43.20
C TRP A 263 1.74 -7.90 -43.81
N TRP A 264 2.63 -8.53 -43.06
CA TRP A 264 3.31 -9.78 -43.42
C TRP A 264 2.46 -11.02 -43.12
N PHE A 265 1.71 -11.01 -42.01
CA PHE A 265 0.74 -12.06 -41.71
C PHE A 265 -0.39 -12.07 -42.74
N CYS A 266 -0.62 -13.21 -43.39
CA CYS A 266 -1.67 -13.39 -44.38
C CYS A 266 -2.19 -14.83 -44.31
N GLY A 267 -3.45 -15.01 -43.90
CA GLY A 267 -4.10 -16.31 -43.82
C GLY A 267 -4.75 -16.59 -42.47
N ARG A 268 -4.89 -17.87 -42.11
CA ARG A 268 -5.88 -18.35 -41.12
C ARG A 268 -7.32 -18.03 -41.56
N ARG A 269 -7.57 -18.08 -42.87
CA ARG A 269 -8.82 -17.60 -43.50
C ARG A 269 -10.07 -18.23 -42.91
N ALA A 270 -10.06 -19.55 -42.67
CA ALA A 270 -11.18 -20.24 -42.00
C ALA A 270 -11.46 -19.67 -40.60
N ALA A 271 -10.42 -19.45 -39.78
CA ALA A 271 -10.59 -18.86 -38.44
C ALA A 271 -11.13 -17.43 -38.51
N LEU A 272 -10.64 -16.59 -39.44
CA LEU A 272 -11.15 -15.23 -39.65
C LEU A 272 -12.62 -15.23 -40.10
N THR A 273 -13.01 -16.11 -41.01
CA THR A 273 -14.42 -16.33 -41.41
C THR A 273 -15.27 -16.81 -40.24
N ASP A 274 -14.79 -17.77 -39.46
CA ASP A 274 -15.55 -18.35 -38.34
C ASP A 274 -15.75 -17.33 -37.20
N ILE A 275 -14.72 -16.54 -36.86
CA ILE A 275 -14.83 -15.41 -35.90
C ILE A 275 -15.78 -14.33 -36.43
N THR A 276 -15.65 -13.95 -37.70
CA THR A 276 -16.52 -12.93 -38.32
C THR A 276 -17.97 -13.40 -38.39
N THR A 277 -18.20 -14.68 -38.63
CA THR A 277 -19.54 -15.29 -38.63
C THR A 277 -20.17 -15.26 -37.24
N TRP A 278 -19.40 -15.55 -36.18
CA TRP A 278 -19.87 -15.44 -34.80
C TRP A 278 -20.18 -13.99 -34.40
N LEU A 279 -19.30 -13.04 -34.75
CA LEU A 279 -19.52 -11.60 -34.50
C LEU A 279 -20.80 -11.07 -35.19
N THR A 280 -21.04 -11.48 -36.44
CA THR A 280 -22.18 -11.02 -37.27
C THR A 280 -23.49 -11.78 -37.05
N ARG A 281 -23.46 -12.96 -36.42
CA ARG A 281 -24.65 -13.76 -36.08
C ARG A 281 -24.65 -14.07 -34.58
N PRO A 282 -25.00 -13.09 -33.72
CA PRO A 282 -25.11 -13.31 -32.30
C PRO A 282 -26.13 -14.42 -31.99
N ASP A 283 -25.71 -15.37 -31.16
CA ASP A 283 -26.55 -16.36 -30.50
C ASP A 283 -26.50 -16.06 -29.00
N PRO A 284 -27.62 -15.67 -28.35
CA PRO A 284 -27.65 -15.40 -26.90
C PRO A 284 -27.17 -16.59 -26.06
N ASN A 285 -27.28 -17.82 -26.57
CA ASN A 285 -26.80 -19.03 -25.89
C ASN A 285 -25.27 -19.23 -26.00
N ARG A 286 -24.55 -18.34 -26.70
CA ARG A 286 -23.09 -18.43 -26.95
C ARG A 286 -22.39 -17.06 -26.86
N PRO A 287 -22.43 -16.39 -25.69
CA PRO A 287 -21.78 -15.10 -25.49
C PRO A 287 -20.24 -15.16 -25.49
N LEU A 288 -19.62 -16.35 -25.38
CA LEU A 288 -18.17 -16.54 -25.44
C LEU A 288 -17.72 -17.24 -26.73
N LEU A 289 -16.68 -16.70 -27.38
CA LEU A 289 -15.84 -17.41 -28.34
C LEU A 289 -14.37 -17.39 -27.89
N ALA A 290 -13.87 -18.53 -27.41
CA ALA A 290 -12.45 -18.69 -27.08
C ALA A 290 -11.64 -19.11 -28.32
N VAL A 291 -10.62 -18.32 -28.68
CA VAL A 291 -9.62 -18.63 -29.70
C VAL A 291 -8.36 -19.13 -29.01
N THR A 292 -7.89 -20.32 -29.39
CA THR A 292 -6.78 -20.99 -28.73
C THR A 292 -5.72 -21.47 -29.72
N GLY A 293 -4.58 -21.94 -29.20
CA GLY A 293 -3.46 -22.44 -29.99
C GLY A 293 -2.13 -22.35 -29.24
N ASN A 294 -1.15 -23.15 -29.67
CA ASN A 294 0.20 -23.19 -29.10
C ASN A 294 0.99 -21.89 -29.39
N PRO A 295 2.11 -21.63 -28.70
CA PRO A 295 2.95 -20.46 -28.94
C PRO A 295 3.39 -20.33 -30.41
N GLY A 296 3.24 -19.13 -30.96
CA GLY A 296 3.55 -18.87 -32.38
C GLY A 296 2.52 -19.37 -33.39
N SER A 297 1.35 -19.88 -32.98
CA SER A 297 0.22 -20.22 -33.86
C SER A 297 -0.31 -19.02 -34.68
N GLY A 298 -0.06 -17.79 -34.23
CA GLY A 298 -0.55 -16.56 -34.88
C GLY A 298 -1.86 -16.02 -34.28
N LYS A 299 -2.26 -16.49 -33.09
CA LYS A 299 -3.46 -16.05 -32.34
C LYS A 299 -3.63 -14.53 -32.25
N THR A 300 -2.63 -13.83 -31.71
CA THR A 300 -2.58 -12.35 -31.67
C THR A 300 -2.70 -11.70 -33.05
N ALA A 301 -2.23 -12.36 -34.11
CA ALA A 301 -2.34 -11.82 -35.46
C ALA A 301 -3.70 -12.06 -36.12
N VAL A 302 -4.40 -13.13 -35.78
CA VAL A 302 -5.82 -13.32 -36.13
C VAL A 302 -6.68 -12.28 -35.39
N LEU A 303 -6.52 -12.17 -34.07
CA LEU A 303 -7.35 -11.29 -33.25
C LEU A 303 -7.05 -9.81 -33.50
N GLY A 304 -5.78 -9.42 -33.62
CA GLY A 304 -5.40 -8.05 -33.97
C GLY A 304 -5.80 -7.65 -35.40
N LEU A 305 -5.88 -8.59 -36.35
CA LEU A 305 -6.46 -8.33 -37.68
C LEU A 305 -7.97 -8.16 -37.64
N ILE A 306 -8.69 -8.94 -36.81
CA ILE A 306 -10.13 -8.73 -36.57
C ILE A 306 -10.37 -7.36 -35.93
N ALA A 307 -9.60 -7.00 -34.90
CA ALA A 307 -9.67 -5.68 -34.27
C ALA A 307 -9.37 -4.54 -35.27
N ALA A 308 -8.30 -4.66 -36.07
CA ALA A 308 -7.97 -3.68 -37.10
C ALA A 308 -9.08 -3.50 -38.15
N LEU A 309 -9.74 -4.59 -38.56
CA LEU A 309 -10.85 -4.52 -39.51
C LEU A 309 -12.13 -4.00 -38.86
N ALA A 310 -12.39 -4.30 -37.59
CA ALA A 310 -13.56 -3.79 -36.86
C ALA A 310 -13.42 -2.30 -36.50
N HIS A 311 -12.21 -1.80 -36.27
CA HIS A 311 -11.95 -0.39 -35.95
C HIS A 311 -12.32 0.54 -37.12
N SER A 312 -12.92 1.69 -36.83
CA SER A 312 -13.32 2.71 -37.82
C SER A 312 -12.15 3.19 -38.68
N GLU A 313 -11.10 3.72 -38.04
CA GLU A 313 -9.94 4.31 -38.73
C GLU A 313 -8.93 3.28 -39.27
N TYR A 314 -8.49 2.32 -38.45
CA TYR A 314 -7.41 1.41 -38.85
C TYR A 314 -7.77 0.38 -39.92
N ARG A 315 -9.06 0.17 -40.20
CA ARG A 315 -9.53 -0.72 -41.28
C ARG A 315 -8.92 -0.37 -42.62
N ASP A 316 -8.77 0.91 -42.92
CA ASP A 316 -8.19 1.41 -44.17
C ASP A 316 -6.67 1.15 -44.26
N THR A 317 -6.00 0.89 -43.14
CA THR A 317 -4.58 0.48 -43.12
C THR A 317 -4.37 -1.00 -43.48
N VAL A 318 -5.45 -1.80 -43.51
CA VAL A 318 -5.41 -3.24 -43.81
C VAL A 318 -5.55 -3.47 -45.31
N PRO A 319 -4.54 -4.03 -46.02
CA PRO A 319 -4.60 -4.24 -47.46
C PRO A 319 -5.38 -5.53 -47.79
N VAL A 320 -6.70 -5.51 -47.55
CA VAL A 320 -7.63 -6.67 -47.67
C VAL A 320 -7.43 -7.46 -48.98
N HIS A 321 -7.31 -6.76 -50.12
CA HIS A 321 -7.06 -7.38 -51.42
C HIS A 321 -5.70 -8.07 -51.50
N SER A 322 -4.63 -7.47 -50.97
CA SER A 322 -3.28 -8.06 -50.95
C SER A 322 -3.13 -9.21 -49.97
N LEU A 323 -4.03 -9.30 -48.97
CA LEU A 323 -4.14 -10.41 -48.03
C LEU A 323 -5.02 -11.56 -48.56
N ASN A 324 -5.72 -11.37 -49.68
CA ASN A 324 -6.68 -12.32 -50.25
C ASN A 324 -7.70 -12.85 -49.21
N LEU A 325 -8.21 -11.96 -48.36
CA LEU A 325 -9.27 -12.30 -47.41
C LEU A 325 -10.59 -12.54 -48.17
N PRO A 326 -11.34 -13.62 -47.91
CA PRO A 326 -12.68 -13.77 -48.45
C PRO A 326 -13.59 -12.68 -47.84
N PRO A 327 -14.64 -12.21 -48.55
CA PRO A 327 -15.54 -11.18 -48.03
C PRO A 327 -16.15 -11.52 -46.66
N GLU A 328 -16.42 -12.81 -46.42
CA GLU A 328 -16.97 -13.37 -45.19
C GLU A 328 -16.00 -13.32 -43.99
N ALA A 329 -14.71 -13.06 -44.22
CA ALA A 329 -13.69 -12.89 -43.18
C ALA A 329 -13.43 -11.41 -42.81
N VAL A 330 -14.19 -10.48 -43.39
CA VAL A 330 -14.06 -9.05 -43.13
C VAL A 330 -15.23 -8.60 -42.25
N PRO A 331 -15.01 -8.32 -40.95
CA PRO A 331 -16.07 -7.84 -40.06
C PRO A 331 -16.67 -6.50 -40.52
N ASN A 332 -17.84 -6.14 -40.00
CA ASN A 332 -18.38 -4.79 -40.14
C ASN A 332 -17.60 -3.81 -39.26
N PRO A 333 -17.47 -2.53 -39.64
CA PRO A 333 -16.91 -1.51 -38.76
C PRO A 333 -17.81 -1.34 -37.51
N GLY A 334 -17.20 -1.15 -36.35
CA GLY A 334 -17.90 -1.01 -35.06
C GLY A 334 -18.50 -2.31 -34.49
N ILE A 335 -18.16 -3.49 -35.02
CA ILE A 335 -18.70 -4.77 -34.51
C ILE A 335 -17.98 -5.29 -33.24
N VAL A 336 -16.86 -4.67 -32.87
CA VAL A 336 -16.13 -4.88 -31.62
C VAL A 336 -16.05 -3.51 -30.96
N ASP A 337 -16.62 -3.38 -29.78
CA ASP A 337 -16.72 -2.11 -29.06
C ASP A 337 -15.39 -1.74 -28.39
N VAL A 338 -14.63 -2.75 -27.90
CA VAL A 338 -13.30 -2.55 -27.35
C VAL A 338 -12.38 -3.76 -27.59
N ALA A 339 -11.10 -3.49 -27.83
CA ALA A 339 -10.04 -4.49 -27.90
C ALA A 339 -9.05 -4.29 -26.75
N ILE A 340 -8.99 -5.25 -25.83
CA ILE A 340 -8.11 -5.27 -24.67
C ILE A 340 -6.97 -6.26 -24.95
N TYR A 341 -5.73 -5.83 -24.77
CA TYR A 341 -4.58 -6.72 -24.82
C TYR A 341 -4.10 -7.02 -23.40
N ALA A 342 -4.43 -8.22 -22.89
CA ALA A 342 -4.35 -8.55 -21.47
C ALA A 342 -2.92 -8.73 -20.91
N GLN A 343 -1.87 -8.53 -21.71
CA GLN A 343 -0.48 -8.73 -21.27
C GLN A 343 -0.12 -7.85 -20.07
N ASN A 344 0.28 -8.49 -18.97
CA ASN A 344 0.59 -7.87 -17.67
C ASN A 344 -0.55 -6.99 -17.09
N LEU A 345 -1.81 -7.18 -17.53
CA LEU A 345 -2.95 -6.48 -16.92
C LEU A 345 -3.42 -7.21 -15.65
N THR A 346 -3.73 -6.42 -14.62
CA THR A 346 -4.47 -6.90 -13.44
C THR A 346 -5.94 -7.13 -13.80
N ILE A 347 -6.67 -7.81 -12.91
CA ILE A 347 -8.10 -8.07 -13.12
C ILE A 347 -8.88 -6.76 -13.14
N ASP A 348 -8.52 -5.83 -12.25
CA ASP A 348 -9.11 -4.48 -12.15
C ASP A 348 -8.91 -3.70 -13.46
N GLN A 349 -7.70 -3.67 -14.01
CA GLN A 349 -7.42 -3.00 -15.29
C GLN A 349 -8.22 -3.55 -16.47
N VAL A 350 -8.66 -4.81 -16.42
CA VAL A 350 -9.58 -5.39 -17.42
C VAL A 350 -11.04 -5.05 -17.11
N ARG A 351 -11.47 -5.09 -15.84
CA ARG A 351 -12.79 -4.60 -15.38
C ARG A 351 -12.98 -3.14 -15.83
N ASP A 352 -12.03 -2.27 -15.51
CA ASP A 352 -12.06 -0.84 -15.78
C ASP A 352 -12.04 -0.57 -17.30
N GLY A 353 -11.32 -1.40 -18.07
CA GLY A 353 -11.35 -1.36 -19.54
C GLY A 353 -12.70 -1.76 -20.15
N ILE A 354 -13.40 -2.73 -19.56
CA ILE A 354 -14.77 -3.13 -19.98
C ILE A 354 -15.77 -2.05 -19.54
N ALA A 355 -15.66 -1.53 -18.33
CA ALA A 355 -16.53 -0.48 -17.79
C ALA A 355 -16.40 0.84 -18.58
N ALA A 356 -15.17 1.25 -18.92
CA ALA A 356 -14.93 2.43 -19.77
C ALA A 356 -15.55 2.27 -21.16
N ALA A 357 -15.43 1.09 -21.78
CA ALA A 357 -16.09 0.79 -23.06
C ALA A 357 -17.62 0.77 -22.94
N ALA A 358 -18.15 0.40 -21.77
CA ALA A 358 -19.58 0.45 -21.48
C ALA A 358 -20.10 1.87 -21.14
N GLN A 359 -19.20 2.83 -20.87
CA GLN A 359 -19.47 4.15 -20.26
C GLN A 359 -20.09 4.06 -18.85
N LEU A 360 -19.56 3.12 -18.04
CA LEU A 360 -20.01 2.84 -16.68
C LEU A 360 -18.91 3.21 -15.66
N SER A 361 -19.33 3.77 -14.53
CA SER A 361 -18.49 3.95 -13.35
C SER A 361 -18.86 2.87 -12.35
N VAL A 362 -17.99 1.86 -12.21
CA VAL A 362 -18.22 0.68 -11.37
C VAL A 362 -16.99 0.44 -10.49
N SER A 363 -17.24 0.07 -9.25
CA SER A 363 -16.24 -0.38 -8.29
C SER A 363 -16.19 -1.91 -8.21
N THR A 364 -17.31 -2.60 -8.39
CA THR A 364 -17.38 -4.07 -8.26
C THR A 364 -17.69 -4.78 -9.58
N ILE A 365 -17.45 -6.10 -9.60
CA ILE A 365 -17.84 -6.98 -10.71
C ILE A 365 -19.35 -7.17 -10.75
N GLY A 366 -20.03 -7.14 -9.59
CA GLY A 366 -21.49 -7.20 -9.48
C GLY A 366 -22.14 -5.97 -10.13
N GLU A 367 -21.70 -4.76 -9.76
CA GLU A 367 -22.13 -3.50 -10.40
C GLU A 367 -21.93 -3.53 -11.92
N LEU A 368 -20.79 -4.06 -12.39
CA LEU A 368 -20.54 -4.22 -13.82
C LEU A 368 -21.48 -5.24 -14.47
N ALA A 369 -21.78 -6.35 -13.81
CA ALA A 369 -22.69 -7.37 -14.34
C ALA A 369 -24.14 -6.85 -14.43
N GLU A 370 -24.64 -6.21 -13.37
CA GLU A 370 -25.98 -5.59 -13.34
C GLU A 370 -26.11 -4.49 -14.40
N ALA A 371 -25.19 -3.53 -14.42
CA ALA A 371 -25.24 -2.43 -15.37
C ALA A 371 -24.95 -2.84 -16.83
N LEU A 372 -24.35 -4.01 -17.07
CA LEU A 372 -24.30 -4.63 -18.40
C LEU A 372 -25.61 -5.35 -18.74
N HIS A 373 -26.27 -6.01 -17.78
CA HIS A 373 -27.54 -6.70 -17.99
C HIS A 373 -28.69 -5.73 -18.35
N GLU A 374 -28.70 -4.51 -17.80
CA GLU A 374 -29.70 -3.48 -18.12
C GLU A 374 -29.58 -2.87 -19.54
N ARG A 375 -28.57 -3.24 -20.34
CA ARG A 375 -28.32 -2.63 -21.65
C ARG A 375 -29.25 -3.13 -22.74
N GLU A 376 -29.76 -2.21 -23.56
CA GLU A 376 -30.52 -2.55 -24.78
C GLU A 376 -29.69 -3.33 -25.84
N ALA A 377 -28.36 -3.28 -25.77
CA ALA A 377 -27.45 -3.91 -26.72
C ALA A 377 -26.16 -4.44 -26.05
N ALA A 378 -25.82 -5.68 -26.39
CA ALA A 378 -24.68 -6.39 -25.81
C ALA A 378 -23.32 -5.80 -26.21
N LEU A 379 -22.49 -5.47 -25.22
CA LEU A 379 -21.14 -4.96 -25.41
C LEU A 379 -20.19 -6.07 -25.90
N THR A 380 -19.46 -5.81 -26.99
CA THR A 380 -18.64 -6.80 -27.68
C THR A 380 -17.15 -6.56 -27.41
N VAL A 381 -16.59 -7.31 -26.48
CA VAL A 381 -15.23 -7.15 -25.96
C VAL A 381 -14.31 -8.20 -26.58
N LEU A 382 -13.24 -7.77 -27.24
CA LEU A 382 -12.14 -8.63 -27.67
C LEU A 382 -11.03 -8.57 -26.62
N ILE A 383 -10.56 -9.72 -26.13
CA ILE A 383 -9.46 -9.83 -25.15
C ILE A 383 -8.39 -10.76 -25.74
N ASP A 384 -7.29 -10.22 -26.26
CA ASP A 384 -6.13 -11.04 -26.67
C ASP A 384 -5.10 -11.19 -25.56
N GLY A 385 -4.37 -12.30 -25.57
CA GLY A 385 -3.27 -12.54 -24.64
C GLY A 385 -3.72 -12.78 -23.20
N LEU A 386 -4.89 -13.40 -22.98
CA LEU A 386 -5.36 -13.76 -21.63
C LEU A 386 -4.33 -14.62 -20.87
N ASP A 387 -3.54 -15.43 -21.58
CA ASP A 387 -2.44 -16.22 -21.01
C ASP A 387 -1.19 -15.43 -20.63
N GLU A 388 -1.11 -14.15 -21.02
CA GLU A 388 -0.01 -13.22 -20.73
C GLU A 388 -0.38 -12.21 -19.61
N ALA A 389 -1.56 -12.33 -18.98
CA ALA A 389 -2.01 -11.46 -17.87
C ALA A 389 -1.27 -11.71 -16.56
N THR A 390 -1.38 -10.78 -15.61
CA THR A 390 -0.69 -10.87 -14.30
C THR A 390 -1.19 -12.06 -13.48
N GLU A 391 -2.49 -12.36 -13.54
CA GLU A 391 -3.13 -13.51 -12.89
C GLU A 391 -4.13 -14.20 -13.84
N PRO A 392 -3.67 -14.98 -14.84
CA PRO A 392 -4.49 -15.35 -16.00
C PRO A 392 -5.66 -16.29 -15.65
N ARG A 393 -5.48 -17.21 -14.71
CA ARG A 393 -6.57 -18.06 -14.18
C ARG A 393 -7.57 -17.24 -13.36
N GLN A 394 -7.09 -16.28 -12.56
CA GLN A 394 -7.99 -15.47 -11.72
C GLN A 394 -8.82 -14.51 -12.57
N LEU A 395 -8.21 -13.86 -13.58
CA LEU A 395 -8.92 -13.02 -14.55
C LEU A 395 -10.05 -13.79 -15.26
N ALA A 396 -9.79 -15.04 -15.69
CA ALA A 396 -10.82 -15.90 -16.26
C ALA A 396 -11.95 -16.22 -15.26
N ARG A 397 -11.60 -16.70 -14.05
CA ARG A 397 -12.57 -17.18 -13.05
C ARG A 397 -13.35 -16.08 -12.31
N LYS A 398 -12.73 -14.92 -12.06
CA LYS A 398 -13.28 -13.85 -11.20
C LYS A 398 -14.02 -12.77 -11.98
N LEU A 399 -13.57 -12.44 -13.20
CA LEU A 399 -14.18 -11.38 -14.00
C LEU A 399 -14.91 -11.94 -15.21
N LEU A 400 -14.21 -12.66 -16.09
CA LEU A 400 -14.77 -13.02 -17.39
C LEU A 400 -15.88 -14.08 -17.27
N ARG A 401 -15.71 -15.09 -16.42
CA ARG A 401 -16.71 -16.12 -16.18
C ARG A 401 -17.99 -15.55 -15.52
N PRO A 402 -17.93 -14.75 -14.45
CA PRO A 402 -19.13 -14.18 -13.83
C PRO A 402 -19.93 -13.24 -14.74
N LEU A 403 -19.24 -12.44 -15.56
CA LEU A 403 -19.90 -11.61 -16.58
C LEU A 403 -20.63 -12.47 -17.63
N LEU A 404 -20.10 -13.63 -18.01
CA LEU A 404 -20.78 -14.57 -18.91
C LEU A 404 -21.97 -15.28 -18.26
N ASP A 405 -21.91 -15.57 -16.95
CA ASP A 405 -22.99 -16.28 -16.25
C ASP A 405 -24.16 -15.35 -15.88
N HIS A 406 -23.90 -14.07 -15.59
CA HIS A 406 -24.92 -13.13 -15.06
C HIS A 406 -25.29 -11.98 -16.02
N ALA A 407 -24.44 -11.65 -16.99
CA ALA A 407 -24.69 -10.60 -17.98
C ALA A 407 -24.66 -11.14 -19.42
N CYS A 408 -25.04 -12.41 -19.63
CA CYS A 408 -25.00 -13.11 -20.93
C CYS A 408 -25.72 -12.37 -22.07
N ASP A 409 -26.83 -11.70 -21.79
CA ASP A 409 -27.58 -10.88 -22.75
C ASP A 409 -26.94 -9.50 -23.01
N GLY A 410 -26.09 -9.03 -22.08
CA GLY A 410 -25.46 -7.71 -22.06
C GLY A 410 -23.98 -7.65 -22.48
N ILE A 411 -23.30 -8.80 -22.61
CA ILE A 411 -21.89 -8.87 -23.01
C ILE A 411 -21.58 -10.04 -23.95
N ARG A 412 -20.67 -9.82 -24.91
CA ARG A 412 -20.10 -10.85 -25.79
C ARG A 412 -18.57 -10.79 -25.70
N LEU A 413 -17.93 -11.91 -25.41
CA LEU A 413 -16.48 -12.02 -25.21
C LEU A 413 -15.80 -12.82 -26.32
N LEU A 414 -14.83 -12.22 -27.01
CA LEU A 414 -13.93 -12.87 -27.95
C LEU A 414 -12.53 -12.98 -27.33
N VAL A 415 -12.15 -14.17 -26.84
CA VAL A 415 -11.01 -14.34 -25.92
C VAL A 415 -9.87 -15.13 -26.56
N GLY A 416 -8.72 -14.50 -26.76
CA GLY A 416 -7.46 -15.14 -27.15
C GLY A 416 -6.70 -15.69 -25.95
N THR A 417 -6.60 -17.02 -25.84
CA THR A 417 -6.03 -17.68 -24.65
C THR A 417 -5.20 -18.93 -24.97
N ARG A 418 -4.48 -19.50 -24.00
CA ARG A 418 -3.80 -20.81 -24.14
C ARG A 418 -4.75 -21.96 -23.75
N PRO A 419 -4.51 -23.18 -24.26
CA PRO A 419 -5.37 -24.34 -23.99
C PRO A 419 -5.63 -24.65 -22.51
N TYR A 420 -4.69 -24.36 -21.60
CA TYR A 420 -4.83 -24.66 -20.16
C TYR A 420 -5.82 -23.76 -19.40
N LEU A 421 -6.32 -22.69 -20.05
CA LEU A 421 -7.31 -21.75 -19.50
C LEU A 421 -8.72 -22.00 -20.03
N LEU A 422 -8.90 -22.95 -20.97
CA LEU A 422 -10.23 -23.29 -21.50
C LEU A 422 -11.11 -23.93 -20.43
N ASP A 423 -10.51 -24.75 -19.56
CA ASP A 423 -11.19 -25.41 -18.45
C ASP A 423 -11.87 -24.41 -17.50
N GLU A 424 -11.30 -23.21 -17.32
CA GLU A 424 -11.87 -22.13 -16.48
C GLU A 424 -13.18 -21.56 -17.07
N PHE A 425 -13.41 -21.74 -18.37
CA PHE A 425 -14.65 -21.41 -19.06
C PHE A 425 -15.57 -22.63 -19.27
N GLY A 426 -15.19 -23.82 -18.77
CA GLY A 426 -15.88 -25.08 -19.07
C GLY A 426 -15.73 -25.53 -20.53
N LEU A 427 -14.73 -25.00 -21.25
CA LEU A 427 -14.47 -25.31 -22.65
C LEU A 427 -13.36 -26.36 -22.80
N THR A 428 -13.46 -27.13 -23.87
CA THR A 428 -12.41 -28.04 -24.37
C THR A 428 -11.77 -27.44 -25.63
N ARG A 429 -10.62 -27.98 -26.06
CA ARG A 429 -10.03 -27.62 -27.37
C ARG A 429 -10.98 -27.84 -28.56
N GLU A 430 -11.94 -28.76 -28.43
CA GLU A 430 -12.90 -29.14 -29.48
C GLU A 430 -14.10 -28.19 -29.56
N SER A 431 -14.42 -27.51 -28.45
CA SER A 431 -15.48 -26.49 -28.37
C SER A 431 -14.94 -25.06 -28.55
N ALA A 432 -13.65 -24.84 -28.30
CA ALA A 432 -12.92 -23.63 -28.64
C ALA A 432 -12.49 -23.59 -30.12
N LEU A 433 -12.19 -22.40 -30.64
CA LEU A 433 -11.57 -22.23 -31.96
C LEU A 433 -10.06 -22.45 -31.83
N ASP A 434 -9.62 -23.71 -31.85
CA ASP A 434 -8.20 -24.06 -31.85
C ASP A 434 -7.57 -23.79 -33.23
N LEU A 435 -6.68 -22.80 -33.29
CA LEU A 435 -5.94 -22.45 -34.50
C LEU A 435 -5.01 -23.57 -34.97
N ASP A 436 -4.62 -24.50 -34.10
CA ASP A 436 -3.76 -25.62 -34.48
C ASP A 436 -4.58 -26.82 -35.01
N ALA A 437 -5.92 -26.77 -34.92
CA ALA A 437 -6.79 -27.78 -35.51
C ALA A 437 -6.72 -27.76 -37.06
N PRO A 438 -6.80 -28.91 -37.75
CA PRO A 438 -6.63 -29.01 -39.22
C PRO A 438 -7.50 -28.07 -40.07
N ARG A 439 -8.68 -27.66 -39.57
CA ARG A 439 -9.58 -26.68 -40.23
C ARG A 439 -8.97 -25.27 -40.28
N HIS A 440 -8.33 -24.85 -39.19
CA HIS A 440 -7.79 -23.49 -39.02
C HIS A 440 -6.29 -23.42 -39.34
N ALA A 441 -5.64 -24.59 -39.42
CA ALA A 441 -4.25 -24.81 -39.79
C ALA A 441 -3.97 -24.56 -41.29
N ASP A 442 -4.00 -23.29 -41.67
CA ASP A 442 -3.79 -22.77 -43.02
C ASP A 442 -2.32 -22.94 -43.48
N LEU A 443 -1.96 -24.15 -43.95
CA LEU A 443 -0.58 -24.45 -44.39
C LEU A 443 -0.10 -23.54 -45.54
N ASP A 444 -1.00 -23.12 -46.43
CA ASP A 444 -0.65 -22.20 -47.53
C ASP A 444 -0.37 -20.77 -47.03
N ALA A 445 -0.96 -20.38 -45.91
CA ALA A 445 -0.57 -19.17 -45.19
C ALA A 445 0.86 -19.26 -44.65
N LEU A 446 1.23 -20.38 -43.98
CA LEU A 446 2.61 -20.60 -43.54
C LEU A 446 3.58 -20.59 -44.73
N ARG A 447 3.23 -21.21 -45.86
CA ARG A 447 4.05 -21.17 -47.10
C ARG A 447 4.23 -19.75 -47.61
N THR A 448 3.16 -18.96 -47.67
CA THR A 448 3.21 -17.56 -48.14
C THR A 448 4.04 -16.69 -47.21
N TYR A 449 3.89 -16.89 -45.90
CA TYR A 449 4.67 -16.22 -44.87
C TYR A 449 6.16 -16.62 -44.90
N ALA A 450 6.47 -17.90 -45.16
CA ALA A 450 7.83 -18.37 -45.39
C ALA A 450 8.46 -17.74 -46.64
N ILE A 451 7.71 -17.59 -47.75
CA ILE A 451 8.19 -16.88 -48.96
C ILE A 451 8.53 -15.42 -48.61
N ARG A 452 7.63 -14.72 -47.89
CA ARG A 452 7.86 -13.34 -47.43
C ARG A 452 9.11 -13.25 -46.55
N GLY A 453 9.27 -14.15 -45.59
CA GLY A 453 10.47 -14.24 -44.74
C GLY A 453 11.75 -14.49 -45.55
N LEU A 454 11.74 -15.45 -46.47
CA LEU A 454 12.91 -15.77 -47.30
C LEU A 454 13.34 -14.58 -48.17
N VAL A 455 12.41 -13.83 -48.75
CA VAL A 455 12.71 -12.72 -49.67
C VAL A 455 12.99 -11.40 -48.93
N ALA A 456 12.32 -11.11 -47.82
CA ALA A 456 12.32 -9.78 -47.20
C ALA A 456 13.02 -9.70 -45.82
N ALA A 457 13.44 -10.81 -45.21
CA ALA A 457 14.07 -10.75 -43.88
C ALA A 457 15.55 -10.30 -43.89
N ALA A 458 16.21 -10.32 -45.05
CA ALA A 458 17.58 -9.85 -45.25
C ALA A 458 17.68 -9.05 -46.57
N PRO A 459 18.38 -7.88 -46.61
CA PRO A 459 18.50 -7.09 -47.83
C PRO A 459 19.20 -7.86 -48.95
N ASP A 460 20.27 -8.58 -48.60
CA ASP A 460 21.11 -9.36 -49.52
C ASP A 460 20.63 -10.81 -49.67
N SER A 461 19.33 -11.07 -49.48
CA SER A 461 18.79 -12.43 -49.54
C SER A 461 18.98 -13.05 -50.93
N ILE A 462 19.68 -14.18 -50.97
CA ILE A 462 19.89 -14.97 -52.20
C ILE A 462 18.58 -15.41 -52.86
N TYR A 463 17.46 -15.40 -52.12
CA TYR A 463 16.14 -15.80 -52.58
C TYR A 463 15.44 -14.75 -53.45
N THR A 464 15.85 -13.48 -53.36
CA THR A 464 15.25 -12.38 -54.14
C THR A 464 15.45 -12.59 -55.65
N ASP A 465 16.62 -13.09 -56.06
CA ASP A 465 16.94 -13.40 -57.46
C ASP A 465 16.61 -14.85 -57.88
N GLN A 466 16.11 -15.70 -56.97
CA GLN A 466 15.82 -17.08 -57.31
C GLN A 466 14.55 -17.23 -58.15
N ARG A 467 14.53 -18.28 -58.99
CA ARG A 467 13.33 -18.66 -59.73
C ARG A 467 12.21 -19.04 -58.74
N PRO A 468 10.96 -18.58 -58.92
CA PRO A 468 9.84 -18.87 -58.02
C PRO A 468 9.57 -20.35 -57.66
N PRO A 469 9.91 -21.37 -58.48
CA PRO A 469 9.83 -22.78 -58.05
C PRO A 469 10.80 -23.14 -56.92
N VAL A 470 12.01 -22.55 -56.89
CA VAL A 470 13.02 -22.82 -55.86
C VAL A 470 12.57 -22.25 -54.51
N ILE A 471 12.16 -20.97 -54.51
CA ILE A 471 11.64 -20.30 -53.31
C ILE A 471 10.43 -21.06 -52.76
N ARG A 472 9.49 -21.49 -53.62
CA ARG A 472 8.32 -22.28 -53.21
C ARG A 472 8.68 -23.66 -52.66
N ALA A 473 9.69 -24.34 -53.20
CA ALA A 473 10.15 -25.63 -52.69
C ALA A 473 10.76 -25.50 -51.28
N VAL A 474 11.58 -24.47 -51.04
CA VAL A 474 12.16 -24.18 -49.71
C VAL A 474 11.05 -23.77 -48.74
N ALA A 475 10.19 -22.81 -49.12
CA ALA A 475 9.08 -22.35 -48.30
C ALA A 475 8.09 -23.48 -47.93
N SER A 476 7.85 -24.44 -48.83
CA SER A 476 7.00 -25.61 -48.53
C SER A 476 7.66 -26.51 -47.48
N ALA A 477 8.95 -26.80 -47.60
CA ALA A 477 9.67 -27.59 -46.61
C ALA A 477 9.74 -26.91 -45.23
N ILE A 478 9.91 -25.58 -45.18
CA ILE A 478 9.82 -24.81 -43.93
C ILE A 478 8.42 -24.93 -43.34
N ALA A 479 7.38 -24.64 -44.13
CA ALA A 479 6.00 -24.62 -43.66
C ALA A 479 5.52 -25.99 -43.20
N GLU A 480 5.90 -27.06 -43.90
CA GLU A 480 5.55 -28.46 -43.56
C GLU A 480 6.20 -28.92 -42.25
N GLN A 481 7.46 -28.55 -41.99
CA GLN A 481 8.13 -28.91 -40.74
C GLN A 481 7.74 -28.01 -39.56
N ALA A 482 7.52 -26.72 -39.81
CA ALA A 482 7.16 -25.74 -38.79
C ALA A 482 5.67 -25.80 -38.41
N TYR A 483 4.84 -26.52 -39.16
CA TYR A 483 3.40 -26.55 -39.03
C TYR A 483 2.94 -26.94 -37.60
N PRO A 484 2.00 -26.19 -36.98
CA PRO A 484 1.29 -24.99 -37.45
C PRO A 484 1.90 -23.65 -36.97
N SER A 485 3.18 -23.60 -36.57
CA SER A 485 3.84 -22.43 -35.96
C SER A 485 4.41 -21.42 -36.97
N PHE A 486 3.83 -20.22 -36.99
CA PHE A 486 4.38 -19.04 -37.67
C PHE A 486 5.68 -18.54 -37.03
N LEU A 487 5.87 -18.71 -35.71
CA LEU A 487 7.11 -18.30 -35.04
C LEU A 487 8.31 -19.09 -35.54
N VAL A 488 8.18 -20.43 -35.60
CA VAL A 488 9.22 -21.33 -36.15
C VAL A 488 9.47 -21.00 -37.61
N THR A 489 8.40 -20.83 -38.39
CA THR A 489 8.48 -20.43 -39.82
C THR A 489 9.28 -19.14 -39.98
N ARG A 490 9.02 -18.10 -39.17
CA ARG A 490 9.73 -16.82 -39.23
C ARG A 490 11.21 -16.96 -38.90
N ILE A 491 11.56 -17.69 -37.84
CA ILE A 491 12.96 -17.88 -37.44
C ILE A 491 13.70 -18.65 -38.54
N VAL A 492 13.18 -19.79 -39.00
CA VAL A 492 13.81 -20.63 -40.02
C VAL A 492 13.94 -19.90 -41.37
N ALA A 493 12.92 -19.15 -41.79
CA ALA A 493 12.99 -18.35 -43.02
C ALA A 493 14.04 -17.24 -42.90
N ALA A 494 14.14 -16.56 -41.75
CA ALA A 494 15.19 -15.57 -41.51
C ALA A 494 16.60 -16.20 -41.50
N THR A 495 16.80 -17.33 -40.80
CA THR A 495 18.08 -18.06 -40.80
C THR A 495 18.51 -18.45 -42.21
N LEU A 496 17.58 -19.00 -43.00
CA LEU A 496 17.87 -19.41 -44.38
C LEU A 496 18.08 -18.21 -45.31
N SER A 497 17.37 -17.09 -45.14
CA SER A 497 17.59 -15.87 -45.92
C SER A 497 18.98 -15.27 -45.73
N ALA A 498 19.61 -15.52 -44.58
CA ALA A 498 20.96 -15.09 -44.24
C ALA A 498 22.05 -16.14 -44.56
N ASP A 499 21.67 -17.37 -44.93
CA ASP A 499 22.62 -18.40 -45.39
C ASP A 499 22.94 -18.17 -46.88
N PRO A 500 24.21 -17.96 -47.27
CA PRO A 500 24.59 -17.78 -48.68
C PRO A 500 24.42 -19.05 -49.53
N LYS A 501 24.06 -20.21 -48.95
CA LYS A 501 23.89 -21.48 -49.66
C LYS A 501 22.42 -21.84 -49.85
N LEU A 502 22.02 -22.06 -51.10
CA LEU A 502 20.73 -22.69 -51.39
C LEU A 502 20.73 -24.15 -50.88
N PRO A 503 19.75 -24.55 -50.07
CA PRO A 503 19.63 -25.93 -49.64
C PRO A 503 19.13 -26.84 -50.76
N ASN A 504 19.58 -28.10 -50.78
CA ASN A 504 18.99 -29.10 -51.64
C ASN A 504 17.63 -29.53 -51.08
N THR A 505 16.55 -28.92 -51.58
CA THR A 505 15.18 -29.27 -51.17
C THR A 505 14.79 -30.72 -51.45
N TYR A 506 15.53 -31.48 -52.25
CA TYR A 506 15.24 -32.91 -52.45
C TYR A 506 15.87 -33.82 -51.40
N ASP A 507 16.82 -33.32 -50.60
CA ASP A 507 17.49 -34.11 -49.55
C ASP A 507 16.55 -34.37 -48.34
N PRO A 508 16.24 -35.63 -48.00
CA PRO A 508 15.48 -35.97 -46.80
C PRO A 508 16.20 -35.58 -45.51
N ALA A 509 17.54 -35.62 -45.47
CA ALA A 509 18.31 -35.27 -44.28
C ALA A 509 18.24 -33.76 -44.00
N TRP A 510 18.38 -32.92 -45.03
CA TRP A 510 18.12 -31.49 -44.91
C TRP A 510 16.70 -31.19 -44.40
N ARG A 511 15.66 -31.82 -44.97
CA ARG A 511 14.28 -31.64 -44.47
C ARG A 511 14.14 -32.03 -43.00
N ALA A 512 14.60 -33.23 -42.62
CA ALA A 512 14.55 -33.72 -41.25
C ALA A 512 15.38 -32.87 -40.26
N SER A 513 16.39 -32.13 -40.74
CA SER A 513 17.16 -31.20 -39.91
C SER A 513 16.38 -29.94 -39.50
N LEU A 514 15.32 -29.58 -40.24
CA LEU A 514 14.59 -28.34 -39.99
C LEU A 514 13.91 -28.40 -38.61
N PRO A 515 14.01 -27.34 -37.79
CA PRO A 515 13.49 -27.37 -36.42
C PRO A 515 11.96 -27.20 -36.43
N ALA A 516 11.28 -27.99 -35.59
CA ALA A 516 9.83 -27.90 -35.40
C ALA A 516 9.43 -27.07 -34.16
N LEU A 517 10.36 -26.80 -33.23
CA LEU A 517 10.11 -26.05 -31.99
C LEU A 517 10.80 -24.67 -32.02
N PRO A 518 10.20 -23.61 -31.44
CA PRO A 518 10.78 -22.26 -31.44
C PRO A 518 12.18 -22.18 -30.83
N GLY A 519 12.41 -22.92 -29.75
CA GLY A 519 13.71 -22.98 -29.07
C GLY A 519 14.81 -23.60 -29.93
N ASP A 520 14.51 -24.71 -30.61
CA ASP A 520 15.45 -25.34 -31.53
C ASP A 520 15.71 -24.49 -32.76
N ALA A 521 14.70 -23.73 -33.22
CA ALA A 521 14.85 -22.75 -34.29
C ALA A 521 15.80 -21.60 -33.88
N MET A 522 15.60 -21.00 -32.70
CA MET A 522 16.50 -19.97 -32.17
C MET A 522 17.92 -20.52 -31.96
N ARG A 523 18.07 -21.72 -31.38
CA ARG A 523 19.40 -22.32 -31.18
C ARG A 523 20.11 -22.54 -32.52
N ARG A 524 19.39 -23.04 -33.54
CA ARG A 524 19.92 -23.22 -34.89
C ARG A 524 20.27 -21.89 -35.57
N ASP A 525 19.43 -20.86 -35.44
CA ASP A 525 19.71 -19.52 -35.98
C ASP A 525 21.00 -18.93 -35.41
N LEU A 526 21.11 -18.89 -34.08
CA LEU A 526 22.30 -18.41 -33.39
C LEU A 526 23.54 -19.24 -33.74
N GLN A 527 23.42 -20.58 -33.77
CA GLN A 527 24.53 -21.46 -34.14
C GLN A 527 24.99 -21.28 -35.59
N SER A 528 24.05 -21.05 -36.51
CA SER A 528 24.34 -20.86 -37.94
C SER A 528 24.94 -19.49 -38.25
N ARG A 529 24.52 -18.44 -37.53
CA ARG A 529 24.95 -17.06 -37.77
C ARG A 529 26.19 -16.66 -36.97
N LEU A 530 26.39 -17.23 -35.78
CA LEU A 530 27.43 -16.80 -34.82
C LEU A 530 28.48 -17.87 -34.53
N GLY A 531 28.27 -19.13 -34.92
CA GLY A 531 29.27 -20.19 -34.72
C GLY A 531 29.64 -20.38 -33.24
N GLU A 532 30.88 -20.12 -32.87
CA GLU A 532 31.37 -20.24 -31.49
C GLU A 532 30.73 -19.21 -30.55
N ASP A 533 30.45 -17.98 -31.03
CA ASP A 533 29.74 -16.93 -30.28
C ASP A 533 28.26 -17.28 -29.99
N ALA A 534 27.71 -18.36 -30.56
CA ALA A 534 26.32 -18.76 -30.31
C ALA A 534 26.05 -19.14 -28.84
N GLN A 535 27.07 -19.51 -28.07
CA GLN A 535 26.93 -19.70 -26.62
C GLN A 535 26.94 -18.36 -25.86
N ARG A 536 27.79 -17.40 -26.28
CA ARG A 536 27.84 -16.03 -25.73
C ARG A 536 26.48 -15.34 -25.89
N ALA A 537 25.90 -15.39 -27.08
CA ALA A 537 24.55 -14.85 -27.32
C ALA A 537 23.48 -15.49 -26.42
N ARG A 538 23.50 -16.82 -26.25
CA ARG A 538 22.55 -17.54 -25.37
C ARG A 538 22.75 -17.21 -23.90
N ASN A 539 23.99 -16.99 -23.44
CA ASN A 539 24.28 -16.58 -22.07
C ASN A 539 23.75 -15.17 -21.79
N LEU A 540 23.98 -14.21 -22.70
CA LEU A 540 23.49 -12.84 -22.57
C LEU A 540 21.95 -12.74 -22.68
N LEU A 541 21.30 -13.59 -23.46
CA LEU A 541 19.83 -13.63 -23.55
C LEU A 541 19.14 -14.30 -22.34
N ARG A 542 19.85 -15.14 -21.56
CA ARG A 542 19.24 -15.92 -20.46
C ARG A 542 18.69 -15.07 -19.30
N PRO A 543 19.35 -14.01 -18.81
CA PRO A 543 18.75 -13.13 -17.79
C PRO A 543 17.39 -12.57 -18.21
N LEU A 544 17.20 -12.24 -19.50
CA LEU A 544 15.94 -11.70 -20.01
C LEU A 544 14.77 -12.71 -19.98
N ALA A 545 15.05 -14.00 -19.76
CA ALA A 545 14.04 -15.04 -19.57
C ALA A 545 13.49 -15.13 -18.13
N LEU A 546 14.21 -14.54 -17.16
CA LEU A 546 13.88 -14.54 -15.72
C LEU A 546 13.63 -13.14 -15.17
N ALA A 547 13.90 -12.11 -15.97
CA ALA A 547 13.62 -10.72 -15.65
C ALA A 547 12.13 -10.52 -15.31
N GLN A 548 11.88 -9.69 -14.31
CA GLN A 548 10.53 -9.32 -13.86
C GLN A 548 10.09 -8.01 -14.55
N GLY A 549 8.80 -7.65 -14.39
CA GLY A 549 8.28 -6.39 -14.91
C GLY A 549 8.28 -6.29 -16.43
N GLN A 550 8.76 -5.17 -16.96
CA GLN A 550 8.90 -4.93 -18.40
C GLN A 550 10.24 -5.46 -18.96
N GLY A 551 11.13 -5.97 -18.10
CA GLY A 551 12.41 -6.55 -18.49
C GLY A 551 13.57 -6.10 -17.62
N LEU A 552 14.78 -6.41 -18.06
CA LEU A 552 16.00 -6.09 -17.34
C LEU A 552 16.59 -4.74 -17.80
N PRO A 553 16.94 -3.82 -16.89
CA PRO A 553 17.65 -2.59 -17.25
C PRO A 553 19.03 -2.88 -17.83
N TRP A 554 19.48 -2.03 -18.76
CA TRP A 554 20.86 -2.09 -19.27
C TRP A 554 21.88 -1.67 -18.19
N GLU A 555 21.53 -0.66 -17.39
CA GLU A 555 22.32 0.05 -16.37
C GLU A 555 23.09 -0.86 -15.39
N ASP A 556 24.26 -1.38 -15.80
CA ASP A 556 25.15 -2.33 -15.09
C ASP A 556 24.53 -3.65 -14.60
N LEU A 557 23.20 -3.81 -14.63
CA LEU A 557 22.52 -5.01 -14.18
C LEU A 557 22.63 -6.15 -15.20
N TRP A 558 22.29 -5.92 -16.47
CA TRP A 558 22.17 -7.00 -17.45
C TRP A 558 23.50 -7.73 -17.71
N ALA A 559 24.58 -7.01 -18.02
CA ALA A 559 25.89 -7.62 -18.25
C ALA A 559 26.41 -8.35 -16.99
N SER A 560 26.19 -7.79 -15.80
CA SER A 560 26.60 -8.39 -14.53
C SER A 560 25.83 -9.67 -14.19
N ILE A 561 24.49 -9.68 -14.37
CA ILE A 561 23.66 -10.87 -14.14
C ILE A 561 24.00 -11.96 -15.17
N ALA A 562 24.18 -11.60 -16.45
CA ALA A 562 24.67 -12.53 -17.46
C ALA A 562 26.03 -13.13 -17.08
N SER A 563 26.93 -12.32 -16.50
CA SER A 563 28.24 -12.76 -16.06
C SER A 563 28.15 -13.77 -14.92
N GLN A 564 27.38 -13.44 -13.88
CA GLN A 564 27.20 -14.30 -12.70
C GLN A 564 26.50 -15.61 -13.05
N MET A 565 25.52 -15.59 -13.95
CA MET A 565 24.82 -16.79 -14.44
C MET A 565 25.66 -17.67 -15.37
N ALA A 566 26.70 -17.13 -16.01
CA ALA A 566 27.57 -17.86 -16.94
C ALA A 566 28.92 -18.28 -16.35
N GLY A 567 29.36 -17.65 -15.25
CA GLY A 567 30.71 -17.80 -14.71
C GLY A 567 31.80 -17.18 -15.60
N ILE A 568 31.44 -16.25 -16.48
CA ILE A 568 32.31 -15.60 -17.47
C ILE A 568 31.99 -14.10 -17.46
N THR A 569 32.99 -13.23 -17.36
CA THR A 569 32.76 -11.77 -17.39
C THR A 569 32.26 -11.30 -18.75
N TYR A 570 31.13 -10.60 -18.75
CA TYR A 570 30.56 -9.84 -19.87
C TYR A 570 30.47 -8.35 -19.53
N THR A 571 30.44 -7.52 -20.56
CA THR A 571 30.56 -6.06 -20.50
C THR A 571 29.45 -5.37 -21.31
N ASP A 572 29.37 -4.03 -21.25
CA ASP A 572 28.50 -3.26 -22.13
C ASP A 572 28.83 -3.45 -23.62
N GLU A 573 30.09 -3.75 -23.98
CA GLU A 573 30.49 -4.08 -25.35
C GLU A 573 29.87 -5.41 -25.81
N ASP A 574 29.74 -6.40 -24.92
CA ASP A 574 29.02 -7.65 -25.19
C ASP A 574 27.53 -7.43 -25.43
N LEU A 575 26.90 -6.50 -24.69
CA LEU A 575 25.50 -6.13 -24.89
C LEU A 575 25.30 -5.34 -26.19
N MET A 576 26.22 -4.44 -26.54
CA MET A 576 26.22 -3.77 -27.84
C MET A 576 26.39 -4.78 -28.98
N TRP A 577 27.33 -5.73 -28.85
CA TRP A 577 27.51 -6.83 -29.80
C TRP A 577 26.23 -7.68 -29.93
N LEU A 578 25.58 -8.02 -28.81
CA LEU A 578 24.32 -8.76 -28.81
C LEU A 578 23.21 -7.98 -29.52
N ARG A 579 23.08 -6.67 -29.28
CA ARG A 579 22.08 -5.82 -29.95
C ARG A 579 22.25 -5.84 -31.48
N HIS A 580 23.48 -5.77 -31.98
CA HIS A 580 23.75 -5.83 -33.42
C HIS A 580 23.55 -7.23 -34.01
N THR A 581 23.92 -8.29 -33.30
CA THR A 581 23.92 -9.68 -33.83
C THR A 581 22.60 -10.43 -33.59
N ALA A 582 22.04 -10.30 -32.40
CA ALA A 582 20.87 -11.05 -31.90
C ALA A 582 19.73 -10.16 -31.38
N GLY A 583 19.80 -8.83 -31.58
CA GLY A 583 18.77 -7.88 -31.17
C GLY A 583 17.35 -8.19 -31.67
N SER A 584 17.22 -8.98 -32.75
CA SER A 584 15.93 -9.51 -33.22
C SER A 584 15.17 -10.40 -32.21
N TYR A 585 15.83 -10.82 -31.13
CA TYR A 585 15.23 -11.58 -30.03
C TYR A 585 14.86 -10.72 -28.82
N VAL A 586 15.26 -9.45 -28.80
CA VAL A 586 15.12 -8.52 -27.67
C VAL A 586 14.19 -7.36 -28.05
N VAL A 587 13.35 -6.94 -27.11
CA VAL A 587 12.47 -5.77 -27.22
C VAL A 587 12.84 -4.79 -26.12
N GLU A 588 12.99 -3.51 -26.49
CA GLU A 588 13.15 -2.38 -25.57
C GLU A 588 11.75 -1.91 -25.13
N ALA A 589 11.55 -1.75 -23.83
CA ALA A 589 10.36 -1.23 -23.17
C ALA A 589 10.76 -0.14 -22.16
N THR A 590 9.79 0.49 -21.51
CA THR A 590 10.04 1.50 -20.47
C THR A 590 9.37 1.14 -19.16
N GLU A 591 10.10 1.26 -18.05
CA GLU A 591 9.63 1.05 -16.68
C GLU A 591 10.26 2.08 -15.76
N ASN A 592 9.46 2.76 -14.93
CA ASN A 592 9.87 3.89 -14.09
C ASN A 592 10.70 4.96 -14.85
N GLY A 593 10.27 5.29 -16.07
CA GLY A 593 10.95 6.24 -16.97
C GLY A 593 12.26 5.74 -17.61
N ARG A 594 12.75 4.54 -17.27
CA ARG A 594 14.03 3.97 -17.74
C ARG A 594 13.83 2.88 -18.78
N SER A 595 14.86 2.58 -19.58
CA SER A 595 14.82 1.53 -20.60
C SER A 595 15.01 0.14 -19.99
N ALA A 596 14.04 -0.75 -20.18
CA ALA A 596 14.07 -2.16 -19.79
C ALA A 596 14.04 -3.06 -21.02
N TYR A 597 14.73 -4.20 -20.98
CA TYR A 597 14.90 -5.10 -22.12
C TYR A 597 14.34 -6.49 -21.82
N ARG A 598 13.53 -7.06 -22.71
CA ARG A 598 12.95 -8.40 -22.55
C ARG A 598 12.97 -9.21 -23.83
N LEU A 599 12.72 -10.52 -23.75
CA LEU A 599 12.61 -11.38 -24.93
C LEU A 599 11.32 -11.10 -25.71
N TYR A 600 11.41 -11.15 -27.05
CA TYR A 600 10.26 -10.91 -27.94
C TYR A 600 9.09 -11.89 -27.72
N HIS A 601 9.35 -13.12 -27.24
CA HIS A 601 8.33 -14.15 -27.05
C HIS A 601 8.65 -15.11 -25.89
N GLN A 602 7.66 -15.41 -25.05
CA GLN A 602 7.81 -16.29 -23.88
C GLN A 602 8.31 -17.71 -24.21
N ALA A 603 7.97 -18.30 -25.36
CA ALA A 603 8.48 -19.61 -25.77
C ALA A 603 10.02 -19.65 -25.94
N LEU A 604 10.66 -18.49 -26.12
CA LEU A 604 12.12 -18.38 -26.11
C LEU A 604 12.66 -18.29 -24.67
N ALA A 605 11.92 -17.64 -23.76
CA ALA A 605 12.24 -17.60 -22.34
C ALA A 605 12.18 -19.00 -21.73
N GLU A 606 11.05 -19.70 -21.91
CA GLU A 606 10.82 -21.11 -21.55
C GLU A 606 11.98 -21.98 -22.04
N HIS A 607 12.45 -21.77 -23.29
CA HIS A 607 13.57 -22.53 -23.85
C HIS A 607 14.93 -22.24 -23.19
N LEU A 608 15.22 -20.97 -22.88
CA LEU A 608 16.50 -20.57 -22.29
C LEU A 608 16.67 -21.07 -20.84
N ILE A 609 15.56 -21.33 -20.14
CA ILE A 609 15.54 -21.77 -18.74
C ILE A 609 15.29 -23.27 -18.55
N ARG A 610 14.63 -23.97 -19.50
CA ARG A 610 14.21 -25.38 -19.36
C ARG A 610 15.28 -26.34 -18.83
N ASP A 611 16.51 -26.16 -19.29
CA ASP A 611 17.63 -27.06 -19.00
C ASP A 611 18.57 -26.47 -17.90
N HIS A 612 18.08 -25.51 -17.09
CA HIS A 612 18.84 -24.79 -16.04
C HIS A 612 18.11 -24.81 -14.68
N ASP A 613 18.89 -24.70 -13.60
CA ASP A 613 18.35 -24.50 -12.25
C ASP A 613 17.82 -23.07 -12.07
N SER A 614 16.51 -22.95 -11.88
CA SER A 614 15.84 -21.66 -11.63
C SER A 614 16.26 -21.02 -10.31
N THR A 615 16.56 -21.83 -9.29
CA THR A 615 16.98 -21.36 -7.96
C THR A 615 18.36 -20.71 -8.06
N ALA A 616 19.35 -21.44 -8.59
CA ALA A 616 20.70 -20.90 -8.83
C ALA A 616 20.69 -19.63 -9.71
N ALA A 617 19.81 -19.57 -10.72
CA ALA A 617 19.64 -18.38 -11.53
C ALA A 617 19.10 -17.18 -10.72
N HIS A 618 18.07 -17.37 -9.89
CA HIS A 618 17.58 -16.30 -9.01
C HIS A 618 18.60 -15.89 -7.93
N THR A 619 19.41 -16.82 -7.42
CA THR A 619 20.55 -16.52 -6.55
C THR A 619 21.56 -15.59 -7.23
N ALA A 620 21.84 -15.79 -8.53
CA ALA A 620 22.70 -14.89 -9.31
C ALA A 620 22.11 -13.48 -9.45
N PHE A 621 20.78 -13.35 -9.65
CA PHE A 621 20.10 -12.05 -9.59
C PHE A 621 20.27 -11.39 -8.22
N VAL A 622 19.97 -12.10 -7.11
CA VAL A 622 20.07 -11.55 -5.74
C VAL A 622 21.47 -11.02 -5.44
N HIS A 623 22.52 -11.78 -5.74
CA HIS A 623 23.90 -11.35 -5.49
C HIS A 623 24.27 -10.10 -6.28
N VAL A 624 23.98 -10.05 -7.58
CA VAL A 624 24.34 -8.89 -8.41
C VAL A 624 23.54 -7.65 -8.01
N LEU A 625 22.23 -7.81 -7.76
CA LEU A 625 21.36 -6.71 -7.34
C LEU A 625 21.81 -6.12 -5.99
N LYS A 626 22.19 -6.95 -5.00
CA LYS A 626 22.79 -6.49 -3.74
C LYS A 626 24.16 -5.81 -3.97
N GLN A 627 25.03 -6.40 -4.79
CA GLN A 627 26.39 -5.88 -5.05
C GLN A 627 26.40 -4.52 -5.78
N ARG A 628 25.33 -4.20 -6.53
CA ARG A 628 25.19 -2.95 -7.28
C ARG A 628 24.51 -1.82 -6.50
N VAL A 629 24.12 -2.04 -5.25
CA VAL A 629 23.70 -0.95 -4.35
C VAL A 629 24.94 -0.14 -3.95
N PRO A 630 24.94 1.20 -4.08
CA PRO A 630 26.01 2.05 -3.54
C PRO A 630 26.21 1.83 -2.05
N LEU A 631 27.40 2.14 -1.52
CA LEU A 631 27.64 2.13 -0.08
C LEU A 631 27.54 3.55 0.49
N ASP A 632 27.00 3.67 1.69
CA ASP A 632 27.01 4.90 2.48
C ASP A 632 28.39 5.19 3.09
N GLY A 633 28.51 6.31 3.82
CA GLY A 633 29.74 6.71 4.48
C GLY A 633 30.23 5.76 5.59
N ASP A 634 29.36 4.89 6.11
CA ASP A 634 29.66 3.89 7.14
C ASP A 634 29.97 2.51 6.52
N GLY A 635 29.80 2.33 5.21
CA GLY A 635 30.05 1.10 4.47
C GLY A 635 28.86 0.14 4.39
N TYR A 636 27.64 0.59 4.74
CA TYR A 636 26.40 -0.17 4.56
C TYR A 636 25.77 0.11 3.19
N PRO A 637 24.92 -0.79 2.64
CA PRO A 637 24.19 -0.52 1.40
C PRO A 637 23.27 0.70 1.56
N ASP A 638 23.39 1.68 0.67
CA ASP A 638 22.53 2.85 0.62
C ASP A 638 21.36 2.61 -0.33
N TRP A 639 20.28 2.04 0.21
CA TRP A 639 19.11 1.66 -0.56
C TRP A 639 18.35 2.84 -1.16
N GLU A 640 18.55 4.06 -0.66
CA GLU A 640 18.00 5.29 -1.25
C GLU A 640 18.55 5.54 -2.67
N LEU A 641 19.80 5.15 -2.93
CA LEU A 641 20.47 5.27 -4.23
C LEU A 641 20.42 3.97 -5.05
N ALA A 642 19.70 2.95 -4.61
CA ALA A 642 19.57 1.69 -5.33
C ALA A 642 18.77 1.84 -6.65
N HIS A 643 19.09 1.02 -7.65
CA HIS A 643 18.36 1.03 -8.91
C HIS A 643 16.88 0.61 -8.69
N PRO A 644 15.87 1.26 -9.33
CA PRO A 644 14.45 0.96 -9.09
C PRO A 644 14.07 -0.53 -9.28
N TYR A 645 14.61 -1.20 -10.31
CA TYR A 645 14.46 -2.66 -10.48
C TYR A 645 14.92 -3.46 -9.24
N THR A 646 15.98 -3.04 -8.56
CA THR A 646 16.45 -3.67 -7.31
C THR A 646 15.42 -3.48 -6.21
N LEU A 647 14.95 -2.26 -5.96
CA LEU A 647 13.96 -1.97 -4.91
C LEU A 647 12.63 -2.69 -5.13
N ARG A 648 12.22 -2.88 -6.39
CA ARG A 648 10.98 -3.53 -6.80
C ARG A 648 11.06 -5.06 -6.84
N TYR A 649 12.13 -5.63 -7.38
CA TYR A 649 12.18 -7.07 -7.73
C TYR A 649 13.21 -7.91 -6.96
N LEU A 650 14.08 -7.32 -6.14
CA LEU A 650 15.03 -8.08 -5.31
C LEU A 650 14.32 -9.06 -4.37
N ALA A 651 13.24 -8.63 -3.70
CA ALA A 651 12.45 -9.52 -2.84
C ALA A 651 11.82 -10.69 -3.62
N THR A 652 11.33 -10.45 -4.85
CA THR A 652 10.78 -11.50 -5.71
C THR A 652 11.85 -12.53 -6.07
N HIS A 653 13.06 -12.08 -6.46
CA HIS A 653 14.16 -12.99 -6.74
C HIS A 653 14.64 -13.74 -5.48
N ALA A 654 14.73 -13.06 -4.33
CA ALA A 654 15.10 -13.68 -3.06
C ALA A 654 14.11 -14.76 -2.61
N ALA A 655 12.81 -14.52 -2.79
CA ALA A 655 11.76 -15.50 -2.49
C ALA A 655 11.83 -16.75 -3.38
N HIS A 656 12.23 -16.61 -4.65
CA HIS A 656 12.46 -17.77 -5.54
C HIS A 656 13.82 -18.46 -5.28
N ALA A 657 14.80 -17.74 -4.76
CA ALA A 657 16.13 -18.27 -4.40
C ALA A 657 16.19 -18.94 -3.01
N GLY A 658 15.17 -18.75 -2.16
CA GLY A 658 15.21 -19.17 -0.75
C GLY A 658 16.07 -18.25 0.14
N LEU A 659 16.28 -17.00 -0.28
CA LEU A 659 17.11 -15.98 0.38
C LEU A 659 16.30 -14.82 0.99
N ILE A 660 14.97 -14.96 1.08
CA ILE A 660 14.08 -13.89 1.55
C ILE A 660 14.31 -13.57 3.03
N ASP A 661 14.49 -14.58 3.89
CA ASP A 661 14.80 -14.41 5.31
C ASP A 661 16.09 -13.63 5.53
N GLU A 662 17.15 -13.90 4.76
CA GLU A 662 18.41 -13.14 4.82
C GLU A 662 18.19 -11.67 4.40
N LEU A 663 17.46 -11.45 3.30
CA LEU A 663 17.21 -10.11 2.76
C LEU A 663 16.45 -9.21 3.73
N ILE A 664 15.41 -9.71 4.40
CA ILE A 664 14.58 -8.89 5.30
C ILE A 664 15.26 -8.56 6.64
N THR A 665 16.40 -9.19 6.98
CA THR A 665 17.19 -8.78 8.15
C THR A 665 17.84 -7.40 8.00
N ASP A 666 17.96 -6.89 6.77
CA ASP A 666 18.32 -5.51 6.48
C ASP A 666 17.06 -4.62 6.56
N THR A 667 16.88 -3.97 7.71
CA THR A 667 15.74 -3.06 7.89
C THR A 667 15.82 -1.79 7.05
N ASP A 668 16.98 -1.44 6.51
CA ASP A 668 17.13 -0.31 5.59
C ASP A 668 16.52 -0.66 4.22
N TYR A 669 16.68 -1.91 3.76
CA TYR A 669 15.96 -2.42 2.60
C TYR A 669 14.43 -2.33 2.78
N LEU A 670 13.89 -2.72 3.94
CA LEU A 670 12.45 -2.63 4.23
C LEU A 670 11.90 -1.20 4.12
N VAL A 671 12.73 -0.21 4.44
CA VAL A 671 12.38 1.22 4.36
C VAL A 671 12.23 1.70 2.91
N HIS A 672 13.05 1.19 1.99
CA HIS A 672 13.11 1.69 0.60
C HIS A 672 12.48 0.75 -0.45
N ALA A 673 12.27 -0.52 -0.14
CA ALA A 673 11.67 -1.50 -1.04
C ALA A 673 10.23 -1.14 -1.46
N GLU A 674 9.81 -1.63 -2.63
CA GLU A 674 8.43 -1.48 -3.08
C GLU A 674 7.51 -2.44 -2.27
N PRO A 675 6.46 -1.96 -1.57
CA PRO A 675 5.77 -2.79 -0.59
C PRO A 675 5.04 -3.99 -1.16
N ALA A 676 4.36 -3.87 -2.30
CA ALA A 676 3.53 -4.96 -2.83
C ALA A 676 4.36 -6.20 -3.26
N PRO A 677 5.45 -6.07 -4.03
CA PRO A 677 6.36 -7.19 -4.28
C PRO A 677 7.01 -7.77 -3.02
N LEU A 678 7.36 -6.92 -2.04
CA LEU A 678 7.98 -7.35 -0.78
C LEU A 678 7.00 -8.16 0.10
N LEU A 679 5.75 -7.72 0.22
CA LEU A 679 4.70 -8.43 0.97
C LEU A 679 4.38 -9.80 0.35
N ALA A 680 4.32 -9.88 -0.99
CA ALA A 680 4.13 -11.14 -1.70
C ALA A 680 5.32 -12.10 -1.48
N ALA A 681 6.55 -11.58 -1.51
CA ALA A 681 7.76 -12.34 -1.22
C ALA A 681 7.81 -12.84 0.24
N MET A 682 7.36 -12.02 1.20
CA MET A 682 7.28 -12.36 2.63
C MET A 682 6.36 -13.55 2.94
N LEU A 683 5.51 -14.00 2.01
CA LEU A 683 4.74 -15.24 2.17
C LEU A 683 5.61 -16.49 2.29
N ARG A 684 6.86 -16.46 1.80
CA ARG A 684 7.82 -17.58 1.80
C ARG A 684 8.85 -17.52 2.93
N VAL A 685 8.64 -16.66 3.91
CA VAL A 685 9.50 -16.48 5.09
C VAL A 685 9.19 -17.58 6.12
N GLU A 686 10.21 -18.27 6.58
CA GLU A 686 10.08 -19.44 7.47
C GLU A 686 10.79 -19.27 8.83
N SER A 687 11.80 -18.40 8.93
CA SER A 687 12.54 -18.19 10.19
C SER A 687 11.74 -17.36 11.21
N GLU A 688 11.94 -17.62 12.50
CA GLU A 688 11.28 -16.90 13.60
C GLU A 688 11.54 -15.38 13.54
N ASP A 689 12.80 -14.98 13.32
CA ASP A 689 13.22 -13.58 13.16
C ASP A 689 12.65 -12.94 11.88
N GLY A 690 12.52 -13.73 10.80
CA GLY A 690 11.84 -13.31 9.58
C GLY A 690 10.34 -13.11 9.79
N LEU A 691 9.67 -14.00 10.52
CA LEU A 691 8.24 -13.91 10.85
C LEU A 691 7.96 -12.70 11.76
N LEU A 692 8.83 -12.43 12.74
CA LEU A 692 8.79 -11.21 13.56
C LEU A 692 8.94 -9.95 12.69
N THR A 693 9.92 -9.95 11.78
CA THR A 693 10.17 -8.84 10.86
C THR A 693 8.99 -8.61 9.90
N ARG A 694 8.36 -9.70 9.42
CA ARG A 694 7.12 -9.67 8.63
C ARG A 694 5.94 -9.13 9.43
N ALA A 695 5.84 -9.43 10.73
CA ALA A 695 4.78 -8.90 11.59
C ALA A 695 4.91 -7.38 11.75
N ILE A 696 6.11 -6.90 12.10
CA ILE A 696 6.45 -5.46 12.19
C ILE A 696 6.15 -4.75 10.87
N TYR A 697 6.58 -5.32 9.73
CA TYR A 697 6.38 -4.67 8.44
C TYR A 697 4.90 -4.58 8.03
N ARG A 698 4.09 -5.60 8.35
CA ARG A 698 2.64 -5.68 7.98
C ARG A 698 1.72 -4.76 8.79
N CYS A 699 2.23 -4.03 9.78
CA CYS A 699 1.48 -2.96 10.41
C CYS A 699 1.32 -1.77 9.43
N HIS A 700 0.27 -1.82 8.61
CA HIS A 700 -0.51 -0.73 7.95
C HIS A 700 0.17 0.58 7.48
N HIS A 701 1.47 0.61 7.15
CA HIS A 701 2.20 1.85 6.81
C HIS A 701 2.98 1.82 5.48
N HIS A 702 2.58 0.93 4.57
CA HIS A 702 3.25 0.72 3.28
C HIS A 702 3.30 1.94 2.36
N HIS A 703 2.26 2.76 2.32
CA HIS A 703 2.17 3.94 1.42
C HIS A 703 2.97 5.16 1.89
N LEU A 704 3.67 5.08 3.02
CA LEU A 704 4.50 6.18 3.52
C LEU A 704 5.82 6.31 2.72
N PRO A 705 6.29 7.55 2.42
CA PRO A 705 7.64 7.79 1.94
C PRO A 705 8.73 7.22 2.87
N PRO A 706 9.92 6.86 2.37
CA PRO A 706 10.94 6.14 3.14
C PRO A 706 11.28 6.73 4.52
N ILE A 707 11.48 8.05 4.62
CA ILE A 707 11.79 8.73 5.88
C ILE A 707 10.70 8.50 6.94
N ARG A 708 9.43 8.63 6.54
CA ARG A 708 8.27 8.42 7.43
C ARG A 708 8.08 6.95 7.76
N ARG A 709 8.20 6.07 6.75
CA ARG A 709 8.12 4.61 6.89
C ARG A 709 9.14 4.09 7.92
N ARG A 710 10.37 4.60 7.90
CA ARG A 710 11.42 4.26 8.89
C ARG A 710 11.02 4.58 10.33
N GLN A 711 10.46 5.77 10.56
CA GLN A 711 10.05 6.21 11.89
C GLN A 711 8.93 5.33 12.45
N VAL A 712 7.92 5.03 11.63
CA VAL A 712 6.81 4.17 12.05
C VAL A 712 7.26 2.73 12.28
N LEU A 713 8.08 2.16 11.39
CA LEU A 713 8.67 0.83 11.61
C LEU A 713 9.53 0.76 12.88
N ALA A 714 10.19 1.85 13.29
CA ALA A 714 10.97 1.90 14.53
C ALA A 714 10.07 1.86 15.78
N ILE A 715 8.91 2.52 15.73
CA ILE A 715 7.89 2.45 16.79
C ILE A 715 7.29 1.04 16.85
N GLU A 716 6.88 0.46 15.71
CA GLU A 716 6.38 -0.91 15.63
C GLU A 716 7.41 -1.93 16.15
N ALA A 717 8.68 -1.82 15.74
CA ALA A 717 9.74 -2.68 16.28
C ALA A 717 9.88 -2.58 17.81
N ALA A 718 9.62 -1.41 18.41
CA ALA A 718 9.57 -1.25 19.86
C ALA A 718 8.32 -1.91 20.48
N ARG A 719 7.13 -1.78 19.86
CA ARG A 719 5.87 -2.44 20.28
C ARG A 719 6.03 -3.96 20.33
N PHE A 720 6.70 -4.54 19.33
CA PHE A 720 7.00 -5.97 19.24
C PHE A 720 8.20 -6.42 20.10
N GLY A 721 8.88 -5.52 20.83
CA GLY A 721 10.08 -5.85 21.60
C GLY A 721 11.32 -6.24 20.76
N ALA A 722 11.30 -5.93 19.46
CA ALA A 722 12.30 -6.33 18.47
C ALA A 722 13.52 -5.40 18.50
N ALA A 723 14.29 -5.46 19.59
CA ALA A 723 15.40 -4.54 19.89
C ALA A 723 16.45 -4.40 18.77
N ARG A 724 16.71 -5.46 17.98
CA ARG A 724 17.67 -5.42 16.86
C ARG A 724 17.12 -4.56 15.70
N GLN A 725 15.87 -4.81 15.30
CA GLN A 725 15.15 -4.07 14.27
C GLN A 725 14.98 -2.60 14.68
N GLN A 726 14.51 -2.35 15.92
CA GLN A 726 14.39 -1.01 16.51
C GLN A 726 15.72 -0.25 16.47
N HIS A 727 16.82 -0.89 16.89
CA HIS A 727 18.14 -0.25 16.87
C HIS A 727 18.59 0.12 15.46
N GLN A 728 18.48 -0.78 14.47
CA GLN A 728 18.87 -0.50 13.09
C GLN A 728 18.05 0.64 12.48
N LEU A 729 16.72 0.58 12.58
CA LEU A 729 15.80 1.61 12.06
C LEU A 729 16.08 2.98 12.68
N SER A 730 16.43 3.01 13.97
CA SER A 730 16.75 4.25 14.70
C SER A 730 18.14 4.84 14.39
N ARG A 731 19.01 4.19 13.59
CA ARG A 731 20.38 4.69 13.32
C ARG A 731 20.41 6.00 12.55
N ARG A 732 19.53 6.13 11.55
CA ARG A 732 19.43 7.29 10.66
C ARG A 732 18.36 8.31 11.12
N THR A 733 17.80 8.19 12.33
CA THR A 733 16.75 9.08 12.85
C THR A 733 17.21 9.87 14.08
N ARG A 734 16.84 11.16 14.15
CA ARG A 734 17.03 11.98 15.36
C ARG A 734 16.11 11.58 16.50
N TRP A 735 14.91 11.11 16.16
CA TRP A 735 14.00 10.45 17.08
C TRP A 735 14.53 9.07 17.43
N LYS A 736 14.84 8.84 18.70
CA LYS A 736 15.31 7.57 19.22
C LYS A 736 14.25 7.00 20.14
N ILE A 737 13.54 5.98 19.65
CA ILE A 737 12.53 5.28 20.47
C ILE A 737 13.26 4.53 21.59
N ARG A 738 12.91 4.79 22.86
CA ARG A 738 13.41 4.01 24.01
C ARG A 738 12.65 2.69 24.11
N TRP A 739 11.34 2.77 24.22
CA TRP A 739 10.42 1.65 24.34
C TRP A 739 9.01 2.09 23.91
N ALA A 740 8.16 1.13 23.57
CA ALA A 740 6.73 1.32 23.44
C ALA A 740 5.98 0.16 24.10
N THR A 741 4.80 0.40 24.64
CA THR A 741 3.87 -0.70 24.94
C THR A 741 3.33 -1.26 23.63
N GLY A 742 3.03 -2.56 23.59
CA GLY A 742 2.54 -3.23 22.38
C GLY A 742 1.97 -4.62 22.59
N THR A 743 1.75 -5.05 23.84
CA THR A 743 1.28 -6.41 24.17
C THR A 743 -0.21 -6.64 23.85
N LEU A 744 -0.93 -5.61 23.38
CA LEU A 744 -2.30 -5.75 22.87
C LEU A 744 -2.35 -6.43 21.49
N THR A 745 -1.29 -6.30 20.68
CA THR A 745 -1.07 -7.18 19.53
C THR A 745 -0.31 -8.42 19.98
N HIS A 746 -1.04 -9.46 20.40
CA HIS A 746 -0.47 -10.80 20.58
C HIS A 746 0.30 -11.22 19.31
N PRO A 747 1.42 -11.98 19.36
CA PRO A 747 2.15 -12.39 18.15
C PRO A 747 1.31 -13.19 17.12
N ALA A 748 0.15 -13.74 17.53
CA ALA A 748 -0.82 -14.36 16.64
C ALA A 748 -1.77 -13.36 15.93
N HIS A 749 -1.76 -12.06 16.29
CA HIS A 749 -2.48 -11.00 15.58
C HIS A 749 -1.82 -10.79 14.22
N ARG A 750 -2.37 -11.45 13.20
CA ARG A 750 -1.80 -11.42 11.84
C ARG A 750 -2.16 -10.15 11.07
N SER A 751 -3.30 -9.52 11.33
CA SER A 751 -3.77 -8.34 10.58
C SER A 751 -5.06 -7.79 11.18
N THR A 752 -5.21 -6.48 11.20
CA THR A 752 -6.51 -5.83 11.40
C THR A 752 -7.16 -5.58 10.04
N LEU A 753 -8.30 -6.22 9.79
CA LEU A 753 -9.09 -6.04 8.58
C LEU A 753 -9.88 -4.72 8.69
N THR A 754 -9.59 -3.75 7.83
CA THR A 754 -10.18 -2.39 7.88
C THR A 754 -10.92 -2.08 6.60
N GLY A 755 -12.10 -1.46 6.70
CA GLY A 755 -12.91 -1.07 5.54
C GLY A 755 -14.40 -0.86 5.84
N HIS A 756 -14.97 -1.57 6.82
CA HIS A 756 -16.31 -1.22 7.33
C HIS A 756 -16.29 0.19 7.93
N THR A 757 -17.36 0.94 7.68
CA THR A 757 -17.54 2.33 8.13
C THR A 757 -18.41 2.46 9.38
N SER A 758 -19.02 1.35 9.82
CA SER A 758 -19.80 1.22 11.04
C SER A 758 -19.40 -0.07 11.80
N TRP A 759 -20.23 -0.49 12.76
CA TRP A 759 -20.02 -1.72 13.53
C TRP A 759 -20.04 -2.96 12.63
N VAL A 760 -19.27 -3.98 13.02
CA VAL A 760 -19.22 -5.29 12.35
C VAL A 760 -20.02 -6.26 13.19
N GLU A 761 -21.19 -6.67 12.70
CA GLU A 761 -22.18 -7.44 13.48
C GLU A 761 -21.88 -8.94 13.48
N ALA A 762 -21.40 -9.51 12.36
CA ALA A 762 -21.05 -10.92 12.28
C ALA A 762 -19.85 -11.20 11.36
N VAL A 763 -19.15 -12.30 11.64
CA VAL A 763 -18.02 -12.83 10.86
C VAL A 763 -18.09 -14.35 10.74
N GLU A 764 -17.86 -14.86 9.53
CA GLU A 764 -17.84 -16.28 9.20
C GLU A 764 -16.54 -16.62 8.45
N CYS A 765 -15.84 -17.69 8.83
CA CYS A 765 -14.60 -18.12 8.18
C CYS A 765 -14.86 -19.31 7.24
N SER A 766 -14.30 -19.28 6.03
CA SER A 766 -14.46 -20.37 5.06
C SER A 766 -13.22 -20.52 4.15
N THR A 767 -13.26 -21.47 3.22
CA THR A 767 -12.19 -21.72 2.24
C THR A 767 -12.70 -21.55 0.81
N LEU A 768 -12.32 -20.46 0.16
CA LEU A 768 -12.71 -20.14 -1.22
C LEU A 768 -11.56 -20.47 -2.18
N ALA A 769 -11.77 -21.47 -3.04
CA ALA A 769 -10.78 -21.91 -4.03
C ALA A 769 -9.38 -22.24 -3.45
N GLY A 770 -9.32 -22.73 -2.20
CA GLY A 770 -8.08 -23.07 -1.49
C GLY A 770 -7.50 -21.94 -0.64
N HIS A 771 -8.07 -20.73 -0.69
CA HIS A 771 -7.67 -19.60 0.15
C HIS A 771 -8.58 -19.50 1.37
N ALA A 772 -7.99 -19.29 2.56
CA ALA A 772 -8.75 -19.00 3.77
C ALA A 772 -9.33 -17.58 3.68
N VAL A 773 -10.65 -17.47 3.78
CA VAL A 773 -11.38 -16.20 3.71
C VAL A 773 -12.22 -15.98 4.96
N ALA A 774 -12.43 -14.72 5.32
CA ALA A 774 -13.49 -14.31 6.23
C ALA A 774 -14.55 -13.51 5.48
N VAL A 775 -15.82 -13.75 5.78
CA VAL A 775 -16.95 -12.95 5.32
C VAL A 775 -17.46 -12.17 6.53
N THR A 776 -17.52 -10.85 6.45
CA THR A 776 -18.04 -9.98 7.52
C THR A 776 -19.29 -9.25 7.05
N THR A 777 -20.13 -8.88 8.00
CA THR A 777 -21.32 -8.05 7.79
C THR A 777 -21.25 -6.85 8.73
N GLY A 778 -21.80 -5.71 8.31
CA GLY A 778 -21.79 -4.51 9.12
C GLY A 778 -23.06 -3.67 9.06
N ASP A 779 -23.17 -2.80 10.06
CA ASP A 779 -24.21 -1.77 10.18
C ASP A 779 -24.13 -0.71 9.06
N ASP A 780 -23.03 -0.70 8.29
CA ASP A 780 -22.90 0.10 7.07
C ASP A 780 -23.64 -0.51 5.85
N GLY A 781 -24.41 -1.58 6.05
CA GLY A 781 -25.17 -2.28 5.01
C GLY A 781 -24.29 -3.11 4.07
N THR A 782 -22.98 -3.21 4.34
CA THR A 782 -22.06 -3.95 3.49
C THR A 782 -21.82 -5.37 4.01
N VAL A 783 -21.68 -6.30 3.07
CA VAL A 783 -21.09 -7.63 3.31
C VAL A 783 -19.72 -7.62 2.63
N ARG A 784 -18.65 -8.02 3.33
CA ARG A 784 -17.27 -7.92 2.84
C ARG A 784 -16.54 -9.25 2.93
N VAL A 785 -15.64 -9.50 1.97
CA VAL A 785 -14.82 -10.73 1.91
C VAL A 785 -13.35 -10.37 2.03
N TRP A 786 -12.64 -11.07 2.92
CA TRP A 786 -11.25 -10.78 3.28
C TRP A 786 -10.38 -12.01 3.05
N ASP A 787 -9.16 -11.84 2.56
CA ASP A 787 -8.18 -12.92 2.51
C ASP A 787 -7.37 -12.96 3.81
N LEU A 788 -7.53 -14.03 4.58
CA LEU A 788 -6.88 -14.22 5.88
C LEU A 788 -5.37 -14.51 5.79
N THR A 789 -4.85 -14.74 4.59
CA THR A 789 -3.43 -14.99 4.31
C THR A 789 -2.68 -13.68 4.08
N THR A 790 -3.27 -12.77 3.29
CA THR A 790 -2.72 -11.44 3.01
C THR A 790 -3.04 -10.43 4.10
N GLY A 791 -4.20 -10.55 4.75
CA GLY A 791 -4.70 -9.56 5.71
C GLY A 791 -5.28 -8.30 5.05
N SER A 792 -5.55 -8.37 3.75
CA SER A 792 -6.21 -7.34 2.96
C SER A 792 -7.61 -7.82 2.54
N LEU A 793 -8.46 -6.89 2.05
CA LEU A 793 -9.43 -7.28 1.01
C LEU A 793 -8.64 -8.00 -0.09
N THR A 794 -9.14 -9.12 -0.62
CA THR A 794 -8.37 -9.97 -1.54
C THR A 794 -7.90 -9.17 -2.76
N THR A 795 -6.62 -8.79 -2.85
CA THR A 795 -6.09 -7.78 -3.79
C THR A 795 -5.91 -8.26 -5.24
N GLY A 796 -6.86 -9.06 -5.73
CA GLY A 796 -7.02 -9.37 -7.15
C GLY A 796 -8.52 -9.39 -7.44
N THR A 797 -9.03 -8.28 -7.98
CA THR A 797 -10.43 -7.81 -7.85
C THR A 797 -10.90 -7.69 -6.40
N GLU A 798 -11.37 -6.51 -6.04
CA GLU A 798 -12.08 -6.22 -4.79
C GLU A 798 -13.37 -7.05 -4.70
N ARG A 799 -13.19 -8.30 -4.27
CA ARG A 799 -14.24 -9.19 -3.78
C ARG A 799 -14.57 -8.81 -2.35
N ALA A 800 -15.79 -8.44 -2.04
CA ALA A 800 -16.49 -7.32 -2.65
C ALA A 800 -17.23 -6.64 -1.50
N VAL A 801 -17.64 -5.39 -1.65
CA VAL A 801 -18.88 -4.98 -0.99
C VAL A 801 -19.96 -5.72 -1.78
N LEU A 802 -20.39 -6.91 -1.30
CA LEU A 802 -21.32 -7.78 -2.06
C LEU A 802 -22.67 -7.08 -2.25
N ALA A 803 -23.02 -6.19 -1.33
CA ALA A 803 -24.26 -5.43 -1.33
C ALA A 803 -23.98 -3.95 -1.08
N SER A 804 -24.51 -3.08 -1.94
CA SER A 804 -25.03 -1.78 -1.52
C SER A 804 -26.56 -1.87 -1.52
N GLY A 805 -27.22 -1.50 -0.43
CA GLY A 805 -28.69 -1.53 -0.34
C GLY A 805 -29.32 -2.75 0.34
N HIS A 806 -28.55 -3.76 0.75
CA HIS A 806 -28.99 -4.60 1.88
C HIS A 806 -28.99 -3.68 3.11
N GLY A 807 -30.06 -3.71 3.94
CA GLY A 807 -30.06 -2.97 5.19
C GLY A 807 -28.94 -3.45 6.12
N ALA A 808 -28.68 -2.75 7.23
CA ALA A 808 -27.70 -3.16 8.26
C ALA A 808 -27.72 -4.68 8.48
N ALA A 809 -26.64 -5.33 8.05
CA ALA A 809 -26.58 -6.79 7.92
C ALA A 809 -26.08 -7.35 9.25
N SER A 810 -26.92 -8.13 9.92
CA SER A 810 -26.72 -8.54 11.32
C SER A 810 -26.29 -10.00 11.50
N ALA A 811 -26.29 -10.80 10.43
CA ALA A 811 -25.87 -12.19 10.48
C ALA A 811 -25.34 -12.67 9.12
N VAL A 812 -24.41 -13.63 9.14
CA VAL A 812 -23.90 -14.34 7.96
C VAL A 812 -23.59 -15.80 8.29
N ALA A 813 -23.86 -16.70 7.35
CA ALA A 813 -23.38 -18.09 7.36
C ALA A 813 -22.87 -18.48 5.96
N CYS A 814 -21.86 -19.33 5.86
CA CYS A 814 -21.33 -19.83 4.58
C CYS A 814 -21.77 -21.27 4.30
N THR A 815 -22.09 -21.59 3.05
CA THR A 815 -22.41 -22.97 2.64
C THR A 815 -22.08 -23.23 1.17
N MET A 816 -22.10 -24.49 0.76
CA MET A 816 -21.93 -24.89 -0.64
C MET A 816 -23.30 -25.05 -1.30
N LEU A 817 -23.52 -24.35 -2.41
CA LEU A 817 -24.73 -24.43 -3.24
C LEU A 817 -24.32 -24.76 -4.69
N ASP A 818 -24.77 -25.92 -5.18
CA ASP A 818 -24.47 -26.46 -6.52
C ASP A 818 -22.98 -26.54 -6.92
N GLY A 819 -22.07 -26.50 -5.93
CA GLY A 819 -20.61 -26.56 -6.13
C GLY A 819 -19.90 -25.22 -5.92
N ASP A 820 -20.64 -24.13 -5.76
CA ASP A 820 -20.12 -22.80 -5.44
C ASP A 820 -20.25 -22.49 -3.95
N LEU A 821 -19.33 -21.68 -3.42
CA LEU A 821 -19.40 -21.21 -2.04
C LEU A 821 -20.24 -19.93 -1.97
N VAL A 822 -21.34 -19.99 -1.23
CA VAL A 822 -22.27 -18.86 -1.04
C VAL A 822 -22.30 -18.41 0.42
N ALA A 823 -22.54 -17.12 0.63
CA ALA A 823 -22.90 -16.58 1.95
C ALA A 823 -24.41 -16.32 2.00
N VAL A 824 -25.03 -16.64 3.13
CA VAL A 824 -26.43 -16.33 3.42
C VAL A 824 -26.46 -15.29 4.53
N THR A 825 -27.04 -14.13 4.28
CA THR A 825 -27.07 -13.01 5.23
C THR A 825 -28.47 -12.68 5.70
N GLY A 826 -28.59 -12.27 6.96
CA GLY A 826 -29.82 -11.76 7.55
C GLY A 826 -29.68 -10.28 7.91
N SER A 827 -30.70 -9.47 7.64
CA SER A 827 -30.63 -8.01 7.77
C SER A 827 -31.78 -7.39 8.57
N HIS A 828 -31.54 -6.16 9.01
CA HIS A 828 -32.52 -5.24 9.57
C HIS A 828 -33.58 -4.80 8.56
N ASP A 829 -33.42 -5.04 7.25
CA ASP A 829 -34.47 -4.88 6.23
C ASP A 829 -35.55 -5.99 6.24
N HIS A 830 -35.41 -6.97 7.15
CA HIS A 830 -36.28 -8.15 7.33
C HIS A 830 -36.12 -9.25 6.26
N THR A 831 -35.19 -9.10 5.32
CA THR A 831 -34.89 -10.09 4.28
C THR A 831 -33.76 -11.03 4.70
N VAL A 832 -33.67 -12.15 3.99
CA VAL A 832 -32.51 -13.05 3.97
C VAL A 832 -32.00 -13.09 2.54
N ARG A 833 -30.71 -12.88 2.31
CA ARG A 833 -30.13 -12.85 0.95
C ARG A 833 -29.02 -13.89 0.79
N VAL A 834 -28.88 -14.42 -0.42
CA VAL A 834 -27.84 -15.39 -0.77
C VAL A 834 -26.87 -14.76 -1.78
N TRP A 835 -25.59 -14.77 -1.47
CA TRP A 835 -24.53 -14.12 -2.25
C TRP A 835 -23.52 -15.15 -2.73
N ASP A 836 -23.12 -15.07 -3.99
CA ASP A 836 -21.98 -15.81 -4.50
C ASP A 836 -20.67 -15.13 -4.07
N LEU A 837 -19.86 -15.83 -3.24
CA LEU A 837 -18.61 -15.28 -2.70
C LEU A 837 -17.46 -15.24 -3.72
N ALA A 838 -17.59 -15.92 -4.85
CA ALA A 838 -16.59 -15.91 -5.89
C ALA A 838 -16.73 -14.69 -6.81
N THR A 839 -17.95 -14.21 -7.02
CA THR A 839 -18.35 -13.22 -8.02
C THR A 839 -18.84 -11.89 -7.44
N GLY A 840 -19.46 -11.91 -6.26
CA GLY A 840 -20.10 -10.76 -5.62
C GLY A 840 -21.62 -10.70 -5.74
N ILE A 841 -22.25 -11.59 -6.51
CA ILE A 841 -23.61 -11.37 -7.03
C ILE A 841 -24.68 -12.01 -6.14
N GLU A 842 -25.82 -11.35 -5.99
CA GLU A 842 -27.00 -11.86 -5.30
C GLU A 842 -27.67 -12.98 -6.12
N ARG A 843 -27.79 -14.18 -5.53
CA ARG A 843 -28.46 -15.35 -6.13
C ARG A 843 -29.95 -15.42 -5.77
N ALA A 844 -30.36 -14.92 -4.59
CA ALA A 844 -31.75 -14.96 -4.14
C ALA A 844 -32.03 -14.02 -2.96
N GLU A 845 -33.25 -13.46 -2.92
CA GLU A 845 -33.86 -12.80 -1.77
C GLU A 845 -35.01 -13.66 -1.21
N PHE A 846 -35.04 -13.90 0.10
CA PHE A 846 -36.13 -14.55 0.80
C PHE A 846 -36.85 -13.56 1.72
N THR A 847 -38.16 -13.38 1.47
CA THR A 847 -39.02 -12.49 2.23
C THR A 847 -40.04 -13.26 3.06
N GLY A 848 -40.26 -12.86 4.30
CA GLY A 848 -41.36 -13.40 5.12
C GLY A 848 -41.27 -13.06 6.60
N HIS A 849 -40.05 -12.88 7.13
CA HIS A 849 -39.84 -12.34 8.47
C HIS A 849 -40.47 -10.94 8.60
N ARG A 850 -40.93 -10.60 9.81
CA ARG A 850 -41.67 -9.36 10.10
C ARG A 850 -40.86 -8.32 10.87
N SER A 851 -39.59 -8.61 11.12
CA SER A 851 -38.62 -7.79 11.86
C SER A 851 -37.21 -8.28 11.54
N ALA A 852 -36.19 -7.53 11.97
CA ALA A 852 -34.77 -7.79 11.69
C ALA A 852 -34.37 -9.26 11.92
N VAL A 853 -33.61 -9.82 10.98
CA VAL A 853 -33.11 -11.20 11.02
C VAL A 853 -31.74 -11.22 11.70
N ARG A 854 -31.71 -11.59 12.98
CA ARG A 854 -30.54 -11.50 13.86
C ARG A 854 -29.62 -12.71 13.82
N ALA A 855 -30.06 -13.83 13.23
CA ALA A 855 -29.25 -15.05 13.16
C ALA A 855 -29.54 -15.85 11.89
N VAL A 856 -28.52 -16.48 11.33
CA VAL A 856 -28.57 -17.38 10.18
C VAL A 856 -27.62 -18.56 10.43
N ALA A 857 -28.06 -19.77 10.11
CA ALA A 857 -27.21 -20.95 9.99
C ALA A 857 -27.61 -21.77 8.76
N CYS A 858 -26.67 -22.52 8.19
CA CYS A 858 -26.94 -23.40 7.04
C CYS A 858 -26.80 -24.87 7.43
N THR A 859 -27.60 -25.74 6.81
CA THR A 859 -27.51 -27.20 6.95
C THR A 859 -28.11 -27.89 5.72
N ALA A 860 -28.24 -29.22 5.75
CA ALA A 860 -28.95 -29.98 4.72
C ALA A 860 -29.99 -30.92 5.35
N ILE A 861 -31.19 -30.94 4.77
CA ILE A 861 -32.28 -31.87 5.12
C ILE A 861 -32.41 -32.86 3.97
N ASP A 862 -32.17 -34.15 4.25
CA ASP A 862 -32.23 -35.25 3.26
C ASP A 862 -31.35 -34.99 2.01
N GLY A 863 -30.24 -34.27 2.19
CA GLY A 863 -29.31 -33.88 1.13
C GLY A 863 -29.64 -32.54 0.43
N HIS A 864 -30.78 -31.92 0.72
CA HIS A 864 -31.13 -30.60 0.18
C HIS A 864 -30.63 -29.47 1.10
N PRO A 865 -29.87 -28.49 0.57
CA PRO A 865 -29.35 -27.37 1.37
C PRO A 865 -30.48 -26.43 1.81
N VAL A 866 -30.43 -26.02 3.08
CA VAL A 866 -31.40 -25.11 3.69
C VAL A 866 -30.70 -24.06 4.56
N ALA A 867 -31.32 -22.88 4.66
CA ALA A 867 -30.97 -21.87 5.64
C ALA A 867 -32.00 -21.86 6.77
N VAL A 868 -31.53 -21.72 8.01
CA VAL A 868 -32.35 -21.58 9.21
C VAL A 868 -32.10 -20.20 9.81
N THR A 869 -33.14 -19.38 9.98
CA THR A 869 -32.99 -17.97 10.35
C THR A 869 -33.81 -17.59 11.57
N GLY A 870 -33.21 -16.82 12.47
CA GLY A 870 -33.83 -16.29 13.68
C GLY A 870 -34.06 -14.79 13.58
N SER A 871 -35.20 -14.31 14.07
CA SER A 871 -35.61 -12.90 13.96
C SER A 871 -36.17 -12.33 15.26
N ARG A 872 -36.13 -11.00 15.36
CA ARG A 872 -36.89 -10.20 16.34
C ARG A 872 -38.40 -10.38 16.25
N ASP A 873 -38.92 -11.01 15.18
CA ASP A 873 -40.33 -11.42 15.08
C ASP A 873 -40.69 -12.67 15.93
N ARG A 874 -39.70 -13.21 16.66
CA ARG A 874 -39.81 -14.36 17.59
C ARG A 874 -39.99 -15.72 16.91
N THR A 875 -39.86 -15.77 15.58
CA THR A 875 -39.94 -17.01 14.80
C THR A 875 -38.56 -17.48 14.36
N VAL A 876 -38.43 -18.79 14.19
CA VAL A 876 -37.32 -19.39 13.43
C VAL A 876 -37.91 -19.87 12.10
N ARG A 877 -37.26 -19.56 10.97
CA ARG A 877 -37.73 -19.98 9.64
C ARG A 877 -36.72 -20.87 8.96
N VAL A 878 -37.22 -21.77 8.11
CA VAL A 878 -36.41 -22.70 7.34
C VAL A 878 -36.68 -22.45 5.86
N TRP A 879 -35.64 -22.14 5.10
CA TRP A 879 -35.70 -21.79 3.68
C TRP A 879 -34.97 -22.84 2.85
N ASP A 880 -35.57 -23.21 1.72
CA ASP A 880 -34.92 -24.05 0.71
C ASP A 880 -33.96 -23.20 -0.14
N LEU A 881 -32.66 -23.49 -0.09
CA LEU A 881 -31.65 -22.65 -0.75
C LEU A 881 -31.62 -22.77 -2.28
N ILE A 882 -32.27 -23.78 -2.85
CA ILE A 882 -32.31 -23.99 -4.32
C ILE A 882 -33.56 -23.33 -4.92
N THR A 883 -34.71 -23.46 -4.24
CA THR A 883 -36.01 -23.00 -4.75
C THR A 883 -36.48 -21.68 -4.15
N GLY A 884 -35.84 -21.19 -3.08
CA GLY A 884 -36.23 -20.02 -2.32
C GLY A 884 -37.54 -20.16 -1.52
N ALA A 885 -38.08 -21.37 -1.43
CA ALA A 885 -39.34 -21.63 -0.75
C ALA A 885 -39.18 -21.69 0.78
N GLU A 886 -40.11 -21.09 1.52
CA GLU A 886 -40.25 -21.30 2.97
C GLU A 886 -40.74 -22.74 3.23
N ARG A 887 -39.89 -23.55 3.87
CA ARG A 887 -40.20 -24.94 4.25
C ARG A 887 -40.97 -25.03 5.56
N ALA A 888 -40.63 -24.19 6.55
CA ALA A 888 -41.27 -24.21 7.88
C ALA A 888 -41.11 -22.88 8.64
N VAL A 889 -42.06 -22.62 9.54
CA VAL A 889 -41.99 -21.54 10.55
C VAL A 889 -42.17 -22.15 11.94
N LEU A 890 -41.09 -22.19 12.70
CA LEU A 890 -41.04 -22.77 14.04
C LEU A 890 -41.44 -21.71 15.07
N HIS A 891 -42.41 -22.06 15.91
CA HIS A 891 -43.01 -21.17 16.89
C HIS A 891 -42.77 -21.73 18.31
N GLY A 892 -42.25 -20.91 19.21
CA GLY A 892 -42.13 -21.27 20.63
C GLY A 892 -41.40 -20.24 21.48
N HIS A 893 -40.33 -19.61 20.94
CA HIS A 893 -39.67 -18.49 21.62
C HIS A 893 -40.64 -17.34 21.90
N THR A 894 -40.49 -16.73 23.08
CA THR A 894 -41.34 -15.62 23.54
C THR A 894 -40.64 -14.25 23.48
N GLY A 895 -39.32 -14.23 23.26
CA GLY A 895 -38.48 -13.07 22.96
C GLY A 895 -37.91 -13.12 21.53
N SER A 896 -37.00 -12.20 21.19
CA SER A 896 -36.24 -12.27 19.91
C SER A 896 -35.50 -13.60 19.82
N VAL A 897 -35.37 -14.16 18.63
CA VAL A 897 -34.39 -15.21 18.37
C VAL A 897 -33.09 -14.54 17.96
N SER A 898 -32.08 -14.63 18.82
CA SER A 898 -30.84 -13.87 18.73
C SER A 898 -29.65 -14.73 18.30
N ALA A 899 -29.76 -16.06 18.37
CA ALA A 899 -28.76 -17.00 17.87
C ALA A 899 -29.39 -18.27 17.28
N VAL A 900 -28.73 -18.86 16.26
CA VAL A 900 -29.11 -20.13 15.62
C VAL A 900 -27.82 -20.90 15.27
N ALA A 901 -27.78 -22.19 15.60
CA ALA A 901 -26.79 -23.14 15.09
C ALA A 901 -27.51 -24.40 14.57
N CYS A 902 -26.85 -25.16 13.70
CA CYS A 902 -27.37 -26.44 13.20
C CYS A 902 -26.43 -27.60 13.52
N THR A 903 -27.00 -28.79 13.70
CA THR A 903 -26.27 -30.05 13.93
C THR A 903 -27.10 -31.25 13.45
N VAL A 904 -26.55 -32.45 13.59
CA VAL A 904 -27.26 -33.72 13.34
C VAL A 904 -27.41 -34.47 14.66
N LEU A 905 -28.64 -34.85 15.01
CA LEU A 905 -28.98 -35.59 16.22
C LEU A 905 -29.87 -36.78 15.86
N ASP A 906 -29.47 -37.99 16.27
CA ASP A 906 -30.11 -39.26 15.91
C ASP A 906 -30.31 -39.47 14.39
N GLY A 907 -29.44 -38.86 13.57
CA GLY A 907 -29.54 -38.89 12.10
C GLY A 907 -30.49 -37.86 11.49
N HIS A 908 -31.16 -37.03 12.30
CA HIS A 908 -32.02 -35.93 11.85
C HIS A 908 -31.28 -34.59 11.88
N ALA A 909 -31.60 -33.71 10.93
CA ALA A 909 -31.13 -32.33 10.98
C ALA A 909 -31.84 -31.57 12.12
N VAL A 910 -31.08 -30.88 12.96
CA VAL A 910 -31.58 -30.18 14.13
C VAL A 910 -31.04 -28.76 14.19
N ALA A 911 -31.91 -27.79 14.51
CA ALA A 911 -31.52 -26.44 14.85
C ALA A 911 -31.52 -26.25 16.37
N VAL A 912 -30.52 -25.54 16.89
CA VAL A 912 -30.43 -25.10 18.28
C VAL A 912 -30.47 -23.58 18.29
N THR A 913 -31.43 -22.97 18.97
CA THR A 913 -31.70 -21.53 18.92
C THR A 913 -31.67 -20.89 20.29
N GLY A 914 -31.03 -19.73 20.40
CA GLY A 914 -30.98 -18.90 21.61
C GLY A 914 -31.85 -17.66 21.44
N GLY A 915 -32.51 -17.22 22.52
CA GLY A 915 -33.36 -16.04 22.47
C GLY A 915 -33.39 -15.20 23.73
N ASP A 916 -34.08 -14.06 23.61
CA ASP A 916 -34.29 -13.08 24.68
C ASP A 916 -35.36 -13.54 25.71
N ASP A 917 -35.82 -14.79 25.62
CA ASP A 917 -36.65 -15.45 26.65
C ASP A 917 -35.83 -16.36 27.58
N ASP A 918 -34.52 -16.14 27.63
CA ASP A 918 -33.52 -16.84 28.45
C ASP A 918 -33.43 -18.36 28.18
N THR A 919 -34.09 -18.85 27.12
CA THR A 919 -34.11 -20.28 26.73
C THR A 919 -33.20 -20.58 25.55
N VAL A 920 -32.68 -21.82 25.55
CA VAL A 920 -32.14 -22.47 24.35
C VAL A 920 -33.15 -23.51 23.89
N ARG A 921 -33.53 -23.54 22.62
CA ARG A 921 -34.53 -24.48 22.08
C ARG A 921 -33.92 -25.36 21.00
N VAL A 922 -34.33 -26.62 20.98
CA VAL A 922 -33.83 -27.64 20.07
C VAL A 922 -34.97 -28.10 19.17
N TRP A 923 -34.82 -27.97 17.86
CA TRP A 923 -35.88 -28.20 16.87
C TRP A 923 -35.48 -29.29 15.88
N ASP A 924 -36.39 -30.23 15.63
CA ASP A 924 -36.28 -31.20 14.55
C ASP A 924 -36.65 -30.53 13.22
N LEU A 925 -35.70 -30.39 12.30
CA LEU A 925 -35.91 -29.67 11.04
C LEU A 925 -36.66 -30.51 9.99
N ASN A 926 -36.64 -31.84 10.10
CA ASN A 926 -37.41 -32.72 9.20
C ASN A 926 -38.92 -32.67 9.52
N THR A 927 -39.30 -32.48 10.79
CA THR A 927 -40.70 -32.51 11.25
C THR A 927 -41.25 -31.15 11.69
N GLY A 928 -40.39 -30.16 11.96
CA GLY A 928 -40.77 -28.84 12.48
C GLY A 928 -41.16 -28.84 13.96
N VAL A 929 -40.80 -29.87 14.72
CA VAL A 929 -41.22 -30.07 16.13
C VAL A 929 -40.11 -29.66 17.11
N GLU A 930 -40.49 -29.01 18.21
CA GLU A 930 -39.59 -28.74 19.35
C GLU A 930 -39.25 -30.06 20.07
N ARG A 931 -37.97 -30.46 20.06
CA ARG A 931 -37.44 -31.65 20.75
C ARG A 931 -37.17 -31.37 22.23
N ALA A 932 -36.63 -30.19 22.56
CA ALA A 932 -36.26 -29.82 23.92
C ALA A 932 -36.21 -28.30 24.13
N VAL A 933 -36.44 -27.87 25.37
CA VAL A 933 -36.13 -26.52 25.87
C VAL A 933 -35.10 -26.67 26.98
N LEU A 934 -33.90 -26.16 26.76
CA LEU A 934 -32.81 -26.18 27.72
C LEU A 934 -32.90 -24.90 28.56
N THR A 935 -33.28 -25.05 29.82
CA THR A 935 -33.47 -23.95 30.77
C THR A 935 -32.32 -23.93 31.77
N GLY A 936 -31.73 -22.76 32.01
CA GLY A 936 -30.72 -22.59 33.06
C GLY A 936 -30.03 -21.22 33.03
N HIS A 937 -29.86 -20.64 31.84
CA HIS A 937 -29.43 -19.25 31.70
C HIS A 937 -30.38 -18.29 32.44
N ALA A 938 -29.81 -17.21 32.98
CA ALA A 938 -30.53 -16.20 33.75
C ALA A 938 -30.59 -14.83 33.02
N GLY A 939 -30.53 -14.89 31.69
CA GLY A 939 -30.51 -13.74 30.78
C GLY A 939 -30.41 -14.20 29.33
N TRP A 940 -30.62 -13.25 28.40
CA TRP A 940 -30.74 -13.49 26.96
C TRP A 940 -29.60 -14.35 26.42
N VAL A 941 -29.93 -15.33 25.59
CA VAL A 941 -28.92 -16.19 24.93
C VAL A 941 -28.54 -15.56 23.59
N GLY A 942 -27.46 -14.78 23.61
CA GLY A 942 -26.95 -14.04 22.44
C GLY A 942 -26.10 -14.88 21.48
N ALA A 943 -25.56 -16.02 21.91
CA ALA A 943 -24.71 -16.87 21.08
C ALA A 943 -24.99 -18.36 21.28
N VAL A 944 -24.94 -19.14 20.20
CA VAL A 944 -25.07 -20.61 20.18
C VAL A 944 -24.13 -21.16 19.10
N VAL A 945 -23.37 -22.19 19.42
CA VAL A 945 -22.63 -23.02 18.45
C VAL A 945 -22.82 -24.50 18.79
N CYS A 946 -22.82 -25.36 17.77
CA CYS A 946 -22.87 -26.82 17.94
C CYS A 946 -21.53 -27.46 17.57
N THR A 947 -21.15 -28.51 18.29
CA THR A 947 -19.97 -29.33 18.02
C THR A 947 -20.16 -30.74 18.61
N ALA A 948 -19.14 -31.58 18.65
CA ALA A 948 -19.18 -32.88 19.31
C ALA A 948 -17.94 -33.14 20.18
N ILE A 949 -18.15 -33.73 21.36
CA ILE A 949 -17.10 -34.26 22.24
C ILE A 949 -17.22 -35.77 22.24
N ASP A 950 -16.16 -36.50 21.90
CA ASP A 950 -16.17 -37.98 21.82
C ASP A 950 -17.29 -38.56 20.92
N GLY A 951 -17.70 -37.81 19.90
CA GLY A 951 -18.83 -38.14 19.01
C GLY A 951 -20.22 -37.78 19.55
N GLN A 952 -20.32 -37.31 20.80
CA GLN A 952 -21.57 -36.87 21.42
C GLN A 952 -21.91 -35.43 21.02
N PRO A 953 -23.07 -35.15 20.38
CA PRO A 953 -23.46 -33.79 20.00
C PRO A 953 -23.68 -32.89 21.22
N ILE A 954 -23.04 -31.71 21.19
CA ILE A 954 -23.17 -30.68 22.23
C ILE A 954 -23.51 -29.31 21.63
N ALA A 955 -24.14 -28.46 22.43
CA ALA A 955 -24.25 -27.03 22.17
C ALA A 955 -23.43 -26.25 23.21
N VAL A 956 -22.79 -25.17 22.77
CA VAL A 956 -22.11 -24.20 23.64
C VAL A 956 -22.80 -22.85 23.45
N THR A 957 -23.27 -22.23 24.53
CA THR A 957 -24.12 -21.04 24.49
C THR A 957 -23.59 -19.92 25.35
N GLY A 958 -23.62 -18.69 24.83
CA GLY A 958 -23.22 -17.46 25.54
C GLY A 958 -24.44 -16.61 25.85
N SER A 959 -24.43 -15.95 27.02
CA SER A 959 -25.58 -15.21 27.54
C SER A 959 -25.21 -13.86 28.19
N SER A 960 -26.21 -12.99 28.31
CA SER A 960 -26.15 -11.77 29.13
C SER A 960 -26.00 -12.06 30.64
N ASP A 961 -26.22 -13.30 31.08
CA ASP A 961 -25.90 -13.76 32.44
C ASP A 961 -24.39 -13.89 32.72
N ARG A 962 -23.54 -13.56 31.73
CA ARG A 962 -22.06 -13.56 31.77
C ARG A 962 -21.44 -14.96 31.84
N THR A 963 -22.24 -16.01 31.66
CA THR A 963 -21.77 -17.40 31.62
C THR A 963 -21.76 -17.95 30.20
N VAL A 964 -20.92 -18.96 30.00
CA VAL A 964 -20.98 -19.83 28.82
C VAL A 964 -21.37 -21.22 29.30
N ARG A 965 -22.39 -21.83 28.69
CA ARG A 965 -22.90 -23.14 29.11
C ARG A 965 -22.69 -24.18 28.02
N VAL A 966 -22.35 -25.38 28.43
CA VAL A 966 -22.17 -26.54 27.56
C VAL A 966 -23.30 -27.52 27.84
N TRP A 967 -24.04 -27.92 26.81
CA TRP A 967 -25.22 -28.76 26.91
C TRP A 967 -25.01 -30.06 26.13
N ASP A 968 -25.47 -31.19 26.67
CA ASP A 968 -25.62 -32.44 25.92
C ASP A 968 -26.96 -32.42 25.17
N LEU A 969 -26.91 -32.52 23.85
CA LEU A 969 -28.11 -32.42 23.01
C LEU A 969 -28.93 -33.71 22.94
N THR A 970 -28.37 -34.86 23.33
CA THR A 970 -29.13 -36.14 23.37
C THR A 970 -29.89 -36.29 24.68
N THR A 971 -29.30 -35.88 25.79
CA THR A 971 -29.97 -35.94 27.11
C THR A 971 -30.76 -34.68 27.46
N GLY A 972 -30.45 -33.55 26.81
CA GLY A 972 -31.01 -32.24 27.16
C GLY A 972 -30.47 -31.67 28.48
N THR A 973 -29.33 -32.16 28.97
CA THR A 973 -28.76 -31.76 30.28
C THR A 973 -27.54 -30.85 30.13
N GLU A 974 -27.38 -29.91 31.06
CA GLU A 974 -26.16 -29.11 31.20
C GLU A 974 -24.97 -30.01 31.60
N ARG A 975 -23.83 -29.85 30.90
CA ARG A 975 -22.56 -30.54 31.17
C ARG A 975 -21.59 -29.67 31.97
N ALA A 976 -21.56 -28.36 31.71
CA ALA A 976 -20.66 -27.43 32.37
C ALA A 976 -21.15 -25.97 32.27
N ILE A 977 -20.76 -25.16 33.25
CA ILE A 977 -20.82 -23.70 33.21
C ILE A 977 -19.39 -23.17 33.26
N LEU A 978 -18.98 -22.45 32.21
CA LEU A 978 -17.70 -21.74 32.14
C LEU A 978 -17.94 -20.33 32.66
N THR A 979 -17.26 -19.99 33.76
CA THR A 979 -17.39 -18.70 34.44
C THR A 979 -16.07 -17.94 34.38
N GLY A 980 -16.17 -16.61 34.34
CA GLY A 980 -15.01 -15.72 34.38
C GLY A 980 -15.15 -14.46 33.55
N HIS A 981 -16.06 -14.44 32.57
CA HIS A 981 -16.44 -13.19 31.89
C HIS A 981 -17.17 -12.25 32.87
N THR A 982 -16.97 -10.94 32.72
CA THR A 982 -17.61 -9.92 33.57
C THR A 982 -18.66 -9.07 32.85
N GLY A 983 -18.85 -9.30 31.55
CA GLY A 983 -19.86 -8.67 30.68
C GLY A 983 -20.69 -9.73 29.96
N TRP A 984 -21.63 -9.31 29.12
CA TRP A 984 -22.45 -10.24 28.32
C TRP A 984 -21.57 -11.01 27.34
N VAL A 985 -21.88 -12.28 27.07
CA VAL A 985 -21.13 -13.10 26.09
C VAL A 985 -21.90 -13.10 24.77
N GLN A 986 -21.40 -12.30 23.82
CA GLN A 986 -22.05 -12.01 22.53
C GLN A 986 -21.65 -12.99 21.42
N ALA A 987 -20.50 -13.66 21.54
CA ALA A 987 -19.99 -14.55 20.50
C ALA A 987 -19.37 -15.82 21.09
N VAL A 988 -19.59 -16.96 20.44
CA VAL A 988 -18.99 -18.25 20.76
C VAL A 988 -18.66 -18.97 19.45
N ALA A 989 -17.43 -19.46 19.30
CA ALA A 989 -17.02 -20.35 18.22
C ALA A 989 -16.28 -21.57 18.79
N CYS A 990 -16.36 -22.72 18.12
CA CYS A 990 -15.62 -23.93 18.49
C CYS A 990 -14.67 -24.35 17.37
N THR A 991 -13.47 -24.82 17.73
CA THR A 991 -12.49 -25.34 16.76
C THR A 991 -11.56 -26.37 17.42
N MET A 992 -10.82 -27.12 16.60
CA MET A 992 -9.71 -27.94 17.05
C MET A 992 -8.40 -27.14 16.98
N LEU A 993 -7.64 -27.10 18.07
CA LEU A 993 -6.29 -26.52 18.15
C LEU A 993 -5.33 -27.59 18.69
N ASP A 994 -4.31 -27.96 17.92
CA ASP A 994 -3.31 -28.98 18.29
C ASP A 994 -3.89 -30.33 18.78
N GLY A 995 -5.10 -30.67 18.32
CA GLY A 995 -5.83 -31.88 18.72
C GLY A 995 -6.77 -31.72 19.93
N HIS A 996 -6.82 -30.54 20.54
CA HIS A 996 -7.76 -30.19 21.62
C HIS A 996 -8.98 -29.46 21.06
N LEU A 997 -10.19 -29.82 21.53
CA LEU A 997 -11.40 -29.06 21.22
C LEU A 997 -11.47 -27.83 22.12
N ILE A 998 -11.47 -26.65 21.51
CA ILE A 998 -11.56 -25.37 22.23
C ILE A 998 -12.83 -24.60 21.88
N ALA A 999 -13.34 -23.85 22.85
CA ALA A 999 -14.28 -22.75 22.63
C ALA A 999 -13.53 -21.42 22.68
N VAL A 1000 -13.88 -20.50 21.78
CA VAL A 1000 -13.41 -19.11 21.75
C VAL A 1000 -14.63 -18.23 21.97
N THR A 1001 -14.58 -17.34 22.96
CA THR A 1001 -15.74 -16.57 23.39
C THR A 1001 -15.42 -15.08 23.47
N GLY A 1002 -16.29 -14.25 22.89
CA GLY A 1002 -16.18 -12.79 22.89
C GLY A 1002 -17.26 -12.17 23.79
N SER A 1003 -16.87 -11.15 24.56
CA SER A 1003 -17.74 -10.53 25.57
C SER A 1003 -17.59 -9.02 25.65
N ASP A 1004 -18.64 -8.36 26.14
CA ASP A 1004 -18.68 -6.94 26.50
C ASP A 1004 -17.75 -6.59 27.70
N ASP A 1005 -17.07 -7.58 28.29
CA ASP A 1005 -15.89 -7.33 29.14
C ASP A 1005 -14.60 -7.03 28.35
N ASN A 1006 -14.66 -7.10 27.02
CA ASN A 1006 -13.58 -6.82 26.07
C ASN A 1006 -12.43 -7.83 26.11
N THR A 1007 -12.71 -9.02 26.61
CA THR A 1007 -11.81 -10.16 26.50
C THR A 1007 -12.35 -11.12 25.46
N VAL A 1008 -11.43 -11.64 24.63
CA VAL A 1008 -11.61 -12.92 23.98
C VAL A 1008 -10.97 -13.97 24.88
N ARG A 1009 -11.71 -15.03 25.19
CA ARG A 1009 -11.23 -16.14 26.02
C ARG A 1009 -11.21 -17.43 25.24
N VAL A 1010 -10.20 -18.25 25.52
CA VAL A 1010 -10.09 -19.62 24.99
C VAL A 1010 -10.28 -20.61 26.15
N TRP A 1011 -11.14 -21.59 25.95
CA TRP A 1011 -11.50 -22.64 26.92
C TRP A 1011 -11.25 -24.01 26.32
N ASP A 1012 -10.60 -24.93 27.04
CA ASP A 1012 -10.48 -26.34 26.65
C ASP A 1012 -11.76 -27.10 27.05
N LEU A 1013 -12.51 -27.60 26.07
CA LEU A 1013 -13.76 -28.34 26.29
C LEU A 1013 -13.54 -29.84 26.58
N ALA A 1014 -12.34 -30.37 26.33
CA ALA A 1014 -12.00 -31.77 26.60
C ALA A 1014 -11.64 -32.00 28.07
N THR A 1015 -11.19 -30.98 28.81
CA THR A 1015 -10.96 -31.11 30.26
C THR A 1015 -12.27 -31.09 31.06
N PRO A 1016 -12.57 -32.12 31.88
CA PRO A 1016 -13.70 -32.06 32.80
C PRO A 1016 -13.41 -31.02 33.89
N HIS A 1017 -13.99 -29.82 33.79
CA HIS A 1017 -13.87 -28.80 34.83
C HIS A 1017 -14.47 -29.32 36.16
N PRO A 1018 -13.70 -29.38 37.26
CA PRO A 1018 -14.18 -29.89 38.53
C PRO A 1018 -14.99 -28.83 39.29
N GLN A 1019 -16.18 -28.51 38.78
CA GLN A 1019 -17.28 -27.90 39.55
C GLN A 1019 -18.56 -28.73 39.40
N MET A 1020 -18.43 -30.04 39.61
CA MET A 1020 -19.56 -30.87 40.01
C MET A 1020 -19.77 -30.73 41.52
N LEU A 1021 -21.01 -30.46 41.94
CA LEU A 1021 -21.54 -30.63 43.31
C LEU A 1021 -20.92 -29.75 44.41
N GLU A 1022 -21.42 -28.52 44.57
CA GLU A 1022 -22.25 -28.12 45.73
C GLU A 1022 -22.57 -26.61 45.69
N SER A 1023 -23.82 -26.25 45.97
CA SER A 1023 -24.30 -24.87 45.98
C SER A 1023 -23.87 -24.15 47.27
N GLY A 1024 -22.87 -23.26 47.18
CA GLY A 1024 -22.44 -22.40 48.29
C GLY A 1024 -22.08 -20.98 47.81
N PRO A 1025 -22.60 -19.90 48.42
CA PRO A 1025 -22.26 -18.54 48.03
C PRO A 1025 -20.98 -18.06 48.72
N GLY A 1026 -19.85 -18.10 48.00
CA GLY A 1026 -18.59 -17.52 48.47
C GLY A 1026 -17.40 -17.98 47.64
N GLU A 1027 -16.50 -17.05 47.33
CA GLU A 1027 -15.17 -17.28 46.72
C GLU A 1027 -15.16 -17.83 45.28
N SER A 1028 -15.17 -16.91 44.31
CA SER A 1028 -15.01 -17.19 42.88
C SER A 1028 -13.57 -17.62 42.54
N GLY A 1029 -13.30 -18.92 42.56
CA GLY A 1029 -12.07 -19.49 42.03
C GLY A 1029 -11.98 -19.28 40.51
N GLN A 1030 -11.00 -18.48 40.06
CA GLN A 1030 -10.80 -18.19 38.63
C GLN A 1030 -10.17 -19.39 37.90
N ALA A 1031 -10.84 -19.88 36.86
CA ALA A 1031 -10.28 -20.86 35.94
C ALA A 1031 -9.22 -20.22 35.01
N PRO A 1032 -8.15 -20.94 34.61
CA PRO A 1032 -7.11 -20.41 33.75
C PRO A 1032 -7.55 -20.37 32.28
N ALA A 1033 -8.30 -19.32 31.90
CA ALA A 1033 -8.54 -18.98 30.50
C ALA A 1033 -7.40 -18.08 29.98
N MET A 1034 -6.87 -18.37 28.79
CA MET A 1034 -5.94 -17.46 28.11
C MET A 1034 -6.73 -16.25 27.61
N GLN A 1035 -6.43 -15.06 28.14
CA GLN A 1035 -7.09 -13.81 27.79
C GLN A 1035 -6.36 -13.10 26.64
N LEU A 1036 -7.06 -12.81 25.55
CA LEU A 1036 -6.71 -11.70 24.66
C LEU A 1036 -7.56 -10.49 25.04
N THR A 1037 -6.92 -9.42 25.48
CA THR A 1037 -7.57 -8.17 25.90
C THR A 1037 -7.59 -7.14 24.77
N ARG A 1038 -8.74 -6.52 24.51
CA ARG A 1038 -8.84 -5.28 23.72
C ARG A 1038 -9.88 -4.34 24.36
N LYS A 1039 -9.56 -3.86 25.55
CA LYS A 1039 -10.47 -3.13 26.47
C LYS A 1039 -11.22 -1.96 25.82
N LYS A 1040 -12.51 -1.83 26.16
CA LYS A 1040 -13.41 -0.70 25.91
C LYS A 1040 -14.58 -0.76 26.91
N THR A 1041 -14.56 0.08 27.93
CA THR A 1041 -15.36 -0.08 29.14
C THR A 1041 -16.89 -0.07 28.96
N GLY A 1042 -17.57 -0.61 29.96
CA GLY A 1042 -18.89 -1.23 29.82
C GLY A 1042 -20.07 -0.28 29.63
N ALA A 1043 -21.24 -0.90 29.44
CA ALA A 1043 -22.51 -0.22 29.17
C ALA A 1043 -22.90 0.81 30.25
N PHE A 1044 -22.74 2.09 29.92
CA PHE A 1044 -23.56 3.17 30.44
C PHE A 1044 -24.42 3.73 29.31
N GLU A 1045 -25.67 3.28 29.25
CA GLU A 1045 -26.66 3.82 28.32
C GLU A 1045 -26.83 5.33 28.55
N GLN A 1046 -26.85 6.09 27.46
CA GLN A 1046 -27.20 7.53 27.36
C GLN A 1046 -26.17 8.62 27.76
N HIS A 1047 -24.97 8.33 28.28
CA HIS A 1047 -23.93 9.39 28.44
C HIS A 1047 -22.59 9.13 27.71
N ALA A 1048 -22.38 7.95 27.10
CA ALA A 1048 -21.12 7.60 26.43
C ALA A 1048 -20.92 8.20 25.00
N ALA A 1049 -21.47 9.39 24.71
CA ALA A 1049 -21.27 10.06 23.42
C ALA A 1049 -19.81 10.48 23.16
N HIS A 1050 -18.98 10.52 24.21
CA HIS A 1050 -17.59 10.97 24.20
C HIS A 1050 -16.59 9.81 24.44
N ALA A 1051 -16.66 8.77 23.61
CA ALA A 1051 -15.86 7.53 23.74
C ALA A 1051 -14.34 7.66 23.41
N GLY A 1052 -13.69 8.75 23.82
CA GLY A 1052 -12.29 9.07 23.51
C GLY A 1052 -11.43 9.58 24.68
N TRP A 1053 -11.99 9.64 25.89
CA TRP A 1053 -11.46 10.45 27.01
C TRP A 1053 -10.63 9.69 28.07
N GLY A 1054 -10.53 8.36 27.98
CA GLY A 1054 -9.80 7.53 28.95
C GLY A 1054 -8.26 7.56 28.80
N TRP A 1055 -7.65 8.70 28.53
CA TRP A 1055 -6.20 8.85 28.39
C TRP A 1055 -5.69 10.01 29.25
N ALA A 1056 -4.85 9.71 30.23
CA ALA A 1056 -4.32 10.68 31.17
C ALA A 1056 -2.83 10.41 31.43
N VAL A 1057 -2.00 11.46 31.49
CA VAL A 1057 -0.55 11.34 31.72
C VAL A 1057 -0.01 12.42 32.66
N ALA A 1058 0.89 12.03 33.54
CA ALA A 1058 1.75 12.94 34.30
C ALA A 1058 3.12 12.28 34.55
N SER A 1059 4.13 13.05 34.95
CA SER A 1059 5.47 12.53 35.24
C SER A 1059 6.09 13.19 36.46
N THR A 1060 6.92 12.46 37.19
CA THR A 1060 7.69 12.99 38.34
C THR A 1060 8.96 12.16 38.56
N THR A 1061 9.76 12.52 39.56
CA THR A 1061 10.95 11.75 39.98
C THR A 1061 10.66 11.00 41.28
N LEU A 1062 10.75 9.68 41.25
CA LEU A 1062 10.71 8.84 42.46
C LEU A 1062 12.14 8.58 42.92
N GLY A 1063 12.65 9.44 43.81
CA GLY A 1063 14.05 9.40 44.26
C GLY A 1063 15.02 9.83 43.16
N LYS A 1064 15.63 8.86 42.46
CA LYS A 1064 16.53 9.11 41.31
C LYS A 1064 15.92 8.71 39.96
N ASP A 1065 14.76 8.06 39.98
CA ASP A 1065 14.18 7.46 38.78
C ASP A 1065 13.07 8.35 38.22
N ALA A 1066 13.13 8.64 36.92
CA ALA A 1066 12.05 9.31 36.20
C ALA A 1066 10.89 8.32 36.02
N VAL A 1067 9.70 8.69 36.49
CA VAL A 1067 8.48 7.87 36.39
C VAL A 1067 7.34 8.64 35.73
N ALA A 1068 6.49 7.93 35.00
CA ALA A 1068 5.25 8.46 34.45
C ALA A 1068 4.05 7.71 35.00
N VAL A 1069 3.00 8.45 35.34
CA VAL A 1069 1.71 7.91 35.77
C VAL A 1069 0.76 8.05 34.60
N ILE A 1070 0.30 6.93 34.06
CA ILE A 1070 -0.48 6.90 32.81
C ILE A 1070 -1.74 6.07 33.02
N CYS A 1071 -2.91 6.65 32.72
CA CYS A 1071 -4.13 5.90 32.45
C CYS A 1071 -4.23 5.72 30.93
N SER A 1072 -4.42 4.49 30.49
CA SER A 1072 -4.71 4.18 29.08
C SER A 1072 -6.20 3.90 28.88
N HIS A 1073 -6.62 3.72 27.63
CA HIS A 1073 -8.00 3.35 27.23
C HIS A 1073 -8.56 2.11 27.97
N ASP A 1074 -7.69 1.39 28.65
CA ASP A 1074 -7.95 0.26 29.51
C ASP A 1074 -8.49 0.64 30.92
N GLU A 1075 -8.62 1.95 31.22
CA GLU A 1075 -9.06 2.58 32.47
C GLU A 1075 -8.21 2.25 33.72
N ILE A 1076 -7.04 1.62 33.58
CA ILE A 1076 -6.16 1.34 34.71
C ILE A 1076 -4.96 2.27 34.71
N LEU A 1077 -4.86 3.02 35.80
CA LEU A 1077 -3.74 3.89 36.11
C LEU A 1077 -2.49 3.08 36.52
N ARG A 1078 -1.40 3.26 35.79
CA ARG A 1078 -0.12 2.56 35.97
C ARG A 1078 1.02 3.53 36.18
N VAL A 1079 1.99 3.14 37.01
CA VAL A 1079 3.25 3.86 37.19
C VAL A 1079 4.34 3.16 36.38
N TRP A 1080 4.89 3.85 35.39
CA TRP A 1080 5.91 3.37 34.47
C TRP A 1080 7.29 3.96 34.79
N ASP A 1081 8.32 3.14 34.73
CA ASP A 1081 9.70 3.57 34.76
C ASP A 1081 10.14 4.08 33.37
N LEU A 1082 10.40 5.38 33.22
CA LEU A 1082 10.68 6.00 31.91
C LEU A 1082 11.99 5.55 31.27
N ARG A 1083 12.89 4.95 32.04
CA ARG A 1083 14.19 4.45 31.56
C ARG A 1083 14.10 3.00 31.07
N THR A 1084 13.30 2.16 31.73
CA THR A 1084 13.26 0.71 31.49
C THR A 1084 11.96 0.21 30.84
N GLY A 1085 10.89 1.00 30.84
CA GLY A 1085 9.58 0.58 30.33
C GLY A 1085 8.85 -0.42 31.22
N LEU A 1086 9.31 -0.64 32.46
CA LEU A 1086 8.68 -1.54 33.42
C LEU A 1086 7.52 -0.85 34.15
N GLU A 1087 6.39 -1.56 34.27
CA GLU A 1087 5.30 -1.21 35.19
C GLU A 1087 5.79 -1.41 36.64
N ARG A 1088 5.99 -0.31 37.38
CA ARG A 1088 6.41 -0.32 38.79
C ARG A 1088 5.25 -0.58 39.75
N ALA A 1089 4.08 -0.04 39.45
CA ALA A 1089 2.89 -0.17 40.28
C ALA A 1089 1.61 -0.01 39.45
N ARG A 1090 0.56 -0.69 39.92
CA ARG A 1090 -0.80 -0.60 39.40
C ARG A 1090 -1.67 0.06 40.46
N LEU A 1091 -2.16 1.26 40.19
CA LEU A 1091 -2.97 2.04 41.14
C LEU A 1091 -4.43 1.57 41.02
N ALA A 1092 -4.75 0.46 41.69
CA ALA A 1092 -6.07 -0.16 41.65
C ALA A 1092 -7.00 0.42 42.74
N GLY A 1093 -8.25 0.70 42.37
CA GLY A 1093 -9.27 1.23 43.30
C GLY A 1093 -10.21 2.28 42.70
N GLN A 1094 -10.01 2.69 41.44
CA GLN A 1094 -10.95 3.57 40.74
C GLN A 1094 -12.33 2.91 40.57
N THR A 1095 -13.38 3.72 40.70
CA THR A 1095 -14.78 3.31 40.52
C THR A 1095 -15.40 3.79 39.21
N ALA A 1096 -14.67 4.62 38.46
CA ALA A 1096 -15.04 5.21 37.18
C ALA A 1096 -13.77 5.51 36.37
N ALA A 1097 -13.92 5.86 35.10
CA ALA A 1097 -12.82 6.25 34.21
C ALA A 1097 -12.00 7.40 34.81
N VAL A 1098 -10.67 7.28 34.79
CA VAL A 1098 -9.77 8.39 35.08
C VAL A 1098 -9.68 9.28 33.85
N LEU A 1099 -9.98 10.56 34.03
CA LEU A 1099 -10.07 11.53 32.92
C LEU A 1099 -8.83 12.43 32.85
N SER A 1100 -8.16 12.67 33.97
CA SER A 1100 -6.88 13.36 34.00
C SER A 1100 -6.04 13.00 35.24
N VAL A 1101 -4.73 13.25 35.18
CA VAL A 1101 -3.77 12.98 36.26
C VAL A 1101 -2.72 14.09 36.27
N ALA A 1102 -2.29 14.50 37.47
CA ALA A 1102 -1.19 15.44 37.68
C ALA A 1102 -0.34 14.99 38.87
N CYS A 1103 0.98 15.20 38.80
CA CYS A 1103 1.90 14.84 39.88
C CYS A 1103 2.29 16.08 40.70
N THR A 1104 2.44 15.93 42.02
CA THR A 1104 2.95 17.00 42.90
C THR A 1104 3.64 16.41 44.15
N MET A 1105 4.16 17.26 45.02
CA MET A 1105 4.69 16.89 46.32
C MET A 1105 3.68 17.28 47.42
N LEU A 1106 3.27 16.32 48.24
CA LEU A 1106 2.39 16.52 49.39
C LEU A 1106 3.10 16.00 50.64
N ASP A 1107 3.29 16.86 51.65
CA ASP A 1107 3.98 16.56 52.91
C ASP A 1107 5.38 15.91 52.76
N GLY A 1108 6.06 16.18 51.63
CA GLY A 1108 7.36 15.61 51.28
C GLY A 1108 7.32 14.27 50.53
N CYS A 1109 6.13 13.72 50.28
CA CYS A 1109 5.91 12.53 49.44
C CYS A 1109 5.50 12.92 48.01
N PRO A 1110 6.03 12.25 46.96
CA PRO A 1110 5.54 12.41 45.60
C PRO A 1110 4.19 11.70 45.46
N VAL A 1111 3.16 12.46 45.07
CA VAL A 1111 1.79 11.97 44.89
C VAL A 1111 1.28 12.23 43.47
N ALA A 1112 0.37 11.37 43.01
CA ALA A 1112 -0.45 11.63 41.83
C ALA A 1112 -1.87 11.99 42.24
N VAL A 1113 -2.38 13.10 41.75
CA VAL A 1113 -3.77 13.52 41.86
C VAL A 1113 -4.48 13.09 40.57
N THR A 1114 -5.68 12.52 40.66
CA THR A 1114 -6.45 12.00 39.53
C THR A 1114 -7.91 12.43 39.62
N SER A 1115 -8.51 12.90 38.53
CA SER A 1115 -9.97 13.05 38.45
C SER A 1115 -10.64 11.81 37.87
N ASP A 1116 -11.72 11.36 38.51
CA ASP A 1116 -12.80 10.60 37.89
C ASP A 1116 -14.10 11.43 37.94
N VAL A 1117 -15.16 10.96 37.27
CA VAL A 1117 -16.45 11.66 37.07
C VAL A 1117 -17.01 12.33 38.34
N ASN A 1118 -16.78 11.73 39.52
CA ASN A 1118 -17.39 12.14 40.79
C ASN A 1118 -16.39 12.29 41.95
N THR A 1119 -15.10 12.00 41.78
CA THR A 1119 -14.11 12.08 42.85
C THR A 1119 -12.75 12.53 42.36
N VAL A 1120 -12.01 13.25 43.21
CA VAL A 1120 -10.59 13.50 43.02
C VAL A 1120 -9.83 12.64 44.01
N ARG A 1121 -8.94 11.78 43.52
CA ARG A 1121 -8.17 10.85 44.35
C ARG A 1121 -6.70 11.25 44.34
N VAL A 1122 -6.05 11.07 45.48
CA VAL A 1122 -4.61 11.30 45.65
C VAL A 1122 -3.97 9.95 45.96
N TRP A 1123 -2.93 9.59 45.22
CA TRP A 1123 -2.23 8.32 45.29
C TRP A 1123 -0.78 8.55 45.72
N ASP A 1124 -0.30 7.79 46.68
CA ASP A 1124 1.12 7.76 47.05
C ASP A 1124 1.89 6.94 46.00
N LEU A 1125 2.85 7.56 45.32
CA LEU A 1125 3.60 6.93 44.23
C LEU A 1125 4.75 6.04 44.71
N ALA A 1126 5.12 6.09 45.99
CA ALA A 1126 6.12 5.21 46.58
C ALA A 1126 5.51 3.89 47.07
N THR A 1127 4.28 3.92 47.60
CA THR A 1127 3.57 2.72 48.07
C THR A 1127 2.60 2.13 47.05
N GLY A 1128 2.13 2.93 46.08
CA GLY A 1128 1.07 2.55 45.14
C GLY A 1128 -0.33 2.52 45.76
N THR A 1129 -0.53 3.14 46.94
CA THR A 1129 -1.80 3.12 47.68
C THR A 1129 -2.55 4.44 47.57
N GLU A 1130 -3.88 4.40 47.69
CA GLU A 1130 -4.70 5.61 47.86
C GLU A 1130 -4.30 6.34 49.16
N HIS A 1131 -3.99 7.63 49.04
CA HIS A 1131 -3.57 8.52 50.12
C HIS A 1131 -4.75 9.37 50.63
N ALA A 1132 -5.63 9.82 49.72
CA ALA A 1132 -6.83 10.57 50.04
C ALA A 1132 -7.87 10.49 48.92
N VAL A 1133 -9.14 10.74 49.29
CA VAL A 1133 -10.22 11.08 48.37
C VAL A 1133 -10.76 12.45 48.77
N LEU A 1134 -10.84 13.38 47.82
CA LEU A 1134 -11.53 14.64 47.96
C LEU A 1134 -12.96 14.46 47.41
N PRO A 1135 -14.00 14.88 48.16
CA PRO A 1135 -15.37 14.78 47.69
C PRO A 1135 -15.61 15.84 46.61
N ALA A 1136 -15.66 15.40 45.35
CA ALA A 1136 -16.12 16.26 44.28
C ALA A 1136 -17.65 16.22 44.21
N HIS A 1137 -18.28 17.38 44.22
CA HIS A 1137 -19.66 17.48 43.76
C HIS A 1137 -19.65 17.34 42.23
N ILE A 1138 -20.17 16.21 41.76
CA ILE A 1138 -20.80 15.87 40.46
C ILE A 1138 -20.36 16.74 39.26
N ASP A 1139 -19.95 16.07 38.18
CA ASP A 1139 -19.54 16.65 36.87
C ASP A 1139 -18.07 17.13 36.76
N ILE A 1140 -17.13 16.42 37.41
CA ILE A 1140 -15.72 16.53 37.03
C ILE A 1140 -15.45 15.66 35.81
N SER A 1141 -15.50 16.24 34.61
CA SER A 1141 -15.03 15.58 33.38
C SER A 1141 -13.88 16.27 32.65
N GLY A 1142 -13.31 17.34 33.22
CA GLY A 1142 -12.22 18.10 32.61
C GLY A 1142 -10.80 17.78 33.10
N ALA A 1143 -9.86 18.58 32.59
CA ALA A 1143 -8.43 18.43 32.83
C ALA A 1143 -7.98 18.94 34.22
N LEU A 1144 -6.79 18.49 34.62
CA LEU A 1144 -6.20 18.71 35.96
C LEU A 1144 -4.74 19.16 35.83
N ALA A 1145 -4.36 20.18 36.58
CA ALA A 1145 -2.97 20.54 36.83
C ALA A 1145 -2.72 20.70 38.35
N CYS A 1146 -1.47 20.56 38.77
CA CYS A 1146 -1.05 20.83 40.15
C CYS A 1146 0.00 21.94 40.19
N THR A 1147 -0.08 22.81 41.19
CA THR A 1147 0.89 23.88 41.44
C THR A 1147 0.99 24.18 42.95
N ILE A 1148 1.77 25.20 43.32
CA ILE A 1148 1.91 25.65 44.71
C ILE A 1148 1.47 27.11 44.79
N VAL A 1149 0.58 27.43 45.73
CA VAL A 1149 0.07 28.77 45.99
C VAL A 1149 0.19 29.02 47.50
N ASP A 1150 0.86 30.10 47.90
CA ASP A 1150 1.08 30.45 49.32
C ASP A 1150 1.74 29.33 50.16
N GLU A 1151 2.71 28.61 49.58
CA GLU A 1151 3.37 27.40 50.14
C GLU A 1151 2.47 26.15 50.23
N HIS A 1152 1.19 26.22 49.86
CA HIS A 1152 0.26 25.09 49.83
C HIS A 1152 0.20 24.42 48.45
N PRO A 1153 0.30 23.06 48.35
CA PRO A 1153 0.09 22.35 47.10
C PRO A 1153 -1.40 22.33 46.75
N VAL A 1154 -1.73 22.84 45.56
CA VAL A 1154 -3.10 22.94 45.05
C VAL A 1154 -3.29 22.17 43.75
N ALA A 1155 -4.48 21.62 43.55
CA ALA A 1155 -4.96 21.05 42.30
C ALA A 1155 -5.96 22.00 41.65
N VAL A 1156 -5.78 22.31 40.37
CA VAL A 1156 -6.67 23.13 39.54
C VAL A 1156 -7.38 22.22 38.57
N ILE A 1157 -8.72 22.24 38.58
CA ILE A 1157 -9.56 21.24 37.92
C ILE A 1157 -10.59 21.92 37.02
N GLY A 1158 -10.54 21.62 35.72
CA GLY A 1158 -11.60 21.92 34.76
C GLY A 1158 -12.76 20.92 34.88
N THR A 1159 -13.96 21.37 34.56
CA THR A 1159 -15.21 20.59 34.74
C THR A 1159 -16.11 20.68 33.51
N GLU A 1160 -17.17 19.85 33.48
CA GLU A 1160 -18.11 19.80 32.34
C GLU A 1160 -18.94 21.08 32.22
N ASP A 1161 -19.28 21.70 33.35
CA ASP A 1161 -20.13 22.91 33.43
C ASP A 1161 -19.40 24.22 33.05
N GLY A 1162 -18.14 24.14 32.61
CA GLY A 1162 -17.31 25.30 32.27
C GLY A 1162 -16.66 25.99 33.48
N THR A 1163 -16.76 25.42 34.69
CA THR A 1163 -16.06 25.96 35.87
C THR A 1163 -14.63 25.43 36.01
N VAL A 1164 -13.79 26.21 36.72
CA VAL A 1164 -12.43 25.82 37.10
C VAL A 1164 -12.33 25.88 38.63
N ARG A 1165 -12.24 24.72 39.27
CA ARG A 1165 -12.27 24.57 40.73
C ARG A 1165 -10.87 24.33 41.27
N VAL A 1166 -10.46 25.08 42.30
CA VAL A 1166 -9.13 24.96 42.93
C VAL A 1166 -9.27 24.27 44.28
N TRP A 1167 -8.49 23.21 44.49
CA TRP A 1167 -8.49 22.41 45.71
C TRP A 1167 -7.15 22.49 46.41
N ASP A 1168 -7.16 22.77 47.72
CA ASP A 1168 -5.97 22.68 48.56
C ASP A 1168 -5.82 21.22 49.04
N LEU A 1169 -4.68 20.60 48.68
CA LEU A 1169 -4.46 19.17 48.89
C LEU A 1169 -4.09 18.82 50.34
N THR A 1170 -3.54 19.78 51.10
CA THR A 1170 -3.15 19.61 52.50
C THR A 1170 -4.37 19.68 53.43
N THR A 1171 -5.22 20.68 53.25
CA THR A 1171 -6.48 20.86 53.99
C THR A 1171 -7.61 19.97 53.47
N ARG A 1172 -7.52 19.50 52.22
CA ARG A 1172 -8.51 18.69 51.52
C ARG A 1172 -9.84 19.42 51.29
N THR A 1173 -9.76 20.73 51.01
CA THR A 1173 -10.92 21.61 50.81
C THR A 1173 -10.86 22.36 49.48
N GLN A 1174 -12.03 22.68 48.90
CA GLN A 1174 -12.12 23.58 47.76
C GLN A 1174 -11.76 25.00 48.24
N ARG A 1175 -10.70 25.57 47.67
CA ARG A 1175 -10.21 26.93 47.97
C ARG A 1175 -11.07 27.97 47.27
N THR A 1176 -11.24 27.83 45.94
CA THR A 1176 -11.96 28.80 45.11
C THR A 1176 -12.57 28.14 43.88
N GLU A 1177 -13.47 28.87 43.21
CA GLU A 1177 -14.21 28.42 42.02
C GLU A 1177 -14.31 29.57 41.03
N PHE A 1178 -13.77 29.35 39.83
CA PHE A 1178 -13.86 30.29 38.72
C PHE A 1178 -14.95 29.87 37.75
N ILE A 1179 -15.75 30.84 37.32
CA ILE A 1179 -16.85 30.66 36.37
C ILE A 1179 -16.58 31.58 35.18
N GLY A 1180 -16.45 31.04 33.98
CA GLY A 1180 -16.25 31.88 32.78
C GLY A 1180 -16.25 31.15 31.44
N HIS A 1181 -15.74 29.92 31.36
CA HIS A 1181 -15.96 29.09 30.17
C HIS A 1181 -17.44 28.75 30.04
N ARG A 1182 -17.91 28.58 28.80
CA ARG A 1182 -19.33 28.29 28.48
C ARG A 1182 -19.59 26.83 28.17
N ASP A 1183 -18.53 26.04 28.08
CA ASP A 1183 -18.52 24.65 27.69
C ASP A 1183 -17.34 23.95 28.40
N LEU A 1184 -17.30 22.63 28.28
CA LEU A 1184 -16.38 21.72 28.94
C LEU A 1184 -14.91 22.14 28.84
N VAL A 1185 -14.23 22.19 29.99
CA VAL A 1185 -12.81 22.59 30.10
C VAL A 1185 -11.89 21.40 29.77
N LEU A 1186 -11.38 21.41 28.55
CA LEU A 1186 -10.58 20.35 27.94
C LEU A 1186 -9.13 20.27 28.42
N ALA A 1187 -8.54 21.41 28.79
CA ALA A 1187 -7.12 21.50 29.15
C ALA A 1187 -6.87 22.51 30.28
N VAL A 1188 -5.92 22.20 31.15
CA VAL A 1188 -5.47 23.04 32.26
C VAL A 1188 -3.94 22.87 32.38
N ASP A 1189 -3.20 23.97 32.49
CA ASP A 1189 -1.80 23.97 32.92
C ASP A 1189 -1.52 25.16 33.83
N CYS A 1190 -0.41 25.14 34.58
CA CYS A 1190 -0.05 26.15 35.57
C CYS A 1190 1.32 26.77 35.29
N THR A 1191 1.43 28.08 35.50
CA THR A 1191 2.69 28.84 35.38
C THR A 1191 2.72 30.00 36.37
N ALA A 1192 3.70 30.90 36.26
CA ALA A 1192 3.74 32.12 37.06
C ALA A 1192 4.04 33.34 36.19
N ILE A 1193 3.35 34.45 36.47
CA ILE A 1193 3.57 35.75 35.82
C ILE A 1193 3.98 36.74 36.90
N ASP A 1194 5.17 37.35 36.76
CA ASP A 1194 5.77 38.25 37.75
C ASP A 1194 5.90 37.64 39.17
N GLY A 1195 5.94 36.31 39.27
CA GLY A 1195 5.97 35.54 40.52
C GLY A 1195 4.60 35.19 41.10
N HIS A 1196 3.50 35.66 40.51
CA HIS A 1196 2.13 35.27 40.88
C HIS A 1196 1.74 33.96 40.17
N PRO A 1197 1.27 32.93 40.90
CA PRO A 1197 0.87 31.66 40.31
C PRO A 1197 -0.45 31.82 39.54
N VAL A 1198 -0.47 31.35 38.30
CA VAL A 1198 -1.64 31.40 37.41
C VAL A 1198 -1.95 30.03 36.82
N ALA A 1199 -3.23 29.78 36.57
CA ALA A 1199 -3.69 28.66 35.74
C ALA A 1199 -4.12 29.16 34.37
N VAL A 1200 -3.78 28.42 33.32
CA VAL A 1200 -4.23 28.67 31.95
C VAL A 1200 -5.13 27.50 31.53
N THR A 1201 -6.34 27.78 31.07
CA THR A 1201 -7.33 26.74 30.73
C THR A 1201 -7.95 26.92 29.35
N GLY A 1202 -8.13 25.83 28.62
CA GLY A 1202 -8.76 25.77 27.30
C GLY A 1202 -10.07 24.98 27.33
N SER A 1203 -11.05 25.38 26.52
CA SER A 1203 -12.41 24.81 26.50
C SER A 1203 -12.87 24.47 25.07
N ASP A 1204 -13.91 23.61 24.96
CA ASP A 1204 -14.60 23.36 23.68
C ASP A 1204 -15.30 24.64 23.16
N ASP A 1205 -15.52 25.64 24.04
CA ASP A 1205 -16.09 26.96 23.70
C ASP A 1205 -15.20 27.87 22.83
N GLY A 1206 -13.96 27.45 22.54
CA GLY A 1206 -12.99 28.20 21.74
C GLY A 1206 -12.32 29.35 22.51
N THR A 1207 -12.29 29.32 23.83
CA THR A 1207 -11.55 30.31 24.63
C THR A 1207 -10.39 29.70 25.42
N VAL A 1208 -9.37 30.52 25.63
CA VAL A 1208 -8.24 30.24 26.53
C VAL A 1208 -8.26 31.30 27.62
N ARG A 1209 -8.36 30.88 28.88
CA ARG A 1209 -8.52 31.79 30.03
C ARG A 1209 -7.34 31.67 30.98
N VAL A 1210 -6.97 32.80 31.57
CA VAL A 1210 -5.89 32.89 32.57
C VAL A 1210 -6.50 33.32 33.90
N TRP A 1211 -6.27 32.53 34.95
CA TRP A 1211 -6.80 32.74 36.29
C TRP A 1211 -5.64 33.02 37.24
N ASP A 1212 -5.73 34.12 38.00
CA ASP A 1212 -4.79 34.38 39.09
C ASP A 1212 -5.22 33.58 40.34
N LEU A 1213 -4.39 32.63 40.74
CA LEU A 1213 -4.71 31.67 41.81
C LEU A 1213 -4.52 32.27 43.21
N ALA A 1214 -3.77 33.37 43.33
CA ALA A 1214 -3.53 34.06 44.59
C ALA A 1214 -4.51 35.23 44.81
N ALA A 1215 -4.84 35.96 43.74
CA ALA A 1215 -5.85 37.02 43.76
C ALA A 1215 -7.29 36.50 43.59
N GLU A 1216 -7.46 35.23 43.24
CA GLU A 1216 -8.74 34.56 43.00
C GLU A 1216 -9.63 35.34 42.01
N SER A 1217 -9.07 35.63 40.82
CA SER A 1217 -9.76 36.38 39.77
C SER A 1217 -9.36 35.96 38.35
N GLU A 1218 -10.23 36.23 37.37
CA GLU A 1218 -9.88 36.14 35.94
C GLU A 1218 -8.91 37.26 35.57
N ARG A 1219 -7.79 36.89 34.94
CA ARG A 1219 -6.73 37.82 34.52
C ARG A 1219 -6.86 38.19 33.04
N ALA A 1220 -7.01 37.19 32.17
CA ALA A 1220 -7.08 37.39 30.72
C ALA A 1220 -7.96 36.34 30.03
N VAL A 1221 -8.51 36.70 28.86
CA VAL A 1221 -9.29 35.82 28.00
C VAL A 1221 -8.82 36.00 26.56
N PHE A 1222 -8.34 34.92 25.96
CA PHE A 1222 -8.07 34.82 24.53
C PHE A 1222 -9.21 34.03 23.85
N VAL A 1223 -9.51 34.35 22.60
CA VAL A 1223 -10.53 33.68 21.80
C VAL A 1223 -9.86 33.11 20.56
N THR A 1224 -10.09 31.84 20.26
CA THR A 1224 -9.72 31.23 18.98
C THR A 1224 -10.83 31.49 17.97
N ASP A 1225 -10.48 31.85 16.74
CA ASP A 1225 -11.48 32.09 15.68
C ASP A 1225 -12.18 30.78 15.23
N ASP A 1226 -11.53 29.64 15.44
CA ASP A 1226 -11.84 28.36 14.76
C ASP A 1226 -12.15 27.19 15.73
N GLY A 1227 -12.54 27.52 16.97
CA GLY A 1227 -13.18 26.58 17.91
C GLY A 1227 -12.26 25.84 18.88
N SER A 1228 -12.82 24.75 19.42
CA SER A 1228 -12.34 23.92 20.54
C SER A 1228 -10.82 23.81 20.74
N VAL A 1229 -10.38 24.14 21.96
CA VAL A 1229 -8.99 24.08 22.42
C VAL A 1229 -8.79 22.81 23.26
N ASN A 1230 -8.35 21.72 22.61
CA ASN A 1230 -8.04 20.46 23.30
C ASN A 1230 -6.73 20.55 24.12
N SER A 1231 -5.82 21.39 23.65
CA SER A 1231 -4.41 21.57 24.06
C SER A 1231 -4.03 22.79 24.92
N VAL A 1232 -3.40 22.67 26.10
CA VAL A 1232 -2.67 23.78 26.76
C VAL A 1232 -1.36 23.28 27.36
N ALA A 1233 -0.26 24.01 27.15
CA ALA A 1233 1.02 23.84 27.85
C ALA A 1233 1.76 25.19 27.99
N CYS A 1234 2.32 25.47 29.16
CA CYS A 1234 2.98 26.73 29.48
C CYS A 1234 4.52 26.62 29.43
N THR A 1235 5.18 27.71 29.05
CA THR A 1235 6.65 27.84 29.08
C THR A 1235 7.07 29.30 29.14
N ALA A 1236 8.34 29.63 28.85
CA ALA A 1236 8.80 31.00 28.74
C ALA A 1236 9.73 31.22 27.54
N ILE A 1237 9.52 32.31 26.81
CA ILE A 1237 10.37 32.80 25.71
C ILE A 1237 11.13 34.03 26.21
N ASP A 1238 12.46 33.99 26.22
CA ASP A 1238 13.34 35.04 26.76
C ASP A 1238 12.95 35.53 28.18
N GLY A 1239 12.41 34.62 28.99
CA GLY A 1239 11.94 34.88 30.36
C GLY A 1239 10.50 35.42 30.46
N ARG A 1240 9.80 35.64 29.34
CA ARG A 1240 8.36 35.99 29.32
C ARG A 1240 7.51 34.73 29.33
N PRO A 1241 6.54 34.58 30.25
CA PRO A 1241 5.64 33.43 30.27
C PRO A 1241 4.71 33.42 29.05
N VAL A 1242 4.61 32.26 28.40
CA VAL A 1242 3.74 32.02 27.25
C VAL A 1242 2.93 30.74 27.42
N ALA A 1243 1.74 30.69 26.83
CA ALA A 1243 0.95 29.47 26.71
C ALA A 1243 0.90 29.00 25.25
N VAL A 1244 1.22 27.74 25.01
CA VAL A 1244 1.11 27.05 23.72
C VAL A 1244 -0.16 26.21 23.75
N THR A 1245 -1.00 26.38 22.74
CA THR A 1245 -2.34 25.79 22.71
C THR A 1245 -2.60 25.04 21.41
N GLY A 1246 -3.25 23.89 21.53
CA GLY A 1246 -3.56 22.98 20.41
C GLY A 1246 -5.06 22.95 20.14
N SER A 1247 -5.45 23.23 18.90
CA SER A 1247 -6.86 23.43 18.52
C SER A 1247 -7.38 22.33 17.59
N ARG A 1248 -8.71 22.19 17.54
CA ARG A 1248 -9.44 21.18 16.75
C ARG A 1248 -9.34 21.39 15.23
N ASP A 1249 -8.92 22.56 14.79
CA ASP A 1249 -8.64 22.96 13.40
C ASP A 1249 -7.26 22.48 12.89
N GLY A 1250 -6.38 21.98 13.76
CA GLY A 1250 -4.99 21.64 13.43
C GLY A 1250 -3.98 22.79 13.66
N THR A 1251 -4.40 23.93 14.21
CA THR A 1251 -3.51 25.04 14.54
C THR A 1251 -2.88 24.88 15.92
N VAL A 1252 -1.67 25.42 16.06
CA VAL A 1252 -0.98 25.57 17.34
C VAL A 1252 -0.75 27.07 17.58
N ARG A 1253 -1.48 27.67 18.51
CA ARG A 1253 -1.41 29.11 18.82
C ARG A 1253 -0.58 29.35 20.08
N ILE A 1254 0.25 30.40 20.06
CA ILE A 1254 1.09 30.81 21.19
C ILE A 1254 0.60 32.17 21.70
N TRP A 1255 0.36 32.27 23.01
CA TRP A 1255 -0.14 33.48 23.68
C TRP A 1255 0.93 34.02 24.63
N ASP A 1256 1.26 35.31 24.52
CA ASP A 1256 2.13 36.01 25.47
C ASP A 1256 1.27 36.44 26.68
N LEU A 1257 1.51 35.80 27.82
CA LEU A 1257 0.68 35.94 29.03
C LEU A 1257 0.95 37.24 29.80
N THR A 1258 2.03 37.95 29.48
CA THR A 1258 2.38 39.24 30.12
C THR A 1258 1.78 40.42 29.36
N THR A 1259 1.70 40.33 28.03
CA THR A 1259 1.13 41.37 27.16
C THR A 1259 -0.33 41.14 26.83
N GLU A 1260 -0.87 39.95 27.12
CA GLU A 1260 -2.25 39.54 26.80
C GLU A 1260 -2.51 39.61 25.28
N THR A 1261 -1.54 39.16 24.48
CA THR A 1261 -1.64 39.12 23.00
C THR A 1261 -1.24 37.76 22.41
N GLU A 1262 -1.70 37.47 21.20
CA GLU A 1262 -1.19 36.35 20.41
C GLU A 1262 0.27 36.64 20.01
N HIS A 1263 1.19 35.74 20.40
CA HIS A 1263 2.59 35.77 19.99
C HIS A 1263 2.74 35.27 18.54
N GLY A 1264 1.93 34.29 18.15
CA GLY A 1264 1.73 33.88 16.77
C GLY A 1264 1.17 32.46 16.63
N VAL A 1265 0.94 32.05 15.38
CA VAL A 1265 0.38 30.74 15.00
C VAL A 1265 1.42 29.89 14.28
N LEU A 1266 1.54 28.64 14.70
CA LEU A 1266 2.30 27.58 14.05
C LEU A 1266 1.32 26.70 13.25
N THR A 1267 1.57 26.58 11.95
CA THR A 1267 0.74 25.80 11.01
C THR A 1267 1.52 24.59 10.49
N GLY A 1268 0.85 23.45 10.35
CA GLY A 1268 1.47 22.25 9.77
C GLY A 1268 0.80 20.93 10.14
N HIS A 1269 0.06 20.84 11.24
CA HIS A 1269 -0.83 19.71 11.46
C HIS A 1269 -2.03 19.79 10.50
N THR A 1270 -2.55 18.64 10.08
CA THR A 1270 -3.67 18.55 9.11
C THR A 1270 -4.95 17.97 9.70
N ASP A 1271 -4.98 17.72 11.01
CA ASP A 1271 -6.12 17.24 11.80
C ASP A 1271 -5.93 17.72 13.25
N LYS A 1272 -6.92 17.51 14.11
CA LYS A 1272 -6.99 17.98 15.50
C LYS A 1272 -5.68 17.82 16.27
N VAL A 1273 -5.18 18.91 16.87
CA VAL A 1273 -4.11 18.83 17.86
C VAL A 1273 -4.73 18.46 19.20
N MET A 1274 -4.27 17.34 19.79
CA MET A 1274 -4.83 16.79 21.03
C MET A 1274 -3.86 16.84 22.21
N GLY A 1275 -2.56 16.98 21.96
CA GLY A 1275 -1.55 17.07 23.00
C GLY A 1275 -0.54 18.18 22.69
N ALA A 1276 -0.13 18.89 23.73
CA ALA A 1276 0.93 19.89 23.69
C ALA A 1276 1.74 19.76 24.98
N ALA A 1277 3.05 19.86 24.86
CA ALA A 1277 3.99 19.90 25.97
C ALA A 1277 5.13 20.85 25.62
N CYS A 1278 5.80 21.42 26.62
CA CYS A 1278 6.93 22.31 26.42
C CYS A 1278 8.19 21.79 27.10
N THR A 1279 9.35 22.11 26.52
CA THR A 1279 10.67 21.73 27.03
C THR A 1279 11.72 22.77 26.63
N GLN A 1280 12.97 22.58 27.05
CA GLN A 1280 14.11 23.39 26.60
C GLN A 1280 15.20 22.53 25.97
N LEU A 1281 15.52 22.82 24.71
CA LEU A 1281 16.58 22.14 23.97
C LEU A 1281 17.79 23.07 23.87
N HIS A 1282 18.91 22.72 24.50
CA HIS A 1282 20.09 23.59 24.63
C HIS A 1282 19.79 25.02 25.14
N LYS A 1283 18.79 25.16 26.02
CA LYS A 1283 18.21 26.43 26.54
C LYS A 1283 17.30 27.20 25.57
N HIS A 1284 17.03 26.70 24.37
CA HIS A 1284 15.99 27.25 23.50
C HIS A 1284 14.62 26.67 23.89
N PRO A 1285 13.58 27.50 24.06
CA PRO A 1285 12.22 27.03 24.38
C PRO A 1285 11.60 26.32 23.17
N VAL A 1286 11.10 25.12 23.40
CA VAL A 1286 10.57 24.22 22.37
C VAL A 1286 9.20 23.71 22.78
N ALA A 1287 8.22 23.75 21.88
CA ALA A 1287 6.96 23.05 22.04
C ALA A 1287 6.97 21.72 21.27
N ILE A 1288 6.23 20.75 21.79
CA ILE A 1288 6.01 19.45 21.16
C ILE A 1288 4.50 19.21 21.13
N THR A 1289 3.94 19.00 19.94
CA THR A 1289 2.49 18.81 19.76
C THR A 1289 2.19 17.50 19.06
N GLY A 1290 1.06 16.88 19.38
CA GLY A 1290 0.58 15.64 18.78
C GLY A 1290 -0.83 15.78 18.22
N SER A 1291 -1.06 15.19 17.06
CA SER A 1291 -2.32 15.32 16.31
C SER A 1291 -2.89 13.96 15.84
N TYR A 1292 -4.18 13.98 15.52
CA TYR A 1292 -4.88 12.90 14.82
C TYR A 1292 -4.42 12.72 13.36
N ASP A 1293 -3.58 13.62 12.82
CA ASP A 1293 -2.87 13.43 11.56
C ASP A 1293 -1.77 12.34 11.65
N ARG A 1294 -1.58 11.77 12.85
CA ARG A 1294 -0.56 10.77 13.23
C ARG A 1294 0.86 11.32 13.21
N THR A 1295 1.04 12.62 13.47
CA THR A 1295 2.35 13.22 13.65
C THR A 1295 2.54 13.81 15.04
N VAL A 1296 3.78 13.73 15.53
CA VAL A 1296 4.30 14.56 16.62
C VAL A 1296 5.25 15.58 16.01
N ARG A 1297 5.02 16.87 16.27
CA ARG A 1297 5.82 17.98 15.76
C ARG A 1297 6.55 18.69 16.87
N MET A 1298 7.82 18.99 16.64
CA MET A 1298 8.67 19.79 17.51
C MET A 1298 8.85 21.18 16.90
N TRP A 1299 8.62 22.22 17.68
CA TRP A 1299 8.61 23.62 17.24
C TRP A 1299 9.57 24.46 18.08
N ASP A 1300 10.42 25.23 17.41
CA ASP A 1300 11.22 26.28 18.05
C ASP A 1300 10.33 27.51 18.23
N LEU A 1301 10.13 27.90 19.48
CA LEU A 1301 9.24 28.99 19.87
C LEU A 1301 9.88 30.38 19.66
N VAL A 1302 11.20 30.46 19.45
CA VAL A 1302 11.90 31.72 19.14
C VAL A 1302 11.90 31.98 17.64
N THR A 1303 12.16 30.94 16.83
CA THR A 1303 12.19 31.09 15.35
C THR A 1303 10.84 30.83 14.68
N MET A 1304 9.82 30.42 15.44
CA MET A 1304 8.47 30.08 14.97
C MET A 1304 8.50 29.04 13.83
N SER A 1305 9.34 28.00 13.98
CA SER A 1305 9.62 27.03 12.92
C SER A 1305 9.59 25.59 13.41
N THR A 1306 9.31 24.64 12.50
CA THR A 1306 9.35 23.20 12.81
C THR A 1306 10.81 22.71 12.87
N VAL A 1307 11.21 22.21 14.03
CA VAL A 1307 12.53 21.60 14.28
C VAL A 1307 12.59 20.15 13.79
N ALA A 1308 11.53 19.40 14.04
CA ALA A 1308 11.42 17.98 13.69
C ALA A 1308 9.96 17.52 13.59
N VAL A 1309 9.73 16.46 12.80
CA VAL A 1309 8.46 15.74 12.71
C VAL A 1309 8.72 14.25 12.91
N LEU A 1310 7.87 13.60 13.70
CA LEU A 1310 7.79 12.16 13.87
C LEU A 1310 6.44 11.68 13.34
N ASP A 1311 6.43 10.79 12.36
CA ASP A 1311 5.24 10.05 11.95
C ASP A 1311 5.03 8.83 12.88
N CYS A 1312 3.78 8.63 13.30
CA CYS A 1312 3.34 7.58 14.20
C CYS A 1312 2.40 6.58 13.48
N PRO A 1313 2.27 5.33 13.96
CA PRO A 1313 1.36 4.36 13.36
C PRO A 1313 -0.12 4.73 13.55
N GLU A 1314 -0.45 5.21 14.74
CA GLU A 1314 -1.81 5.51 15.22
C GLU A 1314 -1.99 7.01 15.48
N ARG A 1315 -3.22 7.44 15.77
CA ARG A 1315 -3.48 8.84 16.13
C ARG A 1315 -2.81 9.18 17.45
N VAL A 1316 -2.22 10.37 17.52
CA VAL A 1316 -1.62 10.84 18.78
C VAL A 1316 -2.74 11.39 19.67
N ARG A 1317 -2.94 10.73 20.82
CA ARG A 1317 -3.95 11.09 21.83
C ARG A 1317 -3.45 12.15 22.80
N PHE A 1318 -2.18 12.10 23.17
CA PHE A 1318 -1.52 13.09 23.99
C PHE A 1318 -0.01 13.12 23.70
N VAL A 1319 0.65 14.20 24.13
CA VAL A 1319 2.12 14.30 24.23
C VAL A 1319 2.46 14.91 25.59
N HIS A 1320 3.48 14.37 26.25
CA HIS A 1320 3.98 14.86 27.55
C HIS A 1320 5.50 14.81 27.60
N VAL A 1321 6.13 15.66 28.43
CA VAL A 1321 7.59 15.66 28.62
C VAL A 1321 7.95 15.24 30.05
N GLY A 1322 8.76 14.19 30.17
CA GLY A 1322 9.29 13.66 31.43
C GLY A 1322 10.42 14.52 32.02
N PRO A 1323 10.75 14.33 33.31
CA PRO A 1323 11.74 15.15 34.01
C PRO A 1323 13.18 15.00 33.49
N GLY A 1324 13.50 13.94 32.75
CA GLY A 1324 14.76 13.76 32.03
C GLY A 1324 14.73 14.29 30.59
N SER A 1325 13.72 15.08 30.21
CA SER A 1325 13.40 15.46 28.82
C SER A 1325 12.97 14.28 27.92
N GLU A 1326 12.51 13.16 28.52
CA GLU A 1326 11.82 12.11 27.77
C GLU A 1326 10.56 12.65 27.11
N ILE A 1327 10.30 12.24 25.87
CA ILE A 1327 9.05 12.58 25.17
C ILE A 1327 8.15 11.35 25.26
N ILE A 1328 6.98 11.51 25.86
CA ILE A 1328 5.97 10.47 26.05
C ILE A 1328 4.82 10.76 25.08
N VAL A 1329 4.47 9.78 24.27
CA VAL A 1329 3.44 9.89 23.22
C VAL A 1329 2.37 8.84 23.46
N GLY A 1330 1.13 9.27 23.63
CA GLY A 1330 -0.04 8.39 23.66
C GLY A 1330 -0.55 8.12 22.25
N LEU A 1331 -0.68 6.86 21.89
CA LEU A 1331 -1.29 6.38 20.66
C LEU A 1331 -2.76 5.97 20.91
N ASP A 1332 -3.47 5.41 19.93
CA ASP A 1332 -4.88 5.02 20.13
C ASP A 1332 -5.04 3.89 21.15
N GLY A 1333 -4.10 2.94 21.19
CA GLY A 1333 -4.07 1.83 22.17
C GLY A 1333 -2.82 1.73 23.04
N ASP A 1334 -1.73 2.42 22.71
CA ASP A 1334 -0.38 2.19 23.27
C ASP A 1334 0.35 3.48 23.68
N ILE A 1335 1.50 3.33 24.35
CA ILE A 1335 2.37 4.42 24.81
C ILE A 1335 3.74 4.23 24.18
N ALA A 1336 4.32 5.28 23.59
CA ALA A 1336 5.72 5.30 23.14
C ALA A 1336 6.53 6.33 23.95
N VAL A 1337 7.73 5.95 24.37
CA VAL A 1337 8.69 6.87 25.02
C VAL A 1337 9.95 6.96 24.16
N LEU A 1338 10.39 8.19 23.92
CA LEU A 1338 11.45 8.51 22.98
C LEU A 1338 12.30 9.71 23.41
N ASP A 1339 13.55 9.71 22.94
CA ASP A 1339 14.46 10.85 23.03
C ASP A 1339 14.55 11.55 21.67
N TYR A 1340 14.84 12.86 21.66
CA TYR A 1340 15.24 13.57 20.45
C TYR A 1340 16.71 13.97 20.54
N LEU A 1341 17.52 13.53 19.57
CA LEU A 1341 18.93 13.90 19.44
C LEU A 1341 19.06 15.12 18.52
N PRO A 1342 19.50 16.29 19.01
CA PRO A 1342 19.76 17.44 18.17
C PRO A 1342 20.92 17.19 17.20
N PRO A 1343 21.02 17.97 16.10
CA PRO A 1343 22.19 17.95 15.23
C PRO A 1343 23.47 18.28 16.04
N ALA A 1344 24.57 17.61 15.66
CA ALA A 1344 25.88 17.74 16.29
C ALA A 1344 26.61 19.02 15.88
#